data_AF-A0AA40LJZ8-F1
#
_entry.id   AF-A0AA40LJZ8-F1
#
_cell.length_a   1.000
_cell.length_b   1.000
_cell.length_c   1.000
_cell.angle_alpha   90.00
_cell.angle_beta   90.00
_cell.angle_gamma   90.00
#
_symmetry.space_group_name_H-M   'P 1'
#
loop_
_entity.id
_entity.type
_entity.pdbx_description
1 polymer ?
#
loop_
_entity_poly.entity_id
_entity_poly.type
_entity_poly.pdbx_seq_one_letter_code
_entity_poly.pdbx_strand_id
1 'polypeptide(L)'
;MSSDKQTLKWDCKDLLLFEETAEKDSGQEREEAGGPQAVALAEKREARVLGWEQPGKQEAVLDLGNRGCQCTKLPTVPFPSLHTRFLAGQPQGSGKLVETTTKTQTMSHQSDSLHKPCGQMKGQGLKTQKPHPWVMELILRLQQIIDEYSRQLKIMRLQEDLEQEKQRRSQDIREQEAILVQLLGEVVNLLQAGATSSLELQLPRLSLDSRGGDGQQAQLPRKPDQLSHQLSDSKTAVVSCDLSNRGIDIAASYKSSFQDFIAYQGDKYDEDNNTLGFINLGLSENKLCIDLLTERLSRSDMNYIDDDLLQYPDWSGHAFLREEVARFLTHYCKAPEQLDPENVVVLSGCCAIFSALTLVLCNPGDTFLIPTPFYSGFTFSSSLYVNVELIHVHLDSEITEANTQPFQLTVDKLEKALLEARLKGKKVKGLVLTNPNNPLGDIYSRDSLKEYLEFAKSYNLHVIVDEIYMGTVFDESIPFHSVLSMESLPDRNRTHVIWGTSKGFGISGFRFGTLYTHNKEVASVVGAFGFLHSISGITQHKLCRLLQDREWIDNVYLPTNRSRMQEAHRYITNNLKTMKVPFLNRGSGLYIWVNLKEYLDPCTFEEEQLLYRRFKDSKLLLSPGKAYKCKEPGWFRLTFTDKPQRLEVGSGKLVETTTKTQTMSHQSDSLHKPCGQIKGQGLKTQKPHPRVMELIMSLRQIVNEYILQLESRHQQEDLQQEKQQHSQNIRDQEAILVHLMCEVVNLLHSGASSSLELQLPQLSQDSRGDAGGGQQAQSSREPDQLSHQLRDLKTAFISCDLSNRGIDVSALYQSNFQDFIAYQGDKYHEDKNTLGFINLGLSENKLCIDLLTERLSRSDMNYIDDDLLQYPDWRGHAFLREEVARFLTHYCKAPERLDPENVVVLNSCLSVFLTLTMVLCDPGDAFLIPTPFYSGFSLTSDLYSKVELIHVHLQSKITEANTQPFQLTVDKLEKAMVEAKFKRKKVRGLVLTNPNNPLGDIYSQDSLKEYLEFAKRHNLHVIIDEIYMLSVFRASIPFHSVLGMESLPDPNRTHVIWGTSKSFGISGFRFGTLYTHNKEVASAVGTFGFLHSISGITQHKLCRLLQDRGVMVEDRKFEGRQDAAQKEWIEKVYLPTNRSRMQEAHRYITNNLKTMKVPFLNCGSGLYIWVNLKEYLDPCTFEEEQLLYRRFLDHKLLLAPGKAYKCKEPGWFRLTFTDKPQRLEVAMERFSEVLANVKQDWVEVQLADAMAEIVSSLSTRPPAHPPAATP
;
A
#
# COMPACT_ATOMS: atom_id res chain seq x y z
N MET A 1 10.05 -50.43 -57.37
CA MET A 1 11.04 -51.52 -57.27
C MET A 1 12.16 -51.02 -56.37
N SER A 2 12.61 -51.66 -55.29
CA SER A 2 12.14 -52.82 -54.48
C SER A 2 13.22 -53.03 -53.39
N SER A 3 12.99 -53.53 -52.16
CA SER A 3 11.79 -54.05 -51.48
C SER A 3 12.07 -54.25 -49.98
N ASP A 4 11.03 -54.12 -49.13
CA ASP A 4 10.87 -54.64 -47.74
C ASP A 4 11.87 -54.14 -46.65
N LYS A 5 11.53 -54.04 -45.34
CA LYS A 5 10.41 -54.55 -44.50
C LYS A 5 9.85 -53.41 -43.62
N GLN A 6 8.52 -53.20 -43.55
CA GLN A 6 7.60 -53.69 -42.49
C GLN A 6 7.99 -53.28 -41.04
N THR A 7 7.36 -52.27 -40.43
CA THR A 7 6.09 -52.26 -39.61
C THR A 7 6.22 -52.88 -38.20
N LEU A 8 5.59 -52.41 -37.11
CA LEU A 8 4.35 -51.61 -36.94
C LEU A 8 4.48 -50.43 -35.93
N LYS A 9 3.44 -49.57 -35.88
CA LYS A 9 3.06 -48.71 -34.74
C LYS A 9 2.69 -49.53 -33.48
N TRP A 10 2.45 -48.86 -32.35
CA TRP A 10 1.11 -48.83 -31.72
C TRP A 10 0.87 -47.47 -31.03
N ASP A 11 -0.38 -46.99 -31.03
CA ASP A 11 -0.81 -45.74 -30.40
C ASP A 11 -1.32 -45.99 -28.96
N CYS A 12 -1.59 -44.92 -28.20
CA CYS A 12 -2.48 -44.95 -27.04
C CYS A 12 -3.48 -43.79 -27.13
N LYS A 13 -4.77 -44.12 -26.97
CA LYS A 13 -5.90 -43.18 -26.96
C LYS A 13 -6.97 -43.67 -25.99
N ASP A 14 -7.59 -42.71 -25.33
CA ASP A 14 -9.00 -42.61 -24.93
C ASP A 14 -9.80 -43.91 -24.70
N LEU A 15 -10.37 -44.10 -23.49
CA LEU A 15 -11.82 -43.87 -23.28
C LEU A 15 -12.33 -44.03 -21.84
N LEU A 16 -13.51 -43.44 -21.63
CA LEU A 16 -14.38 -43.41 -20.45
C LEU A 16 -14.92 -44.80 -20.05
N LEU A 17 -15.21 -45.03 -18.75
CA LEU A 17 -16.59 -45.14 -18.20
C LEU A 17 -16.64 -45.43 -16.68
N PHE A 18 -17.86 -45.53 -16.12
CA PHE A 18 -18.22 -45.57 -14.69
C PHE A 18 -18.77 -46.97 -14.27
N GLU A 19 -18.83 -47.20 -12.94
CA GLU A 19 -19.59 -48.28 -12.25
C GLU A 19 -19.16 -49.75 -12.54
N GLU A 20 -19.43 -50.76 -11.69
CA GLU A 20 -20.30 -50.86 -10.49
C GLU A 20 -19.69 -51.80 -9.38
N THR A 21 -20.46 -52.08 -8.32
CA THR A 21 -20.20 -52.93 -7.11
C THR A 21 -19.56 -54.34 -7.37
N ALA A 22 -18.93 -55.06 -6.41
CA ALA A 22 -19.45 -55.41 -5.07
C ALA A 22 -18.47 -56.15 -4.11
N GLU A 23 -18.77 -56.07 -2.80
CA GLU A 23 -18.61 -57.04 -1.66
C GLU A 23 -17.37 -57.94 -1.40
N LYS A 24 -16.84 -57.82 -0.16
CA LYS A 24 -16.46 -58.90 0.82
C LYS A 24 -15.21 -59.79 0.55
N ASP A 25 -14.58 -60.46 1.55
CA ASP A 25 -14.86 -60.56 3.00
C ASP A 25 -13.59 -60.80 3.88
N SER A 26 -13.72 -60.52 5.19
CA SER A 26 -12.98 -61.10 6.35
C SER A 26 -11.43 -61.08 6.46
N GLY A 27 -10.87 -60.76 7.64
CA GLY A 27 -9.42 -60.84 7.90
C GLY A 27 -8.87 -60.31 9.24
N GLN A 28 -9.41 -60.74 10.38
CA GLN A 28 -8.86 -60.49 11.74
C GLN A 28 -7.58 -61.34 12.00
N GLU A 29 -6.70 -61.15 13.02
CA GLU A 29 -6.85 -60.61 14.39
C GLU A 29 -5.45 -60.36 15.08
N ARG A 30 -5.40 -59.64 16.23
CA ARG A 30 -4.36 -59.64 17.33
C ARG A 30 -2.94 -59.13 17.00
N GLU A 31 -2.25 -58.32 17.84
CA GLU A 31 -1.81 -58.44 19.26
C GLU A 31 -0.65 -59.48 19.45
N GLU A 32 0.40 -59.25 20.27
CA GLU A 32 0.61 -58.28 21.36
C GLU A 32 2.12 -57.94 21.64
N ALA A 33 2.34 -56.86 22.41
CA ALA A 33 3.45 -56.49 23.33
C ALA A 33 4.90 -57.04 23.22
N GLY A 34 5.89 -56.15 23.46
CA GLY A 34 7.23 -56.53 23.97
C GLY A 34 8.40 -55.55 23.70
N GLY A 35 8.80 -54.75 24.69
CA GLY A 35 10.11 -54.04 24.71
C GLY A 35 11.10 -54.72 25.70
N PRO A 36 12.13 -54.03 26.25
CA PRO A 36 12.57 -52.65 25.99
C PRO A 36 14.14 -52.49 25.91
N GLN A 37 14.63 -51.24 25.86
CA GLN A 37 15.97 -50.74 26.28
C GLN A 37 17.25 -51.35 25.60
N ALA A 38 18.15 -50.60 24.94
CA ALA A 38 18.92 -49.37 25.27
C ALA A 38 20.35 -49.67 25.79
N VAL A 39 21.22 -48.63 25.79
CA VAL A 39 22.66 -48.62 26.17
C VAL A 39 23.63 -49.21 25.11
N ALA A 40 24.86 -48.72 24.88
CA ALA A 40 25.45 -47.37 24.80
C ALA A 40 26.94 -47.48 24.35
N LEU A 41 27.54 -46.39 23.83
CA LEU A 41 29.00 -46.22 23.56
C LEU A 41 29.62 -47.19 22.52
N ALA A 42 30.86 -47.01 22.03
CA ALA A 42 31.58 -45.80 21.59
C ALA A 42 32.90 -46.15 20.84
N GLU A 43 33.34 -45.22 19.98
CA GLU A 43 34.74 -44.94 19.58
C GLU A 43 35.60 -45.90 18.70
N LYS A 44 36.60 -45.24 18.07
CA LYS A 44 37.94 -45.70 17.61
C LYS A 44 38.12 -46.43 16.26
N ARG A 45 38.41 -45.57 15.27
CA ARG A 45 39.47 -45.66 14.24
C ARG A 45 40.58 -46.70 14.48
N GLU A 46 40.98 -47.42 13.43
CA GLU A 46 42.24 -47.31 12.63
C GLU A 46 42.34 -48.54 11.70
N ALA A 47 42.47 -48.50 10.36
CA ALA A 47 43.36 -47.79 9.41
C ALA A 47 44.60 -48.60 8.98
N ARG A 48 44.55 -49.27 7.79
CA ARG A 48 45.63 -49.76 6.87
C ARG A 48 45.08 -50.87 5.93
N VAL A 49 45.60 -51.19 4.73
CA VAL A 49 46.33 -50.43 3.67
C VAL A 49 46.44 -51.32 2.38
N LEU A 50 46.84 -50.75 1.21
CA LEU A 50 46.96 -51.38 -0.15
C LEU A 50 45.63 -51.60 -0.92
N GLY A 51 45.56 -51.50 -2.27
CA GLY A 51 46.49 -50.91 -3.24
C GLY A 51 46.33 -51.35 -4.72
N TRP A 52 46.32 -50.39 -5.67
CA TRP A 52 46.51 -50.52 -7.16
C TRP A 52 45.41 -51.33 -7.93
N GLU A 53 45.19 -51.27 -9.27
CA GLU A 53 45.84 -50.62 -10.45
C GLU A 53 44.82 -50.37 -11.61
N GLN A 54 45.23 -49.90 -12.81
CA GLN A 54 44.40 -49.77 -14.05
C GLN A 54 44.95 -50.61 -15.23
N PRO A 55 44.13 -51.01 -16.24
CA PRO A 55 44.18 -50.39 -17.60
C PRO A 55 42.82 -50.38 -18.36
N GLY A 56 42.64 -49.81 -19.59
CA GLY A 56 43.49 -48.87 -20.33
C GLY A 56 43.38 -48.85 -21.90
N LYS A 57 42.42 -48.09 -22.48
CA LYS A 57 42.38 -47.51 -23.87
C LYS A 57 42.26 -48.40 -25.15
N GLN A 58 41.52 -47.87 -26.17
CA GLN A 58 41.91 -47.53 -27.58
C GLN A 58 40.64 -47.34 -28.47
N GLU A 59 40.38 -46.27 -29.27
CA GLU A 59 41.01 -45.68 -30.50
C GLU A 59 40.38 -46.19 -31.84
N ALA A 60 40.26 -45.46 -32.98
CA ALA A 60 40.50 -44.04 -33.34
C ALA A 60 39.96 -43.68 -34.78
N VAL A 61 40.49 -42.60 -35.40
CA VAL A 61 40.47 -42.15 -36.84
C VAL A 61 39.25 -41.29 -37.26
N LEU A 62 39.31 -40.14 -37.96
CA LEU A 62 40.38 -39.21 -38.45
C LEU A 62 40.51 -37.96 -37.51
N ASP A 63 41.13 -36.78 -37.74
CA ASP A 63 41.66 -35.95 -38.88
C ASP A 63 40.58 -35.29 -39.81
N LEU A 64 40.72 -34.13 -40.49
CA LEU A 64 41.82 -33.22 -40.89
C LEU A 64 41.46 -31.70 -40.69
N GLY A 65 42.41 -30.77 -40.92
CA GLY A 65 42.12 -29.30 -40.99
C GLY A 65 43.33 -28.36 -41.23
N ASN A 66 44.26 -28.32 -40.27
CA ASN A 66 45.66 -27.81 -40.37
C ASN A 66 45.97 -26.27 -40.24
N ARG A 67 47.19 -26.00 -39.72
CA ARG A 67 47.99 -24.74 -39.53
C ARG A 67 47.58 -23.79 -38.36
N GLY A 68 48.44 -23.47 -37.38
CA GLY A 68 49.71 -24.11 -36.96
C GLY A 68 50.65 -23.25 -36.07
N CYS A 69 51.25 -23.88 -35.04
CA CYS A 69 52.48 -23.50 -34.26
C CYS A 69 52.50 -22.16 -33.46
N GLN A 70 53.25 -22.00 -32.35
CA GLN A 70 54.20 -22.89 -31.64
C GLN A 70 54.23 -22.61 -30.10
N CYS A 71 54.90 -23.45 -29.31
CA CYS A 71 54.75 -23.54 -27.84
C CYS A 71 55.90 -22.91 -27.01
N THR A 72 55.70 -22.67 -25.69
CA THR A 72 56.39 -23.46 -24.61
C THR A 72 56.08 -23.07 -23.14
N LYS A 73 55.84 -24.11 -22.31
CA LYS A 73 56.23 -24.36 -20.89
C LYS A 73 55.80 -23.44 -19.70
N LEU A 74 55.16 -24.09 -18.72
CA LEU A 74 55.10 -23.77 -17.27
C LEU A 74 56.41 -24.23 -16.56
N PRO A 75 56.68 -23.82 -15.29
CA PRO A 75 56.30 -24.68 -14.14
C PRO A 75 55.88 -23.94 -12.84
N THR A 76 55.70 -24.71 -11.77
CA THR A 76 54.89 -24.53 -10.53
C THR A 76 55.52 -23.85 -9.29
N VAL A 77 54.68 -23.16 -8.49
CA VAL A 77 54.36 -23.35 -7.02
C VAL A 77 55.53 -23.76 -6.07
N PRO A 78 55.84 -23.08 -4.92
CA PRO A 78 55.04 -23.25 -3.68
C PRO A 78 54.99 -22.12 -2.60
N PHE A 79 54.17 -22.38 -1.57
CA PHE A 79 54.02 -21.65 -0.27
C PHE A 79 55.26 -21.78 0.66
N PRO A 80 55.35 -20.92 1.71
CA PRO A 80 55.23 -21.44 3.09
C PRO A 80 54.45 -20.52 4.07
N SER A 81 54.39 -20.88 5.36
CA SER A 81 53.65 -20.19 6.44
C SER A 81 54.37 -20.22 7.80
N LEU A 82 54.01 -19.29 8.72
CA LEU A 82 54.02 -19.35 10.22
C LEU A 82 54.71 -18.21 11.03
N HIS A 83 54.12 -17.98 12.21
CA HIS A 83 54.65 -17.44 13.49
C HIS A 83 55.06 -15.95 13.73
N THR A 84 54.12 -15.24 14.35
CA THR A 84 54.23 -14.50 15.65
C THR A 84 55.62 -14.30 16.33
N ARG A 85 56.01 -13.04 16.61
CA ARG A 85 55.99 -12.42 17.97
C ARG A 85 56.40 -10.92 17.99
N PHE A 86 56.25 -10.29 19.15
CA PHE A 86 56.38 -8.85 19.46
C PHE A 86 57.77 -8.44 20.02
N LEU A 87 58.31 -7.27 19.65
CA LEU A 87 58.79 -6.15 20.53
C LEU A 87 59.97 -5.30 19.96
N ALA A 88 59.83 -3.97 20.13
CA ALA A 88 60.84 -2.92 20.37
C ALA A 88 62.13 -2.79 19.51
N GLY A 89 62.34 -1.59 18.92
CA GLY A 89 63.64 -1.13 18.38
C GLY A 89 63.58 0.20 17.61
N GLN A 90 64.21 1.25 18.13
CA GLN A 90 64.41 2.59 17.52
C GLN A 90 65.89 3.00 17.67
N PRO A 91 66.41 4.08 17.03
CA PRO A 91 66.10 4.69 15.72
C PRO A 91 67.42 5.08 14.95
N GLN A 92 67.40 6.18 14.17
CA GLN A 92 68.49 6.84 13.39
C GLN A 92 68.85 6.15 12.05
N GLY A 93 69.20 6.85 10.96
CA GLY A 93 69.27 8.30 10.63
C GLY A 93 69.46 8.45 9.09
N SER A 94 69.81 9.59 8.45
CA SER A 94 69.85 11.03 8.81
C SER A 94 70.25 11.86 7.57
N GLY A 95 69.69 13.05 7.30
CA GLY A 95 70.11 13.84 6.11
C GLY A 95 69.40 15.19 5.81
N LYS A 96 69.74 16.22 6.60
CA LYS A 96 70.05 17.65 6.24
C LYS A 96 69.14 18.42 5.23
N LEU A 97 68.45 19.50 5.64
CA LEU A 97 68.89 20.92 5.89
C LEU A 97 69.09 21.73 4.58
N VAL A 98 68.67 22.99 4.45
CA VAL A 98 68.87 24.22 5.28
C VAL A 98 67.56 25.07 5.28
N GLU A 99 66.96 25.51 6.40
CA GLU A 99 67.25 26.68 7.30
C GLU A 99 66.86 28.06 6.70
N THR A 100 66.00 28.88 7.35
CA THR A 100 66.40 29.80 8.44
C THR A 100 65.21 30.43 9.23
N THR A 101 65.28 30.31 10.57
CA THR A 101 65.06 31.33 11.65
C THR A 101 64.02 32.49 11.53
N THR A 102 63.35 33.00 12.59
CA THR A 102 63.65 32.97 14.06
C THR A 102 62.44 33.29 15.00
N LYS A 103 62.52 32.76 16.23
CA LYS A 103 62.11 33.33 17.55
C LYS A 103 60.63 33.49 18.00
N THR A 104 60.46 33.28 19.30
CA THR A 104 59.26 33.41 20.15
C THR A 104 59.47 34.50 21.22
N GLN A 105 58.41 35.13 21.73
CA GLN A 105 58.45 35.86 23.02
C GLN A 105 57.06 36.01 23.69
N THR A 106 57.01 36.54 24.91
CA THR A 106 55.91 36.35 25.87
C THR A 106 55.40 37.65 26.52
N MET A 107 54.09 37.67 26.81
CA MET A 107 53.37 38.43 27.85
C MET A 107 53.19 39.97 27.81
N SER A 108 51.94 40.35 28.10
CA SER A 108 51.47 41.44 29.01
C SER A 108 51.15 42.87 28.51
N HIS A 109 49.87 43.23 28.78
CA HIS A 109 49.29 44.49 29.27
C HIS A 109 49.22 45.83 28.48
N GLN A 110 47.96 46.29 28.41
CA GLN A 110 47.42 47.65 28.71
C GLN A 110 47.33 48.77 27.65
N SER A 111 46.10 49.30 27.53
CA SER A 111 45.69 50.72 27.37
C SER A 111 46.01 51.46 26.04
N ASP A 112 45.20 52.40 25.54
CA ASP A 112 43.77 52.70 25.77
C ASP A 112 43.23 53.70 24.71
N SER A 113 41.90 53.93 24.72
CA SER A 113 41.23 55.21 24.40
C SER A 113 40.92 55.59 22.93
N LEU A 114 39.83 56.34 22.60
CA LEU A 114 38.59 56.68 23.34
C LEU A 114 37.48 57.26 22.42
N HIS A 115 36.26 57.39 23.01
CA HIS A 115 35.10 58.25 22.64
C HIS A 115 34.11 57.72 21.57
N LYS A 116 32.77 57.95 21.66
CA LYS A 116 31.79 58.46 22.68
C LYS A 116 30.36 58.28 22.10
N PRO A 117 29.23 58.57 22.80
CA PRO A 117 28.89 58.48 24.23
C PRO A 117 27.60 57.61 24.46
N CYS A 118 27.00 57.67 25.66
CA CYS A 118 25.71 57.04 26.00
C CYS A 118 24.60 58.09 26.26
N GLY A 119 23.32 57.74 26.04
CA GLY A 119 22.14 58.56 26.36
C GLY A 119 20.85 57.72 26.42
N GLN A 120 19.90 58.08 27.30
CA GLN A 120 18.72 57.27 27.61
C GLN A 120 17.43 57.76 26.92
N MET A 121 16.52 56.83 26.59
CA MET A 121 15.07 57.03 26.69
C MET A 121 14.35 55.73 27.09
N LYS A 122 13.11 55.86 27.59
CA LYS A 122 12.34 54.77 28.23
C LYS A 122 11.36 54.11 27.25
N GLY A 123 11.30 52.78 27.26
CA GLY A 123 10.16 52.01 26.74
C GLY A 123 9.44 51.30 27.89
N GLN A 124 8.11 51.41 27.96
CA GLN A 124 7.30 50.67 28.94
C GLN A 124 6.96 49.28 28.36
N GLY A 125 7.49 48.22 28.98
CA GLY A 125 7.05 46.86 28.67
C GLY A 125 5.73 46.53 29.38
N LEU A 126 4.64 46.36 28.64
CA LEU A 126 3.42 45.76 29.19
C LEU A 126 3.72 44.32 29.62
N LYS A 127 3.61 44.04 30.91
CA LYS A 127 3.56 42.66 31.41
C LYS A 127 2.14 42.13 31.25
N THR A 128 1.91 41.28 30.26
CA THR A 128 0.72 40.42 30.21
C THR A 128 0.69 39.55 31.47
N GLN A 129 -0.24 39.80 32.39
CA GLN A 129 -0.46 38.90 33.51
C GLN A 129 -1.08 37.60 33.01
N LYS A 130 -0.60 36.46 33.50
CA LYS A 130 -1.31 35.18 33.30
C LYS A 130 -2.63 35.23 34.09
N PRO A 131 -3.75 34.71 33.56
CA PRO A 131 -4.99 34.62 34.33
C PRO A 131 -4.77 33.79 35.60
N HIS A 132 -5.46 34.18 36.68
CA HIS A 132 -5.31 33.56 37.99
C HIS A 132 -5.79 32.09 37.95
N PRO A 133 -5.16 31.12 38.67
CA PRO A 133 -5.49 29.69 38.52
C PRO A 133 -6.98 29.31 38.60
N TRP A 134 -7.77 29.92 39.49
CA TRP A 134 -9.23 29.66 39.54
C TRP A 134 -9.98 30.09 38.27
N VAL A 135 -9.49 31.08 37.52
CA VAL A 135 -10.07 31.49 36.23
C VAL A 135 -9.83 30.42 35.18
N MET A 136 -8.63 29.81 35.17
CA MET A 136 -8.37 28.66 34.28
C MET A 136 -9.18 27.43 34.68
N GLU A 137 -9.38 27.15 35.98
CA GLU A 137 -10.28 26.08 36.42
C GLU A 137 -11.75 26.37 36.03
N LEU A 138 -12.20 27.62 36.14
CA LEU A 138 -13.54 28.03 35.71
C LEU A 138 -13.72 27.90 34.18
N ILE A 139 -12.72 28.32 33.39
CA ILE A 139 -12.71 28.13 31.93
C ILE A 139 -12.77 26.64 31.58
N LEU A 140 -11.97 25.80 32.22
CA LEU A 140 -11.97 24.35 31.98
C LEU A 140 -13.31 23.69 32.37
N ARG A 141 -13.93 24.10 33.49
CA ARG A 141 -15.26 23.61 33.90
C ARG A 141 -16.38 24.10 32.97
N LEU A 142 -16.35 25.35 32.53
CA LEU A 142 -17.30 25.88 31.54
C LEU A 142 -17.14 25.16 30.19
N GLN A 143 -15.91 24.90 29.75
CA GLN A 143 -15.65 24.12 28.54
C GLN A 143 -16.18 22.69 28.67
N GLN A 144 -15.97 22.01 29.80
CA GLN A 144 -16.55 20.69 30.06
C GLN A 144 -18.08 20.69 30.04
N ILE A 145 -18.73 21.76 30.54
CA ILE A 145 -20.19 21.90 30.48
C ILE A 145 -20.66 22.13 29.03
N ILE A 146 -19.97 22.97 28.25
CA ILE A 146 -20.25 23.19 26.82
C ILE A 146 -20.07 21.89 26.02
N ASP A 147 -18.99 21.15 26.26
CA ASP A 147 -18.65 19.92 25.55
C ASP A 147 -19.65 18.80 25.88
N GLU A 148 -20.05 18.64 27.15
CA GLU A 148 -21.06 17.66 27.55
C GLU A 148 -22.46 18.08 27.08
N TYR A 149 -22.86 19.34 27.16
CA TYR A 149 -24.14 19.80 26.61
C TYR A 149 -24.21 19.61 25.08
N SER A 150 -23.10 19.88 24.37
CA SER A 150 -22.96 19.62 22.94
C SER A 150 -23.01 18.11 22.60
N ARG A 151 -22.58 17.26 23.53
CA ARG A 151 -22.65 15.79 23.41
C ARG A 151 -24.07 15.28 23.67
N GLN A 152 -24.75 15.78 24.70
CA GLN A 152 -26.15 15.50 25.02
C GLN A 152 -27.06 15.91 23.85
N LEU A 153 -26.88 17.12 23.30
CA LEU A 153 -27.56 17.56 22.06
C LEU A 153 -27.29 16.63 20.87
N LYS A 154 -26.09 16.06 20.76
CA LYS A 154 -25.77 15.06 19.72
C LYS A 154 -26.52 13.74 19.92
N ILE A 155 -26.74 13.32 21.16
CA ILE A 155 -27.52 12.12 21.50
C ILE A 155 -29.01 12.37 21.24
N MET A 156 -29.54 13.53 21.67
CA MET A 156 -30.93 13.93 21.41
C MET A 156 -31.24 14.01 19.90
N ARG A 157 -30.33 14.57 19.09
CA ARG A 157 -30.50 14.61 17.62
C ARG A 157 -30.51 13.20 16.99
N LEU A 158 -29.68 12.28 17.50
CA LEU A 158 -29.71 10.86 17.10
C LEU A 158 -30.97 10.11 17.56
N GLN A 159 -31.77 10.68 18.46
CA GLN A 159 -33.07 10.15 18.87
C GLN A 159 -34.24 10.84 18.15
N GLU A 160 -34.17 12.15 17.85
CA GLU A 160 -35.14 12.84 16.97
C GLU A 160 -35.10 12.29 15.54
N ASP A 161 -33.92 11.93 15.01
CA ASP A 161 -33.78 11.27 13.70
C ASP A 161 -34.49 9.89 13.62
N LEU A 162 -34.93 9.32 14.76
CA LEU A 162 -35.71 8.09 14.83
C LEU A 162 -37.24 8.33 14.81
N GLU A 163 -37.71 9.54 15.17
CA GLU A 163 -39.13 9.88 15.23
C GLU A 163 -39.46 11.30 14.68
N GLN A 164 -39.33 11.50 13.35
CA GLN A 164 -40.47 12.00 12.55
C GLN A 164 -40.22 12.08 11.03
N GLU A 165 -40.90 11.21 10.27
CA GLU A 165 -41.28 11.49 8.87
C GLU A 165 -42.55 12.39 8.78
N LYS A 166 -42.86 13.16 9.84
CA LYS A 166 -44.08 14.00 9.92
C LYS A 166 -43.85 15.34 10.61
N GLN A 167 -44.22 16.40 9.89
CA GLN A 167 -44.35 17.81 10.32
C GLN A 167 -43.04 18.61 10.54
N ARG A 168 -43.07 19.87 10.06
CA ARG A 168 -41.94 20.82 10.11
C ARG A 168 -42.10 21.75 11.31
N ARG A 169 -41.19 21.74 12.29
CA ARG A 169 -41.14 22.81 13.32
C ARG A 169 -39.81 23.00 14.08
N SER A 170 -38.67 22.87 13.40
CA SER A 170 -37.34 22.88 14.04
C SER A 170 -36.38 23.97 13.52
N GLN A 171 -36.89 25.05 12.90
CA GLN A 171 -36.03 26.17 12.47
C GLN A 171 -35.62 27.02 13.69
N ASP A 172 -36.61 27.62 14.36
CA ASP A 172 -36.45 28.55 15.48
C ASP A 172 -35.63 27.97 16.64
N ILE A 173 -35.88 26.70 17.00
CA ILE A 173 -35.17 26.01 18.09
C ILE A 173 -33.67 25.88 17.76
N ARG A 174 -33.31 25.49 16.53
CA ARG A 174 -31.90 25.34 16.12
C ARG A 174 -31.15 26.68 16.06
N GLU A 175 -31.85 27.77 15.75
CA GLU A 175 -31.28 29.12 15.78
C GLU A 175 -31.10 29.62 17.23
N GLN A 176 -32.05 29.35 18.14
CA GLN A 176 -31.94 29.68 19.56
C GLN A 176 -30.86 28.85 20.28
N GLU A 177 -30.74 27.55 19.99
CA GLU A 177 -29.63 26.69 20.45
C GLU A 177 -28.26 27.23 20.01
N ALA A 178 -28.13 27.60 18.73
CA ALA A 178 -26.88 28.12 18.18
C ALA A 178 -26.46 29.43 18.85
N ILE A 179 -27.41 30.33 19.10
CA ILE A 179 -27.19 31.59 19.83
C ILE A 179 -26.72 31.31 21.27
N LEU A 180 -27.31 30.35 21.97
CA LEU A 180 -26.91 30.02 23.35
C LEU A 180 -25.48 29.46 23.42
N VAL A 181 -25.12 28.55 22.50
CA VAL A 181 -23.76 27.99 22.41
C VAL A 181 -22.74 29.07 22.01
N GLN A 182 -23.10 29.98 21.10
CA GLN A 182 -22.25 31.11 20.71
C GLN A 182 -22.02 32.07 21.89
N LEU A 183 -23.07 32.45 22.63
CA LEU A 183 -22.96 33.32 23.81
C LEU A 183 -22.09 32.71 24.91
N LEU A 184 -22.21 31.40 25.16
CA LEU A 184 -21.33 30.69 26.10
C LEU A 184 -19.86 30.69 25.62
N GLY A 185 -19.63 30.51 24.32
CA GLY A 185 -18.29 30.65 23.72
C GLY A 185 -17.71 32.05 23.84
N GLU A 186 -18.53 33.09 23.64
CA GLU A 186 -18.12 34.50 23.79
C GLU A 186 -17.81 34.86 25.25
N VAL A 187 -18.56 34.33 26.22
CA VAL A 187 -18.24 34.45 27.67
C VAL A 187 -16.91 33.76 28.00
N VAL A 188 -16.68 32.54 27.48
CA VAL A 188 -15.39 31.84 27.66
C VAL A 188 -14.23 32.63 27.03
N ASN A 189 -14.42 33.21 25.85
CA ASN A 189 -13.43 34.06 25.18
C ASN A 189 -13.14 35.35 25.97
N LEU A 190 -14.14 36.01 26.55
CA LEU A 190 -13.96 37.19 27.42
C LEU A 190 -13.19 36.86 28.70
N LEU A 191 -13.43 35.69 29.30
CA LEU A 191 -12.68 35.19 30.46
C LEU A 191 -11.23 34.83 30.11
N GLN A 192 -10.98 34.28 28.91
CA GLN A 192 -9.63 34.01 28.39
C GLN A 192 -8.87 35.29 28.02
N ALA A 193 -9.55 36.31 27.49
CA ALA A 193 -8.95 37.56 27.01
C ALA A 193 -8.48 38.53 28.12
N GLY A 194 -8.81 38.26 29.39
CA GLY A 194 -8.22 39.00 30.52
C GLY A 194 -8.66 40.46 30.64
N ALA A 195 -9.90 40.78 30.27
CA ALA A 195 -10.62 42.01 30.63
C ALA A 195 -9.89 43.36 30.38
N THR A 196 -9.12 43.50 29.29
CA THR A 196 -8.46 44.77 28.93
C THR A 196 -8.57 45.18 27.45
N SER A 197 -9.78 45.09 26.87
CA SER A 197 -10.19 45.94 25.74
C SER A 197 -11.71 45.91 25.54
N SER A 198 -12.28 47.02 25.06
CA SER A 198 -13.71 47.14 24.75
C SER A 198 -14.00 46.68 23.33
N LEU A 199 -14.56 45.47 23.16
CA LEU A 199 -15.35 45.13 21.98
C LEU A 199 -16.81 45.50 22.25
N GLU A 200 -17.44 46.22 21.32
CA GLU A 200 -18.89 46.42 21.34
C GLU A 200 -19.60 45.15 20.87
N LEU A 201 -20.48 44.60 21.70
CA LEU A 201 -21.33 43.46 21.38
C LEU A 201 -22.39 43.85 20.33
N GLN A 202 -22.11 43.56 19.06
CA GLN A 202 -23.09 43.70 17.97
C GLN A 202 -24.05 42.49 17.94
N LEU A 203 -25.09 42.56 18.78
CA LEU A 203 -26.22 41.64 18.74
C LEU A 203 -26.91 41.66 17.35
N PRO A 204 -27.07 40.51 16.67
CA PRO A 204 -27.88 40.42 15.46
C PRO A 204 -29.33 40.80 15.74
N ARG A 205 -29.88 41.77 14.99
CA ARG A 205 -31.31 42.07 15.03
C ARG A 205 -32.07 41.05 14.19
N LEU A 206 -32.94 40.26 14.83
CA LEU A 206 -33.98 39.51 14.14
C LEU A 206 -34.93 40.48 13.43
N SER A 207 -35.09 40.33 12.12
CA SER A 207 -36.04 41.11 11.30
C SER A 207 -36.79 40.19 10.35
N LEU A 208 -38.12 40.13 10.49
CA LEU A 208 -39.00 39.35 9.62
C LEU A 208 -39.18 40.01 8.23
N ASP A 209 -39.35 39.16 7.22
CA ASP A 209 -39.90 39.38 5.87
C ASP A 209 -39.92 40.81 5.26
N SER A 210 -39.43 40.94 4.02
CA SER A 210 -40.30 41.10 2.83
C SER A 210 -39.52 41.29 1.50
N ARG A 211 -40.23 41.59 0.42
CA ARG A 211 -39.87 41.28 -0.99
C ARG A 211 -39.21 42.44 -1.76
N GLY A 212 -38.22 42.08 -2.60
CA GLY A 212 -38.10 42.58 -3.99
C GLY A 212 -37.22 43.81 -4.26
N GLY A 213 -36.83 43.99 -5.54
CA GLY A 213 -36.18 45.19 -6.08
C GLY A 213 -34.91 44.95 -6.90
N ASP A 214 -34.83 45.53 -8.10
CA ASP A 214 -33.67 45.50 -9.01
C ASP A 214 -32.49 46.39 -8.57
N GLY A 215 -31.28 46.21 -9.12
CA GLY A 215 -30.14 47.12 -8.85
C GLY A 215 -28.82 46.82 -9.58
N GLN A 216 -28.61 47.46 -10.73
CA GLN A 216 -27.47 47.32 -11.68
C GLN A 216 -26.04 47.64 -11.17
N GLN A 217 -25.04 47.13 -11.92
CA GLN A 217 -23.65 47.64 -12.15
C GLN A 217 -22.68 47.72 -10.92
N ALA A 218 -21.48 47.12 -10.87
CA ALA A 218 -20.37 46.87 -11.82
C ALA A 218 -19.27 47.95 -11.86
N GLN A 219 -18.07 47.62 -11.33
CA GLN A 219 -16.78 48.08 -11.89
C GLN A 219 -15.54 47.32 -11.34
N LEU A 220 -14.54 47.19 -12.22
CA LEU A 220 -13.15 46.73 -12.05
C LEU A 220 -12.27 47.68 -12.91
N PRO A 221 -10.92 47.66 -12.86
CA PRO A 221 -9.99 47.07 -11.89
C PRO A 221 -8.94 48.09 -11.36
N ARG A 222 -7.97 47.66 -10.53
CA ARG A 222 -6.58 48.16 -10.60
C ARG A 222 -5.54 47.23 -9.93
N LYS A 223 -4.34 47.25 -10.51
CA LYS A 223 -3.04 46.63 -10.14
C LYS A 223 -1.96 47.55 -10.74
N PRO A 224 -0.65 47.40 -10.44
CA PRO A 224 -0.01 46.55 -9.42
C PRO A 224 0.88 47.39 -8.46
N ASP A 225 1.63 46.76 -7.55
CA ASP A 225 3.10 46.67 -7.66
C ASP A 225 3.73 45.78 -6.57
N GLN A 226 5.01 45.47 -6.74
CA GLN A 226 5.77 44.47 -5.95
C GLN A 226 6.66 45.13 -4.89
N LEU A 227 6.84 44.47 -3.74
CA LEU A 227 8.12 44.46 -3.02
C LEU A 227 8.26 43.21 -2.13
N SER A 228 9.51 42.82 -1.90
CA SER A 228 9.97 41.48 -1.50
C SER A 228 9.71 41.06 -0.05
N HIS A 229 9.51 39.75 0.13
CA HIS A 229 9.93 38.91 1.28
C HIS A 229 10.25 39.58 2.64
N GLN A 230 9.48 39.22 3.67
CA GLN A 230 10.04 38.70 4.92
C GLN A 230 9.05 37.77 5.66
N LEU A 231 9.55 36.99 6.61
CA LEU A 231 8.89 35.81 7.18
C LEU A 231 7.67 36.13 8.06
N SER A 232 6.62 35.31 7.94
CA SER A 232 5.63 35.12 9.01
C SER A 232 5.02 33.72 8.96
N ASP A 233 5.62 32.76 9.66
CA ASP A 233 5.01 31.45 9.90
C ASP A 233 3.76 31.61 10.77
N SER A 234 2.57 31.45 10.16
CA SER A 234 1.30 31.33 10.87
C SER A 234 0.46 30.24 10.22
N LYS A 235 -0.32 29.50 11.03
CA LYS A 235 -0.96 28.25 10.62
C LYS A 235 -2.26 28.46 9.82
N THR A 236 -2.19 29.06 8.65
CA THR A 236 -3.20 28.79 7.60
C THR A 236 -2.98 27.39 7.05
N ALA A 237 -3.95 26.49 7.23
CA ALA A 237 -3.95 25.20 6.57
C ALA A 237 -4.09 25.42 5.06
N VAL A 238 -3.04 25.11 4.29
CA VAL A 238 -3.10 25.14 2.83
C VAL A 238 -4.00 23.99 2.38
N VAL A 239 -5.22 24.32 1.97
CA VAL A 239 -6.12 23.37 1.30
C VAL A 239 -5.55 23.14 -0.09
N SER A 240 -5.00 21.94 -0.33
CA SER A 240 -4.53 21.57 -1.67
C SER A 240 -5.68 21.64 -2.66
N CYS A 241 -5.46 22.30 -3.80
CA CYS A 241 -6.45 22.44 -4.86
C CYS A 241 -6.45 21.26 -5.86
N ASP A 242 -5.38 20.45 -5.85
CA ASP A 242 -5.14 19.36 -6.81
C ASP A 242 -5.51 17.99 -6.23
N LEU A 243 -5.26 17.76 -4.94
CA LEU A 243 -5.57 16.50 -4.27
C LEU A 243 -7.10 16.30 -4.06
N SER A 244 -7.52 15.06 -3.79
CA SER A 244 -8.83 14.78 -3.20
C SER A 244 -8.79 14.89 -1.68
N ASN A 245 -9.94 14.81 -0.99
CA ASN A 245 -9.94 14.78 0.48
C ASN A 245 -9.17 13.54 0.97
N ARG A 246 -9.46 12.38 0.37
CA ARG A 246 -8.66 11.15 0.55
C ARG A 246 -7.17 11.35 0.24
N GLY A 247 -6.83 12.10 -0.82
CA GLY A 247 -5.45 12.43 -1.18
C GLY A 247 -4.72 13.28 -0.14
N ILE A 248 -5.42 14.26 0.44
CA ILE A 248 -4.91 15.09 1.55
C ILE A 248 -4.68 14.22 2.79
N ASP A 249 -5.61 13.34 3.14
CA ASP A 249 -5.49 12.41 4.27
C ASP A 249 -4.32 11.43 4.08
N ILE A 250 -4.13 10.88 2.88
CA ILE A 250 -2.99 10.03 2.51
C ILE A 250 -1.67 10.81 2.69
N ALA A 251 -1.57 12.02 2.14
CA ALA A 251 -0.37 12.84 2.22
C ALA A 251 -0.04 13.26 3.66
N ALA A 252 -1.05 13.62 4.46
CA ALA A 252 -0.90 13.97 5.87
C ALA A 252 -0.49 12.76 6.72
N SER A 253 -1.15 11.60 6.51
CA SER A 253 -0.83 10.33 7.17
C SER A 253 0.61 9.89 6.86
N TYR A 254 1.02 9.93 5.59
CA TYR A 254 2.39 9.66 5.17
C TYR A 254 3.41 10.58 5.85
N LYS A 255 3.16 11.89 5.82
CA LYS A 255 4.03 12.89 6.44
C LYS A 255 4.17 12.63 7.95
N SER A 256 3.08 12.32 8.66
CA SER A 256 3.13 11.99 10.09
C SER A 256 3.79 10.64 10.41
N SER A 257 3.71 9.65 9.50
CA SER A 257 4.19 8.28 9.74
C SER A 257 5.65 8.06 9.33
N PHE A 258 6.16 8.85 8.38
CA PHE A 258 7.46 8.64 7.75
C PHE A 258 8.39 9.86 7.74
N GLN A 259 8.03 11.01 8.33
CA GLN A 259 8.90 12.21 8.40
C GLN A 259 10.32 11.88 8.91
N ASP A 260 10.44 10.98 9.88
CA ASP A 260 11.73 10.63 10.49
C ASP A 260 12.56 9.68 9.62
N PHE A 261 11.90 8.81 8.84
CA PHE A 261 12.56 8.02 7.80
C PHE A 261 13.04 8.91 6.64
N ILE A 262 12.23 9.90 6.23
CA ILE A 262 12.59 10.88 5.19
C ILE A 262 13.78 11.74 5.67
N ALA A 263 13.76 12.22 6.92
CA ALA A 263 14.86 12.97 7.51
C ALA A 263 16.14 12.14 7.64
N TYR A 264 16.03 10.85 7.99
CA TYR A 264 17.15 9.92 8.00
C TYR A 264 17.73 9.68 6.60
N GLN A 265 16.90 9.44 5.59
CA GLN A 265 17.36 9.20 4.20
C GLN A 265 18.03 10.45 3.59
N GLY A 266 17.58 11.65 3.95
CA GLY A 266 18.17 12.91 3.48
C GLY A 266 19.45 13.35 4.20
N ASP A 267 19.76 12.78 5.36
CA ASP A 267 20.92 13.12 6.21
C ASP A 267 21.37 11.90 7.03
N LYS A 268 21.68 10.82 6.31
CA LYS A 268 22.10 9.53 6.86
C LYS A 268 23.50 9.64 7.47
N TYR A 269 23.71 9.16 8.68
CA TYR A 269 25.06 8.98 9.22
C TYR A 269 25.84 7.96 8.38
N ASP A 270 27.06 8.33 8.02
CA ASP A 270 28.00 7.48 7.30
C ASP A 270 29.43 7.73 7.79
N GLU A 271 30.17 6.65 8.04
CA GLU A 271 31.51 6.66 8.65
C GLU A 271 32.53 7.46 7.84
N ASP A 272 32.45 7.40 6.51
CA ASP A 272 33.40 8.04 5.60
C ASP A 272 32.84 9.35 5.03
N ASN A 273 31.52 9.45 4.81
CA ASN A 273 30.91 10.55 4.05
C ASN A 273 30.09 11.54 4.90
N ASN A 274 29.55 11.15 6.06
CA ASN A 274 28.70 12.03 6.89
C ASN A 274 28.68 11.63 8.38
N THR A 275 29.75 11.95 9.09
CA THR A 275 29.89 11.64 10.52
C THR A 275 29.00 12.49 11.45
N LEU A 276 28.25 13.46 10.91
CA LEU A 276 27.32 14.31 11.67
C LEU A 276 25.84 13.93 11.49
N GLY A 277 25.52 13.02 10.56
CA GLY A 277 24.16 12.65 10.20
C GLY A 277 23.37 11.88 11.27
N PHE A 278 22.13 11.56 10.93
CA PHE A 278 21.23 10.76 11.76
C PHE A 278 21.69 9.31 11.88
N ILE A 279 21.90 8.86 13.12
CA ILE A 279 21.96 7.43 13.44
C ILE A 279 20.55 6.96 13.76
N ASN A 280 20.12 5.87 13.13
CA ASN A 280 18.77 5.35 13.23
C ASN A 280 18.73 4.02 13.96
N LEU A 281 18.64 4.08 15.29
CA LEU A 281 18.34 2.92 16.15
C LEU A 281 16.82 2.78 16.37
N GLY A 282 15.99 3.50 15.61
CA GLY A 282 14.54 3.43 15.69
C GLY A 282 13.96 2.38 14.74
N LEU A 283 14.50 2.27 13.53
CA LEU A 283 14.08 1.33 12.49
C LEU A 283 14.60 -0.09 12.75
N SER A 284 13.71 -1.10 12.62
CA SER A 284 14.06 -2.51 12.80
C SER A 284 14.59 -3.11 11.49
N GLU A 285 15.92 -3.08 11.32
CA GLU A 285 16.67 -3.75 10.25
C GLU A 285 17.88 -4.49 10.86
N ASN A 286 18.26 -5.61 10.25
CA ASN A 286 19.42 -6.38 10.66
C ASN A 286 20.56 -6.20 9.65
N LYS A 287 21.58 -5.43 10.03
CA LYS A 287 22.76 -5.13 9.19
C LYS A 287 24.00 -5.90 9.65
N LEU A 288 23.87 -6.75 10.68
CA LEU A 288 25.00 -7.44 11.32
C LEU A 288 25.67 -8.50 10.43
N CYS A 289 24.96 -9.05 9.43
CA CYS A 289 25.47 -10.06 8.50
C CYS A 289 25.37 -9.64 7.03
N ILE A 290 25.41 -8.34 6.76
CA ILE A 290 25.29 -7.78 5.41
C ILE A 290 26.48 -8.16 4.50
N ASP A 291 27.67 -8.32 5.09
CA ASP A 291 28.87 -8.91 4.49
C ASP A 291 28.61 -10.31 3.90
N LEU A 292 28.04 -11.22 4.71
CA LEU A 292 27.76 -12.60 4.31
C LEU A 292 26.71 -12.65 3.18
N LEU A 293 25.72 -11.76 3.23
CA LEU A 293 24.64 -11.69 2.24
C LEU A 293 25.12 -11.09 0.93
N THR A 294 25.87 -10.00 0.96
CA THR A 294 26.48 -9.39 -0.23
C THR A 294 27.44 -10.36 -0.92
N GLU A 295 28.24 -11.14 -0.17
CA GLU A 295 29.03 -12.23 -0.73
C GLU A 295 28.14 -13.32 -1.37
N ARG A 296 27.18 -13.87 -0.60
CA ARG A 296 26.36 -15.01 -1.05
C ARG A 296 25.49 -14.68 -2.26
N LEU A 297 24.90 -13.47 -2.32
CA LEU A 297 24.02 -13.00 -3.40
C LEU A 297 24.77 -12.59 -4.67
N SER A 298 26.09 -12.36 -4.58
CA SER A 298 26.96 -12.02 -5.72
C SER A 298 27.51 -13.26 -6.46
N ARG A 299 27.41 -14.46 -5.86
CA ARG A 299 27.86 -15.71 -6.49
C ARG A 299 27.14 -15.99 -7.82
N SER A 300 27.81 -16.69 -8.74
CA SER A 300 27.30 -16.93 -10.11
C SER A 300 25.96 -17.69 -10.15
N ASP A 301 25.74 -18.61 -9.20
CA ASP A 301 24.50 -19.38 -9.06
C ASP A 301 23.27 -18.56 -8.66
N MET A 302 23.46 -17.28 -8.30
CA MET A 302 22.42 -16.31 -7.99
C MET A 302 22.10 -15.37 -9.16
N ASN A 303 22.83 -15.46 -10.27
CA ASN A 303 22.82 -14.45 -11.34
C ASN A 303 22.25 -14.96 -12.68
N TYR A 304 21.50 -16.06 -12.64
CA TYR A 304 20.80 -16.64 -13.78
C TYR A 304 19.62 -15.76 -14.24
N ILE A 305 19.45 -15.67 -15.56
CA ILE A 305 18.34 -14.99 -16.25
C ILE A 305 17.79 -15.99 -17.28
N ASP A 306 16.47 -16.05 -17.41
CA ASP A 306 15.75 -16.94 -18.31
C ASP A 306 14.49 -16.24 -18.87
N ASP A 307 13.98 -16.69 -20.02
CA ASP A 307 12.84 -16.11 -20.73
C ASP A 307 11.61 -15.96 -19.79
N ASP A 308 11.34 -16.96 -18.96
CA ASP A 308 10.17 -16.96 -18.05
C ASP A 308 10.35 -16.02 -16.84
N LEU A 309 11.58 -15.63 -16.47
CA LEU A 309 11.84 -14.61 -15.42
C LEU A 309 11.64 -13.17 -15.94
N LEU A 310 11.58 -13.00 -17.27
CA LEU A 310 11.37 -11.71 -17.94
C LEU A 310 9.89 -11.47 -18.32
N GLN A 311 9.04 -12.50 -18.26
CA GLN A 311 7.61 -12.46 -18.59
C GLN A 311 6.70 -12.31 -17.34
N TYR A 312 5.39 -12.12 -17.50
CA TYR A 312 4.47 -12.06 -16.34
C TYR A 312 4.42 -13.41 -15.60
N PRO A 313 4.62 -13.44 -14.27
CA PRO A 313 4.55 -14.66 -13.48
C PRO A 313 3.11 -15.13 -13.25
N ASP A 314 2.95 -16.31 -12.63
CA ASP A 314 1.79 -16.61 -11.79
C ASP A 314 1.61 -15.47 -10.77
N TRP A 315 0.39 -14.99 -10.60
CA TRP A 315 0.08 -13.89 -9.67
C TRP A 315 0.31 -14.30 -8.21
N SER A 316 0.18 -15.58 -7.86
CA SER A 316 0.57 -16.10 -6.53
C SER A 316 2.09 -16.15 -6.32
N GLY A 317 2.89 -15.90 -7.36
CA GLY A 317 4.35 -16.06 -7.38
C GLY A 317 4.77 -17.33 -8.14
N HIS A 318 5.97 -17.36 -8.69
CA HIS A 318 6.45 -18.51 -9.48
C HIS A 318 6.45 -19.79 -8.64
N ALA A 319 5.97 -20.90 -9.22
CA ALA A 319 5.90 -22.21 -8.57
C ALA A 319 7.22 -22.63 -7.89
N PHE A 320 8.36 -22.46 -8.56
CA PHE A 320 9.68 -22.80 -8.00
C PHE A 320 10.01 -22.06 -6.68
N LEU A 321 9.43 -20.87 -6.45
CA LEU A 321 9.59 -20.14 -5.20
C LEU A 321 8.50 -20.53 -4.19
N ARG A 322 7.26 -20.76 -4.63
CA ARG A 322 6.17 -21.26 -3.75
C ARG A 322 6.53 -22.61 -3.12
N GLU A 323 7.05 -23.53 -3.94
CA GLU A 323 7.65 -24.80 -3.50
C GLU A 323 8.77 -24.61 -2.48
N GLU A 324 9.75 -23.75 -2.75
CA GLU A 324 10.90 -23.61 -1.86
C GLU A 324 10.54 -22.89 -0.55
N VAL A 325 9.61 -21.93 -0.60
CA VAL A 325 9.02 -21.33 0.61
C VAL A 325 8.27 -22.37 1.43
N ALA A 326 7.52 -23.28 0.79
CA ALA A 326 6.82 -24.36 1.50
C ALA A 326 7.82 -25.34 2.16
N ARG A 327 8.89 -25.75 1.47
CA ARG A 327 9.98 -26.58 2.04
C ARG A 327 10.72 -25.85 3.17
N PHE A 328 11.02 -24.57 2.98
CA PHE A 328 11.70 -23.74 3.98
C PHE A 328 10.86 -23.61 5.26
N LEU A 329 9.59 -23.21 5.15
CA LEU A 329 8.71 -23.10 6.32
C LEU A 329 8.48 -24.47 6.97
N THR A 330 8.32 -25.55 6.20
CA THR A 330 8.26 -26.93 6.76
C THR A 330 9.45 -27.20 7.69
N HIS A 331 10.67 -26.92 7.22
CA HIS A 331 11.90 -27.19 7.98
C HIS A 331 12.07 -26.26 9.19
N TYR A 332 12.11 -24.93 8.99
CA TYR A 332 12.49 -23.99 10.05
C TYR A 332 11.35 -23.69 11.03
N CYS A 333 10.09 -23.76 10.61
CA CYS A 333 8.95 -23.71 11.53
C CYS A 333 8.72 -25.06 12.24
N LYS A 334 9.40 -26.13 11.81
CA LYS A 334 9.23 -27.52 12.29
C LYS A 334 7.77 -27.98 12.16
N ALA A 335 7.22 -27.84 10.96
CA ALA A 335 5.88 -28.32 10.68
C ALA A 335 5.82 -29.86 10.76
N PRO A 336 4.70 -30.45 11.23
CA PRO A 336 4.56 -31.90 11.36
C PRO A 336 4.48 -32.61 9.99
N GLU A 337 4.04 -31.90 8.96
CA GLU A 337 3.87 -32.40 7.59
C GLU A 337 4.48 -31.41 6.58
N GLN A 338 4.80 -31.88 5.37
CA GLN A 338 5.26 -31.02 4.28
C GLN A 338 4.13 -30.09 3.83
N LEU A 339 4.36 -28.79 3.97
CA LEU A 339 3.40 -27.76 3.60
C LEU A 339 3.12 -27.77 2.07
N ASP A 340 1.85 -27.66 1.69
CA ASP A 340 1.40 -27.57 0.30
C ASP A 340 1.80 -26.21 -0.35
N PRO A 341 2.51 -26.17 -1.51
CA PRO A 341 2.87 -24.94 -2.19
C PRO A 341 1.70 -24.17 -2.81
N GLU A 342 0.53 -24.79 -3.03
CA GLU A 342 -0.68 -24.11 -3.48
C GLU A 342 -1.35 -23.30 -2.35
N ASN A 343 -0.94 -23.52 -1.10
CA ASN A 343 -1.33 -22.71 0.06
C ASN A 343 -0.40 -21.49 0.28
N VAL A 344 0.59 -21.27 -0.61
CA VAL A 344 1.59 -20.19 -0.53
C VAL A 344 1.25 -19.06 -1.50
N VAL A 345 1.31 -17.80 -1.06
CA VAL A 345 1.16 -16.61 -1.92
C VAL A 345 2.26 -15.58 -1.64
N VAL A 346 2.94 -15.10 -2.68
CA VAL A 346 4.12 -14.21 -2.60
C VAL A 346 3.82 -12.82 -3.16
N LEU A 347 3.87 -11.79 -2.30
CA LEU A 347 3.67 -10.37 -2.66
C LEU A 347 4.82 -9.48 -2.16
N SER A 348 4.79 -8.18 -2.50
CA SER A 348 5.86 -7.18 -2.35
C SER A 348 6.18 -6.70 -0.92
N GLY A 349 6.15 -7.65 0.04
CA GLY A 349 6.44 -7.47 1.45
C GLY A 349 5.26 -7.89 2.33
N CYS A 350 5.54 -8.24 3.60
CA CYS A 350 4.52 -8.68 4.56
C CYS A 350 3.36 -7.67 4.73
N CYS A 351 3.62 -6.37 4.56
CA CYS A 351 2.60 -5.33 4.61
C CYS A 351 1.64 -5.36 3.40
N ALA A 352 2.13 -5.76 2.21
CA ALA A 352 1.28 -5.97 1.03
C ALA A 352 0.42 -7.24 1.20
N ILE A 353 1.00 -8.32 1.74
CA ILE A 353 0.27 -9.52 2.16
C ILE A 353 -0.85 -9.15 3.16
N PHE A 354 -0.52 -8.41 4.22
CA PHE A 354 -1.49 -8.02 5.25
C PHE A 354 -2.60 -7.11 4.69
N SER A 355 -2.27 -6.15 3.83
CA SER A 355 -3.26 -5.27 3.18
C SER A 355 -4.19 -6.04 2.23
N ALA A 356 -3.69 -7.02 1.49
CA ALA A 356 -4.50 -7.88 0.64
C ALA A 356 -5.39 -8.83 1.48
N LEU A 357 -4.81 -9.53 2.46
CA LEU A 357 -5.51 -10.46 3.33
C LEU A 357 -6.63 -9.77 4.13
N THR A 358 -6.38 -8.61 4.72
CA THR A 358 -7.42 -7.86 5.43
C THR A 358 -8.52 -7.35 4.49
N LEU A 359 -8.22 -7.01 3.23
CA LEU A 359 -9.23 -6.65 2.23
C LEU A 359 -10.11 -7.85 1.84
N VAL A 360 -9.51 -9.02 1.64
CA VAL A 360 -10.23 -10.26 1.34
C VAL A 360 -11.15 -10.66 2.50
N LEU A 361 -10.65 -10.54 3.75
CA LEU A 361 -11.38 -10.96 4.94
C LEU A 361 -12.38 -9.95 5.51
N CYS A 362 -12.33 -8.65 5.19
CA CYS A 362 -13.17 -7.62 5.86
C CYS A 362 -13.93 -6.68 4.91
N ASN A 363 -15.19 -6.40 5.28
CA ASN A 363 -15.94 -5.26 4.74
C ASN A 363 -15.46 -3.95 5.42
N PRO A 364 -15.71 -2.76 4.83
CA PRO A 364 -15.31 -1.50 5.46
C PRO A 364 -16.01 -1.32 6.82
N GLY A 365 -15.26 -0.98 7.87
CA GLY A 365 -15.78 -0.88 9.24
C GLY A 365 -15.80 -2.19 10.05
N ASP A 366 -15.48 -3.34 9.44
CA ASP A 366 -15.05 -4.52 10.21
C ASP A 366 -13.70 -4.24 10.89
N THR A 367 -13.40 -4.92 11.99
CA THR A 367 -12.23 -4.62 12.85
C THR A 367 -11.42 -5.87 13.23
N PHE A 368 -10.14 -5.71 13.54
CA PHE A 368 -9.29 -6.75 14.12
C PHE A 368 -8.86 -6.39 15.55
N LEU A 369 -8.73 -7.38 16.44
CA LEU A 369 -8.03 -7.24 17.71
C LEU A 369 -6.51 -7.25 17.48
N ILE A 370 -5.75 -6.43 18.20
CA ILE A 370 -4.28 -6.49 18.22
C ILE A 370 -3.73 -6.16 19.62
N PRO A 371 -2.81 -6.97 20.20
CA PRO A 371 -2.15 -6.66 21.46
C PRO A 371 -1.28 -5.40 21.37
N THR A 372 -1.32 -4.51 22.37
CA THR A 372 -0.42 -3.34 22.44
C THR A 372 0.67 -3.51 23.49
N PRO A 373 1.93 -3.13 23.24
CA PRO A 373 2.40 -2.41 22.06
C PRO A 373 2.57 -3.28 20.80
N PHE A 374 2.32 -2.70 19.62
CA PHE A 374 2.49 -3.37 18.31
C PHE A 374 3.10 -2.44 17.23
N TYR A 375 3.59 -3.03 16.15
CA TYR A 375 4.14 -2.31 15.00
C TYR A 375 3.12 -1.47 14.22
N SER A 376 3.27 -0.15 14.23
CA SER A 376 2.40 0.84 13.56
C SER A 376 2.16 0.61 12.06
N GLY A 377 3.04 -0.14 11.37
CA GLY A 377 2.84 -0.54 9.98
C GLY A 377 1.57 -1.34 9.73
N PHE A 378 1.03 -2.05 10.74
CA PHE A 378 -0.28 -2.70 10.64
C PHE A 378 -1.43 -1.68 10.51
N THR A 379 -1.40 -0.58 11.28
CA THR A 379 -2.40 0.50 11.18
C THR A 379 -2.33 1.19 9.82
N PHE A 380 -1.12 1.47 9.31
CA PHE A 380 -0.96 2.07 7.99
C PHE A 380 -1.45 1.14 6.87
N SER A 381 -1.14 -0.16 6.94
CA SER A 381 -1.55 -1.14 5.92
C SER A 381 -3.06 -1.42 5.90
N SER A 382 -3.73 -1.38 7.06
CA SER A 382 -5.19 -1.54 7.18
C SER A 382 -5.96 -0.27 6.83
N SER A 383 -5.41 0.92 7.05
CA SER A 383 -6.06 2.19 6.69
C SER A 383 -5.94 2.53 5.20
N LEU A 384 -4.78 2.37 4.58
CA LEU A 384 -4.47 2.94 3.25
C LEU A 384 -5.39 2.49 2.11
N TYR A 385 -5.81 1.22 2.12
CA TYR A 385 -6.68 0.62 1.09
C TYR A 385 -7.95 -0.05 1.63
N VAL A 386 -7.96 -0.41 2.93
CA VAL A 386 -8.98 -1.33 3.45
C VAL A 386 -10.01 -0.60 4.31
N ASN A 387 -9.61 0.42 5.06
CA ASN A 387 -10.41 1.08 6.09
C ASN A 387 -10.95 0.08 7.14
N VAL A 388 -10.00 -0.70 7.69
CA VAL A 388 -10.21 -1.64 8.80
C VAL A 388 -9.57 -1.07 10.05
N GLU A 389 -10.31 -1.05 11.15
CA GLU A 389 -9.84 -0.54 12.44
C GLU A 389 -9.14 -1.65 13.26
N LEU A 390 -8.10 -1.28 13.99
CA LEU A 390 -7.38 -2.17 14.91
C LEU A 390 -7.79 -1.83 16.35
N ILE A 391 -8.58 -2.72 16.96
CA ILE A 391 -8.99 -2.66 18.36
C ILE A 391 -7.81 -3.08 19.24
N HIS A 392 -7.37 -2.16 20.08
CA HIS A 392 -6.24 -2.38 20.99
C HIS A 392 -6.62 -3.31 22.16
N VAL A 393 -5.90 -4.42 22.28
CA VAL A 393 -5.91 -5.28 23.46
C VAL A 393 -4.76 -4.78 24.35
N HIS A 394 -5.10 -3.92 25.31
CA HIS A 394 -4.07 -3.25 26.11
C HIS A 394 -3.39 -4.19 27.11
N LEU A 395 -2.06 -4.16 27.10
CA LEU A 395 -1.18 -4.89 28.02
C LEU A 395 -0.43 -3.88 28.89
N ASP A 396 -0.17 -4.26 30.14
CA ASP A 396 0.41 -3.43 31.18
C ASP A 396 1.81 -3.94 31.55
N SER A 397 2.75 -3.05 31.87
CA SER A 397 4.11 -3.45 32.27
C SER A 397 4.22 -3.94 33.72
N GLU A 398 3.19 -3.70 34.53
CA GLU A 398 3.16 -4.07 35.94
C GLU A 398 2.93 -5.59 36.13
N ILE A 399 3.87 -6.22 36.86
CA ILE A 399 3.80 -7.62 37.27
C ILE A 399 2.84 -7.73 38.46
N THR A 400 1.84 -8.60 38.35
CA THR A 400 0.80 -8.85 39.37
C THR A 400 0.53 -10.35 39.44
N GLU A 401 -0.33 -10.80 40.36
CA GLU A 401 -0.75 -12.21 40.42
C GLU A 401 -1.44 -12.69 39.12
N ALA A 402 -2.08 -11.78 38.38
CA ALA A 402 -2.71 -12.05 37.08
C ALA A 402 -1.79 -11.78 35.86
N ASN A 403 -0.71 -11.02 36.04
CA ASN A 403 0.31 -10.72 35.03
C ASN A 403 1.68 -11.19 35.56
N THR A 404 2.01 -12.47 35.43
CA THR A 404 3.29 -13.00 35.93
C THR A 404 4.50 -12.53 35.10
N GLN A 405 4.27 -11.87 33.96
CA GLN A 405 5.28 -11.19 33.14
C GLN A 405 4.81 -9.78 32.71
N PRO A 406 5.74 -8.82 32.52
CA PRO A 406 5.41 -7.50 31.99
C PRO A 406 4.89 -7.62 30.55
N PHE A 407 3.85 -6.85 30.21
CA PHE A 407 3.14 -6.89 28.92
C PHE A 407 2.60 -8.28 28.52
N GLN A 408 2.25 -9.13 29.49
CA GLN A 408 1.65 -10.43 29.21
C GLN A 408 0.24 -10.30 28.57
N LEU A 409 0.04 -11.00 27.45
CA LEU A 409 -1.27 -11.25 26.84
C LEU A 409 -1.96 -12.42 27.57
N THR A 410 -3.29 -12.33 27.75
CA THR A 410 -4.13 -13.38 28.33
C THR A 410 -5.49 -13.43 27.61
N VAL A 411 -6.19 -14.55 27.70
CA VAL A 411 -7.52 -14.71 27.10
C VAL A 411 -8.52 -13.69 27.66
N ASP A 412 -8.51 -13.45 28.98
CA ASP A 412 -9.36 -12.45 29.65
C ASP A 412 -9.26 -11.04 29.01
N LYS A 413 -8.04 -10.64 28.60
CA LYS A 413 -7.81 -9.35 27.93
C LYS A 413 -8.37 -9.35 26.50
N LEU A 414 -8.26 -10.48 25.79
CA LEU A 414 -8.86 -10.68 24.46
C LEU A 414 -10.40 -10.63 24.53
N GLU A 415 -11.00 -11.35 25.49
CA GLU A 415 -12.45 -11.36 25.73
C GLU A 415 -12.98 -9.99 26.13
N LYS A 416 -12.30 -9.29 27.06
CA LYS A 416 -12.67 -7.94 27.47
C LYS A 416 -12.64 -6.96 26.28
N ALA A 417 -11.57 -6.97 25.48
CA ALA A 417 -11.44 -6.10 24.32
C ALA A 417 -12.50 -6.44 23.24
N LEU A 418 -12.81 -7.71 23.03
CA LEU A 418 -13.87 -8.18 22.15
C LEU A 418 -15.26 -7.72 22.61
N LEU A 419 -15.55 -7.83 23.91
CA LEU A 419 -16.80 -7.37 24.52
C LEU A 419 -16.94 -5.84 24.41
N GLU A 420 -15.89 -5.10 24.77
CA GLU A 420 -15.85 -3.64 24.64
C GLU A 420 -16.04 -3.18 23.19
N ALA A 421 -15.48 -3.90 22.21
CA ALA A 421 -15.68 -3.61 20.79
C ALA A 421 -17.13 -3.86 20.37
N ARG A 422 -17.71 -5.02 20.75
CA ARG A 422 -19.12 -5.36 20.47
C ARG A 422 -20.10 -4.37 21.08
N LEU A 423 -19.86 -3.93 22.33
CA LEU A 423 -20.65 -2.88 23.00
C LEU A 423 -20.55 -1.51 22.31
N LYS A 424 -19.45 -1.24 21.60
CA LYS A 424 -19.25 -0.04 20.75
C LYS A 424 -19.77 -0.25 19.30
N GLY A 425 -20.56 -1.30 19.06
CA GLY A 425 -21.13 -1.64 17.75
C GLY A 425 -20.11 -2.16 16.72
N LYS A 426 -18.88 -2.49 17.12
CA LYS A 426 -17.80 -2.91 16.22
C LYS A 426 -17.91 -4.40 15.89
N LYS A 427 -17.83 -4.74 14.60
CA LYS A 427 -17.80 -6.11 14.11
C LYS A 427 -16.36 -6.62 14.03
N VAL A 428 -15.91 -7.23 15.13
CA VAL A 428 -14.60 -7.90 15.17
C VAL A 428 -14.63 -9.13 14.26
N LYS A 429 -13.70 -9.17 13.29
CA LYS A 429 -13.53 -10.26 12.33
C LYS A 429 -12.29 -11.12 12.57
N GLY A 430 -11.33 -10.65 13.37
CA GLY A 430 -10.13 -11.42 13.66
C GLY A 430 -9.24 -10.88 14.77
N LEU A 431 -8.11 -11.57 14.98
CA LEU A 431 -7.00 -11.27 15.88
C LEU A 431 -5.69 -11.24 15.09
N VAL A 432 -4.83 -10.26 15.37
CA VAL A 432 -3.47 -10.18 14.83
C VAL A 432 -2.46 -10.47 15.94
N LEU A 433 -1.55 -11.40 15.69
CA LEU A 433 -0.43 -11.75 16.56
C LEU A 433 0.89 -11.54 15.81
N THR A 434 1.97 -11.28 16.55
CA THR A 434 3.33 -11.18 16.01
C THR A 434 4.26 -11.99 16.92
N ASN A 435 5.04 -12.92 16.36
CA ASN A 435 5.75 -13.97 17.10
C ASN A 435 7.12 -14.28 16.45
N PRO A 436 8.27 -13.88 17.06
CA PRO A 436 8.42 -13.01 18.22
C PRO A 436 7.75 -11.63 18.09
N ASN A 437 7.35 -11.05 19.23
CA ASN A 437 6.63 -9.79 19.31
C ASN A 437 7.48 -8.57 18.90
N ASN A 438 6.83 -7.60 18.25
CA ASN A 438 7.38 -6.29 17.91
C ASN A 438 6.51 -5.18 18.52
N PRO A 439 6.96 -4.49 19.59
CA PRO A 439 8.36 -4.20 19.91
C PRO A 439 8.97 -4.96 21.10
N LEU A 440 8.27 -5.93 21.72
CA LEU A 440 8.67 -6.46 23.04
C LEU A 440 9.82 -7.49 23.00
N GLY A 441 9.96 -8.26 21.91
CA GLY A 441 10.91 -9.38 21.82
C GLY A 441 10.48 -10.66 22.56
N ASP A 442 9.24 -10.71 23.04
CA ASP A 442 8.60 -11.91 23.62
C ASP A 442 8.32 -12.98 22.57
N ILE A 443 8.39 -14.25 22.98
CA ILE A 443 7.95 -15.41 22.19
C ILE A 443 6.76 -16.03 22.92
N TYR A 444 5.67 -16.34 22.21
CA TYR A 444 4.53 -17.02 22.81
C TYR A 444 4.85 -18.51 23.03
N SER A 445 4.48 -19.07 24.19
CA SER A 445 4.59 -20.52 24.42
C SER A 445 3.62 -21.29 23.51
N ARG A 446 3.90 -22.58 23.28
CA ARG A 446 2.98 -23.49 22.55
C ARG A 446 1.57 -23.45 23.14
N ASP A 447 1.45 -23.41 24.47
CA ASP A 447 0.16 -23.38 25.16
C ASP A 447 -0.53 -22.01 25.02
N SER A 448 0.23 -20.90 25.14
CA SER A 448 -0.30 -19.55 24.90
C SER A 448 -0.88 -19.41 23.49
N LEU A 449 -0.15 -19.88 22.46
CA LEU A 449 -0.63 -19.87 21.08
C LEU A 449 -1.92 -20.69 20.94
N LYS A 450 -1.98 -21.88 21.56
CA LYS A 450 -3.18 -22.72 21.54
C LYS A 450 -4.38 -22.03 22.20
N GLU A 451 -4.19 -21.40 23.36
CA GLU A 451 -5.23 -20.64 24.07
C GLU A 451 -5.78 -19.49 23.19
N TYR A 452 -4.92 -18.70 22.56
CA TYR A 452 -5.36 -17.60 21.69
C TYR A 452 -6.09 -18.09 20.43
N LEU A 453 -5.71 -19.25 19.90
CA LEU A 453 -6.36 -19.88 18.74
C LEU A 453 -7.72 -20.52 19.10
N GLU A 454 -7.84 -21.18 20.26
CA GLU A 454 -9.14 -21.69 20.74
C GLU A 454 -10.09 -20.54 21.14
N PHE A 455 -9.58 -19.44 21.72
CA PHE A 455 -10.35 -18.18 21.89
C PHE A 455 -10.90 -17.69 20.55
N ALA A 456 -10.03 -17.58 19.53
CA ALA A 456 -10.44 -17.04 18.24
C ALA A 456 -11.51 -17.90 17.57
N LYS A 457 -11.31 -19.22 17.55
CA LYS A 457 -12.29 -20.22 17.09
C LYS A 457 -13.64 -20.12 17.84
N SER A 458 -13.60 -20.01 19.17
CA SER A 458 -14.80 -19.89 20.01
C SER A 458 -15.66 -18.67 19.68
N TYR A 459 -15.05 -17.61 19.13
CA TYR A 459 -15.74 -16.40 18.67
C TYR A 459 -15.81 -16.26 17.13
N ASN A 460 -15.50 -17.33 16.39
CA ASN A 460 -15.50 -17.41 14.92
C ASN A 460 -14.60 -16.35 14.23
N LEU A 461 -13.45 -16.07 14.83
CA LEU A 461 -12.48 -15.04 14.42
C LEU A 461 -11.35 -15.63 13.56
N HIS A 462 -10.91 -14.87 12.55
CA HIS A 462 -9.66 -15.17 11.83
C HIS A 462 -8.44 -14.81 12.68
N VAL A 463 -7.35 -15.58 12.57
CA VAL A 463 -6.07 -15.28 13.24
C VAL A 463 -4.98 -15.07 12.19
N ILE A 464 -4.35 -13.89 12.23
CA ILE A 464 -3.20 -13.57 11.40
C ILE A 464 -1.97 -13.59 12.32
N VAL A 465 -1.04 -14.52 12.06
CA VAL A 465 0.22 -14.63 12.83
C VAL A 465 1.38 -14.16 11.95
N ASP A 466 1.98 -13.02 12.29
CA ASP A 466 3.20 -12.52 11.65
C ASP A 466 4.44 -13.10 12.34
N GLU A 467 5.10 -14.05 11.66
CA GLU A 467 6.30 -14.75 12.15
C GLU A 467 7.57 -14.29 11.43
N ILE A 468 7.57 -13.10 10.81
CA ILE A 468 8.73 -12.49 10.13
C ILE A 468 10.01 -12.47 10.99
N TYR A 469 9.88 -12.45 12.32
CA TYR A 469 10.98 -12.45 13.28
C TYR A 469 11.53 -13.84 13.66
N MET A 470 11.00 -14.95 13.13
CA MET A 470 11.44 -16.31 13.54
C MET A 470 12.95 -16.56 13.42
N GLY A 471 13.60 -15.96 12.41
CA GLY A 471 15.06 -16.04 12.21
C GLY A 471 15.89 -15.11 13.10
N THR A 472 15.30 -14.52 14.15
CA THR A 472 15.94 -13.53 15.04
C THR A 472 16.00 -13.98 16.51
N VAL A 473 15.82 -15.28 16.78
CA VAL A 473 16.01 -15.87 18.12
C VAL A 473 17.49 -16.21 18.32
N PHE A 474 18.14 -15.46 19.22
CA PHE A 474 19.58 -15.50 19.44
C PHE A 474 19.99 -16.10 20.78
N ASP A 475 19.08 -16.21 21.74
CA ASP A 475 19.29 -17.02 22.95
C ASP A 475 18.87 -18.48 22.68
N GLU A 476 19.81 -19.41 22.79
CA GLU A 476 19.59 -20.83 22.50
C GLU A 476 18.80 -21.55 23.60
N SER A 477 18.65 -20.94 24.79
CA SER A 477 17.83 -21.47 25.87
C SER A 477 16.33 -21.24 25.68
N ILE A 478 15.93 -20.35 24.74
CA ILE A 478 14.53 -20.00 24.50
C ILE A 478 14.03 -20.71 23.23
N PRO A 479 13.10 -21.69 23.35
CA PRO A 479 12.54 -22.35 22.18
C PRO A 479 11.62 -21.41 21.40
N PHE A 480 11.86 -21.28 20.09
CA PHE A 480 10.86 -20.72 19.19
C PHE A 480 9.77 -21.76 18.90
N HIS A 481 8.50 -21.34 19.03
CA HIS A 481 7.35 -22.10 18.59
C HIS A 481 6.63 -21.33 17.49
N SER A 482 6.74 -21.82 16.25
CA SER A 482 5.86 -21.38 15.17
C SER A 482 4.45 -21.95 15.38
N VAL A 483 3.42 -21.19 15.01
CA VAL A 483 2.06 -21.73 14.87
C VAL A 483 1.99 -22.92 13.90
N LEU A 484 2.86 -22.97 12.88
CA LEU A 484 2.96 -24.10 11.94
C LEU A 484 3.56 -25.37 12.58
N SER A 485 4.16 -25.28 13.77
CA SER A 485 4.69 -26.45 14.52
C SER A 485 3.62 -27.27 15.25
N MET A 486 2.36 -26.84 15.20
CA MET A 486 1.26 -27.48 15.92
C MET A 486 0.71 -28.67 15.13
N GLU A 487 0.67 -29.85 15.76
CA GLU A 487 0.09 -31.09 15.23
C GLU A 487 -1.39 -30.93 14.82
N SER A 488 -2.11 -30.03 15.47
CA SER A 488 -3.47 -29.64 15.10
C SER A 488 -3.70 -28.17 15.42
N LEU A 489 -4.20 -27.41 14.43
CA LEU A 489 -4.63 -26.03 14.60
C LEU A 489 -6.12 -26.01 15.01
N PRO A 490 -6.50 -25.25 16.06
CA PRO A 490 -7.90 -25.13 16.51
C PRO A 490 -8.91 -24.80 15.40
N ASP A 491 -8.53 -23.92 14.47
CA ASP A 491 -9.15 -23.77 13.15
C ASP A 491 -8.03 -23.51 12.11
N ARG A 492 -7.79 -24.48 11.23
CA ARG A 492 -6.74 -24.38 10.19
C ARG A 492 -7.10 -23.48 9.01
N ASN A 493 -8.39 -23.25 8.75
CA ASN A 493 -8.91 -22.46 7.64
C ASN A 493 -8.99 -20.96 7.99
N ARG A 494 -9.13 -20.65 9.28
CA ARG A 494 -9.11 -19.28 9.82
C ARG A 494 -7.76 -18.86 10.40
N THR A 495 -6.78 -19.75 10.42
CA THR A 495 -5.39 -19.42 10.74
C THR A 495 -4.61 -19.08 9.46
N HIS A 496 -3.96 -17.92 9.47
CA HIS A 496 -3.20 -17.36 8.34
C HIS A 496 -1.81 -16.91 8.84
N VAL A 497 -0.74 -17.36 8.20
CA VAL A 497 0.65 -17.09 8.65
C VAL A 497 1.37 -16.20 7.66
N ILE A 498 2.01 -15.13 8.14
CA ILE A 498 2.78 -14.20 7.33
C ILE A 498 4.26 -14.35 7.67
N TRP A 499 5.12 -14.44 6.66
CA TRP A 499 6.57 -14.50 6.81
C TRP A 499 7.30 -13.67 5.74
N GLY A 500 8.57 -13.31 5.97
CA GLY A 500 9.41 -12.62 4.99
C GLY A 500 10.88 -12.54 5.41
N THR A 501 11.76 -12.30 4.45
CA THR A 501 13.22 -12.32 4.64
C THR A 501 13.77 -11.05 5.31
N SER A 502 12.99 -9.96 5.40
CA SER A 502 13.42 -8.62 5.81
C SER A 502 13.90 -8.43 7.27
N LYS A 503 13.88 -9.49 8.10
CA LYS A 503 14.33 -9.46 9.50
C LYS A 503 15.33 -10.57 9.78
N GLY A 504 14.90 -11.84 9.62
CA GLY A 504 15.79 -13.00 9.79
C GLY A 504 17.01 -12.99 8.88
N PHE A 505 16.85 -12.58 7.61
CA PHE A 505 17.94 -12.48 6.62
C PHE A 505 18.41 -11.04 6.36
N GLY A 506 17.96 -10.03 7.11
CA GLY A 506 18.37 -8.62 6.94
C GLY A 506 18.00 -7.90 5.63
N ILE A 507 17.66 -8.63 4.56
CA ILE A 507 17.41 -8.12 3.19
C ILE A 507 16.04 -7.43 3.03
N SER A 508 15.81 -6.34 3.76
CA SER A 508 14.60 -5.50 3.64
C SER A 508 14.38 -4.96 2.23
N GLY A 509 15.46 -4.62 1.52
CA GLY A 509 15.48 -4.14 0.14
C GLY A 509 15.07 -5.18 -0.92
N PHE A 510 14.94 -6.47 -0.57
CA PHE A 510 14.38 -7.48 -1.47
C PHE A 510 12.86 -7.41 -1.62
N ARG A 511 12.17 -6.69 -0.70
CA ARG A 511 10.71 -6.46 -0.76
C ARG A 511 9.88 -7.74 -0.94
N PHE A 512 10.25 -8.80 -0.22
CA PHE A 512 9.55 -10.09 -0.23
C PHE A 512 8.72 -10.31 1.04
N GLY A 513 7.50 -10.83 0.86
CA GLY A 513 6.69 -11.40 1.93
C GLY A 513 5.79 -12.49 1.37
N THR A 514 5.45 -13.46 2.21
CA THR A 514 4.61 -14.60 1.87
C THR A 514 3.46 -14.76 2.85
N LEU A 515 2.34 -15.27 2.35
CA LEU A 515 1.23 -15.85 3.12
C LEU A 515 1.35 -17.38 3.05
N TYR A 516 1.04 -18.05 4.15
CA TYR A 516 0.63 -19.45 4.17
C TYR A 516 -0.77 -19.57 4.77
N THR A 517 -1.69 -20.26 4.11
CA THR A 517 -2.99 -20.61 4.70
C THR A 517 -3.64 -21.82 4.02
N HIS A 518 -4.26 -22.71 4.81
CA HIS A 518 -4.97 -23.88 4.30
C HIS A 518 -6.27 -23.52 3.56
N ASN A 519 -6.72 -22.27 3.66
CA ASN A 519 -7.91 -21.78 3.02
C ASN A 519 -7.62 -21.42 1.56
N LYS A 520 -7.84 -22.38 0.65
CA LYS A 520 -7.53 -22.24 -0.77
C LYS A 520 -8.32 -21.11 -1.46
N GLU A 521 -9.51 -20.77 -0.96
CA GLU A 521 -10.27 -19.61 -1.46
C GLU A 521 -9.57 -18.30 -1.07
N VAL A 522 -9.25 -18.12 0.22
CA VAL A 522 -8.48 -16.94 0.68
C VAL A 522 -7.11 -16.86 -0.01
N ALA A 523 -6.41 -17.98 -0.20
CA ALA A 523 -5.15 -18.02 -0.94
C ALA A 523 -5.34 -17.56 -2.40
N SER A 524 -6.34 -18.07 -3.12
CA SER A 524 -6.62 -17.68 -4.50
C SER A 524 -6.95 -16.18 -4.65
N VAL A 525 -7.82 -15.65 -3.78
CA VAL A 525 -8.24 -14.24 -3.83
C VAL A 525 -7.13 -13.29 -3.35
N VAL A 526 -6.25 -13.71 -2.42
CA VAL A 526 -5.04 -12.94 -2.08
C VAL A 526 -4.01 -13.02 -3.22
N GLY A 527 -3.87 -14.17 -3.90
CA GLY A 527 -3.02 -14.36 -5.07
C GLY A 527 -3.37 -13.44 -6.25
N ALA A 528 -4.66 -13.16 -6.46
CA ALA A 528 -5.13 -12.18 -7.45
C ALA A 528 -4.47 -10.79 -7.32
N PHE A 529 -4.13 -10.37 -6.09
CA PHE A 529 -3.44 -9.09 -5.87
C PHE A 529 -2.00 -9.07 -6.38
N GLY A 530 -1.41 -10.22 -6.74
CA GLY A 530 -0.14 -10.31 -7.44
C GLY A 530 -0.10 -9.53 -8.75
N PHE A 531 -1.23 -9.30 -9.41
CA PHE A 531 -1.32 -8.40 -10.56
C PHE A 531 -0.75 -6.99 -10.25
N LEU A 532 -0.96 -6.49 -9.01
CA LEU A 532 -0.57 -5.16 -8.51
C LEU A 532 0.55 -5.19 -7.46
N HIS A 533 0.82 -6.35 -6.86
CA HIS A 533 1.73 -6.52 -5.71
C HIS A 533 2.82 -7.58 -5.93
N SER A 534 3.01 -8.09 -7.14
CA SER A 534 4.06 -9.08 -7.47
C SER A 534 5.49 -8.54 -7.35
N ILE A 535 6.42 -9.47 -7.13
CA ILE A 535 7.87 -9.27 -7.10
C ILE A 535 8.47 -9.66 -8.45
N SER A 536 9.56 -9.00 -8.87
CA SER A 536 10.27 -9.35 -10.11
C SER A 536 10.81 -10.80 -10.14
N GLY A 537 10.70 -11.48 -11.28
CA GLY A 537 11.12 -12.89 -11.44
C GLY A 537 12.59 -13.13 -11.06
N ILE A 538 13.48 -12.20 -11.42
CA ILE A 538 14.90 -12.22 -11.02
C ILE A 538 15.14 -12.18 -9.50
N THR A 539 14.27 -11.49 -8.75
CA THR A 539 14.34 -11.45 -7.27
C THR A 539 13.76 -12.73 -6.69
N GLN A 540 12.67 -13.26 -7.29
CA GLN A 540 12.11 -14.55 -6.91
C GLN A 540 13.11 -15.69 -7.12
N HIS A 541 13.88 -15.68 -8.22
CA HIS A 541 14.96 -16.63 -8.46
C HIS A 541 16.08 -16.54 -7.42
N LYS A 542 16.62 -15.34 -7.15
CA LYS A 542 17.62 -15.14 -6.08
C LYS A 542 17.11 -15.60 -4.71
N LEU A 543 15.84 -15.39 -4.39
CA LEU A 543 15.24 -15.87 -3.15
C LEU A 543 15.14 -17.40 -3.11
N CYS A 544 14.69 -18.05 -4.20
CA CYS A 544 14.69 -19.51 -4.27
C CYS A 544 16.11 -20.09 -4.12
N ARG A 545 17.11 -19.52 -4.80
CA ARG A 545 18.52 -19.93 -4.67
C ARG A 545 19.11 -19.68 -3.29
N LEU A 546 18.80 -18.55 -2.64
CA LEU A 546 19.17 -18.28 -1.25
C LEU A 546 18.53 -19.29 -0.30
N LEU A 547 17.24 -19.54 -0.45
CA LEU A 547 16.50 -20.45 0.40
C LEU A 547 16.96 -21.89 0.19
N GLN A 548 17.28 -22.35 -1.02
CA GLN A 548 17.76 -23.72 -1.27
C GLN A 548 19.07 -24.07 -0.54
N ASP A 549 19.87 -23.08 -0.16
CA ASP A 549 21.21 -23.26 0.43
C ASP A 549 21.16 -23.57 1.94
N ARG A 550 20.47 -24.66 2.30
CA ARG A 550 20.33 -25.17 3.70
C ARG A 550 21.68 -25.23 4.40
N GLU A 551 22.69 -25.81 3.75
CA GLU A 551 24.02 -26.01 4.32
C GLU A 551 24.69 -24.68 4.71
N TRP A 552 24.63 -23.65 3.85
CA TRP A 552 25.15 -22.32 4.19
C TRP A 552 24.28 -21.60 5.23
N ILE A 553 22.95 -21.75 5.17
CA ILE A 553 22.04 -21.15 6.17
C ILE A 553 22.35 -21.69 7.57
N ASP A 554 22.46 -23.02 7.71
CA ASP A 554 22.52 -23.69 9.01
C ASP A 554 23.93 -23.67 9.61
N ASN A 555 24.98 -23.82 8.78
CA ASN A 555 26.36 -23.90 9.26
C ASN A 555 27.12 -22.57 9.23
N VAL A 556 26.67 -21.57 8.46
CA VAL A 556 27.36 -20.27 8.32
C VAL A 556 26.47 -19.11 8.76
N TYR A 557 25.31 -18.93 8.14
CA TYR A 557 24.51 -17.73 8.34
C TYR A 557 23.87 -17.64 9.72
N LEU A 558 23.04 -18.62 10.11
CA LEU A 558 22.33 -18.58 11.38
C LEU A 558 23.25 -18.58 12.61
N PRO A 559 24.35 -19.38 12.69
CA PRO A 559 25.28 -19.30 13.81
C PRO A 559 26.00 -17.94 13.90
N THR A 560 26.42 -17.38 12.76
CA THR A 560 27.11 -16.07 12.74
C THR A 560 26.16 -14.94 13.08
N ASN A 561 24.94 -14.95 12.54
CA ASN A 561 23.88 -13.97 12.83
C ASN A 561 23.50 -14.01 14.31
N ARG A 562 23.31 -15.21 14.88
CA ARG A 562 23.10 -15.41 16.33
C ARG A 562 24.25 -14.84 17.16
N SER A 563 25.49 -15.20 16.86
CA SER A 563 26.67 -14.74 17.61
C SER A 563 26.83 -13.22 17.56
N ARG A 564 26.66 -12.60 16.38
CA ARG A 564 26.73 -11.14 16.22
C ARG A 564 25.55 -10.42 16.92
N MET A 565 24.33 -10.99 16.89
CA MET A 565 23.19 -10.47 17.65
C MET A 565 23.40 -10.55 19.17
N GLN A 566 23.90 -11.69 19.69
CA GLN A 566 24.26 -11.84 21.10
C GLN A 566 25.26 -10.77 21.55
N GLU A 567 26.31 -10.52 20.75
CA GLU A 567 27.35 -9.54 21.07
C GLU A 567 26.83 -8.10 21.05
N ALA A 568 26.10 -7.70 20.00
CA ALA A 568 25.51 -6.37 19.89
C ALA A 568 24.45 -6.11 20.99
N HIS A 569 23.62 -7.11 21.31
CA HIS A 569 22.68 -7.06 22.43
C HIS A 569 23.41 -6.92 23.77
N ARG A 570 24.48 -7.71 24.00
CA ARG A 570 25.31 -7.64 25.21
C ARG A 570 25.98 -6.28 25.37
N TYR A 571 26.45 -5.67 24.28
CA TYR A 571 27.02 -4.32 24.26
C TYR A 571 25.98 -3.27 24.71
N ILE A 572 24.83 -3.18 24.02
CA ILE A 572 23.80 -2.19 24.34
C ILE A 572 23.21 -2.40 25.74
N THR A 573 22.91 -3.64 26.13
CA THR A 573 22.34 -3.92 27.47
C THR A 573 23.33 -3.62 28.60
N ASN A 574 24.63 -3.73 28.38
CA ASN A 574 25.63 -3.30 29.36
C ASN A 574 25.75 -1.77 29.46
N ASN A 575 25.61 -1.05 28.35
CA ASN A 575 25.51 0.41 28.37
C ASN A 575 24.26 0.87 29.15
N LEU A 576 23.08 0.28 28.87
CA LEU A 576 21.84 0.58 29.60
C LEU A 576 21.94 0.29 31.10
N LYS A 577 22.50 -0.86 31.51
CA LYS A 577 22.80 -1.18 32.92
C LYS A 577 23.72 -0.13 33.57
N THR A 578 24.73 0.34 32.85
CA THR A 578 25.68 1.36 33.34
C THR A 578 24.99 2.72 33.54
N MET A 579 24.06 3.08 32.64
CA MET A 579 23.16 4.23 32.79
C MET A 579 22.05 4.03 33.84
N LYS A 580 21.93 2.83 34.42
CA LYS A 580 20.82 2.38 35.29
C LYS A 580 19.42 2.41 34.64
N VAL A 581 19.36 2.46 33.32
CA VAL A 581 18.10 2.52 32.56
C VAL A 581 17.46 1.12 32.55
N PRO A 582 16.20 0.95 33.01
CA PRO A 582 15.50 -0.34 32.92
C PRO A 582 15.11 -0.70 31.48
N PHE A 583 15.05 -1.99 31.16
CA PHE A 583 14.63 -2.48 29.85
C PHE A 583 14.16 -3.94 29.93
N LEU A 584 13.39 -4.39 28.92
CA LEU A 584 13.05 -5.81 28.75
C LEU A 584 14.25 -6.55 28.14
N ASN A 585 14.91 -7.38 28.95
CA ASN A 585 16.01 -8.25 28.51
C ASN A 585 15.43 -9.54 27.90
N ARG A 586 15.39 -9.62 26.56
CA ARG A 586 14.85 -10.77 25.82
C ARG A 586 15.89 -11.36 24.86
N GLY A 587 15.81 -12.66 24.64
CA GLY A 587 16.71 -13.41 23.75
C GLY A 587 16.30 -13.47 22.27
N SER A 588 15.41 -12.58 21.83
CA SER A 588 14.89 -12.58 20.46
C SER A 588 14.51 -11.19 19.96
N GLY A 589 14.40 -11.06 18.63
CA GLY A 589 14.11 -9.80 17.96
C GLY A 589 15.37 -9.01 17.63
N LEU A 590 15.18 -7.83 17.04
CA LEU A 590 16.26 -6.94 16.59
C LEU A 590 16.45 -5.72 17.50
N TYR A 591 15.75 -5.69 18.63
CA TYR A 591 15.53 -4.48 19.43
C TYR A 591 15.34 -4.82 20.91
N ILE A 592 15.53 -3.80 21.74
CA ILE A 592 15.26 -3.79 23.17
C ILE A 592 14.13 -2.78 23.43
N TRP A 593 13.20 -3.14 24.33
CA TRP A 593 12.17 -2.23 24.82
C TRP A 593 12.67 -1.56 26.10
N VAL A 594 13.02 -0.28 25.99
CA VAL A 594 13.75 0.52 26.99
C VAL A 594 12.77 1.42 27.76
N ASN A 595 12.93 1.54 29.07
CA ASN A 595 12.12 2.40 29.92
C ASN A 595 12.89 3.67 30.28
N LEU A 596 12.49 4.81 29.72
CA LEU A 596 13.02 6.14 29.96
C LEU A 596 12.09 7.00 30.82
N LYS A 597 11.16 6.40 31.58
CA LYS A 597 10.20 7.10 32.46
C LYS A 597 10.87 8.06 33.45
N GLU A 598 12.04 7.73 33.98
CA GLU A 598 12.80 8.59 34.91
C GLU A 598 13.32 9.90 34.27
N TYR A 599 13.24 10.05 32.94
CA TYR A 599 13.60 11.26 32.22
C TYR A 599 12.38 12.12 31.85
N LEU A 600 11.17 11.75 32.29
CA LEU A 600 9.91 12.43 32.02
C LEU A 600 9.33 13.04 33.31
N ASP A 601 9.33 14.36 33.43
CA ASP A 601 8.75 15.09 34.55
C ASP A 601 7.82 16.22 34.07
N PRO A 602 6.48 16.07 34.19
CA PRO A 602 5.76 14.90 34.67
C PRO A 602 5.75 13.75 33.64
N CYS A 603 5.64 12.52 34.14
CA CYS A 603 5.54 11.30 33.33
C CYS A 603 4.27 11.27 32.46
N THR A 604 4.39 11.77 31.24
CA THR A 604 3.29 12.01 30.29
C THR A 604 3.73 11.67 28.87
N PHE A 605 2.76 11.45 27.97
CA PHE A 605 3.06 11.25 26.54
C PHE A 605 3.52 12.55 25.86
N GLU A 606 3.38 13.69 26.50
CA GLU A 606 3.74 15.00 25.98
C GLU A 606 5.23 15.25 26.27
N GLU A 607 5.70 14.89 27.47
CA GLU A 607 7.14 14.81 27.78
C GLU A 607 7.84 13.66 27.04
N GLU A 608 7.20 12.50 26.83
CA GLU A 608 7.76 11.44 25.96
C GLU A 608 8.08 11.99 24.57
N GLN A 609 7.18 12.80 24.00
CA GLN A 609 7.37 13.44 22.71
C GLN A 609 8.35 14.61 22.75
N LEU A 610 8.58 15.24 23.91
CA LEU A 610 9.65 16.24 24.07
C LEU A 610 11.02 15.56 24.16
N LEU A 611 11.17 14.48 24.94
CA LEU A 611 12.38 13.67 25.00
C LEU A 611 12.71 13.05 23.64
N TYR A 612 11.70 12.56 22.90
CA TYR A 612 11.86 12.08 21.53
C TYR A 612 12.44 13.15 20.60
N ARG A 613 11.94 14.40 20.66
CA ARG A 613 12.50 15.53 19.91
C ARG A 613 13.96 15.78 20.29
N ARG A 614 14.30 15.79 21.59
CA ARG A 614 15.69 15.97 22.04
C ARG A 614 16.64 14.92 21.45
N PHE A 615 16.23 13.66 21.33
CA PHE A 615 17.04 12.64 20.65
C PHE A 615 17.21 12.94 19.15
N LYS A 616 16.11 13.31 18.47
CA LYS A 616 16.12 13.70 17.05
C LYS A 616 17.00 14.92 16.79
N ASP A 617 16.97 15.92 17.67
CA ASP A 617 17.82 17.12 17.61
C ASP A 617 19.31 16.75 17.80
N SER A 618 19.62 15.81 18.70
CA SER A 618 20.93 15.15 18.84
C SER A 618 21.29 14.17 17.70
N LYS A 619 20.54 14.16 16.59
CA LYS A 619 20.75 13.28 15.42
C LYS A 619 20.75 11.78 15.77
N LEU A 620 19.90 11.38 16.71
CA LEU A 620 19.62 9.99 17.08
C LEU A 620 18.11 9.71 16.95
N LEU A 621 17.74 8.73 16.13
CA LEU A 621 16.36 8.25 16.08
C LEU A 621 16.21 7.00 16.97
N LEU A 622 15.27 7.09 17.91
CA LEU A 622 14.65 5.98 18.64
C LEU A 622 13.15 5.99 18.31
N SER A 623 12.41 4.92 18.58
CA SER A 623 10.95 4.95 18.36
C SER A 623 10.18 5.04 19.68
N PRO A 624 9.40 6.10 19.96
CA PRO A 624 8.70 6.31 21.23
C PRO A 624 7.47 5.39 21.42
N GLY A 625 7.10 5.14 22.67
CA GLY A 625 6.03 4.22 23.08
C GLY A 625 4.66 4.55 22.49
N LYS A 626 4.34 5.84 22.40
CA LYS A 626 3.13 6.36 21.73
C LYS A 626 3.00 5.89 20.28
N ALA A 627 4.11 5.63 19.58
CA ALA A 627 4.11 5.15 18.20
C ALA A 627 3.64 3.69 18.07
N TYR A 628 3.91 2.85 19.08
CA TYR A 628 3.47 1.45 19.15
C TYR A 628 2.13 1.26 19.85
N LYS A 629 1.41 2.36 20.12
CA LYS A 629 0.16 2.38 20.90
C LYS A 629 0.33 1.82 22.32
N CYS A 630 1.53 1.93 22.90
CA CYS A 630 1.74 1.61 24.31
C CYS A 630 0.79 2.45 25.18
N LYS A 631 0.17 1.83 26.19
CA LYS A 631 -0.74 2.48 27.15
C LYS A 631 0.02 3.39 28.13
N GLU A 632 1.31 3.13 28.33
CA GLU A 632 2.17 3.80 29.29
C GLU A 632 3.21 4.71 28.58
N PRO A 633 3.39 5.97 29.02
CA PRO A 633 4.44 6.85 28.52
C PRO A 633 5.82 6.50 29.08
N GLY A 634 6.85 6.78 28.28
CA GLY A 634 8.26 6.65 28.67
C GLY A 634 8.94 5.39 28.14
N TRP A 635 8.23 4.49 27.49
CA TRP A 635 8.82 3.34 26.81
C TRP A 635 9.35 3.73 25.41
N PHE A 636 10.46 3.11 24.96
CA PHE A 636 11.08 3.35 23.66
C PHE A 636 11.63 2.05 23.06
N ARG A 637 11.52 1.88 21.74
CA ARG A 637 12.25 0.82 21.00
C ARG A 637 13.63 1.32 20.57
N LEU A 638 14.65 0.53 20.89
CA LEU A 638 16.04 0.72 20.47
C LEU A 638 16.52 -0.55 19.73
N THR A 639 16.75 -0.44 18.41
CA THR A 639 17.32 -1.49 17.56
C THR A 639 18.82 -1.59 17.77
N PHE A 640 19.33 -2.79 18.08
CA PHE A 640 20.75 -3.02 18.35
C PHE A 640 21.50 -3.67 17.17
N THR A 641 20.83 -4.01 16.07
CA THR A 641 21.40 -4.79 14.96
C THR A 641 21.98 -3.95 13.82
N ASP A 642 22.85 -2.98 14.16
CA ASP A 642 23.61 -2.13 13.21
C ASP A 642 25.13 -2.30 13.39
N LYS A 643 25.96 -1.67 12.54
CA LYS A 643 27.43 -1.80 12.58
C LYS A 643 28.00 -1.29 13.92
N PRO A 644 29.03 -1.93 14.53
CA PRO A 644 29.49 -1.59 15.88
C PRO A 644 29.81 -0.10 16.11
N GLN A 645 30.48 0.56 15.16
CA GLN A 645 30.78 2.00 15.24
C GLN A 645 29.50 2.86 15.33
N ARG A 646 28.43 2.46 14.65
CA ARG A 646 27.13 3.14 14.69
C ARG A 646 26.41 2.90 16.02
N LEU A 647 26.59 1.72 16.63
CA LEU A 647 26.12 1.42 17.99
C LEU A 647 26.88 2.21 19.07
N GLU A 648 28.19 2.40 18.89
CA GLU A 648 29.03 3.22 19.77
C GLU A 648 28.62 4.70 19.73
N VAL A 649 28.57 5.32 18.54
CA VAL A 649 28.16 6.73 18.38
C VAL A 649 26.68 6.93 18.75
N GLY A 650 25.81 5.95 18.48
CA GLY A 650 24.42 5.94 18.94
C GLY A 650 24.29 5.88 20.46
N SER A 651 25.11 5.06 21.12
CA SER A 651 25.19 5.00 22.60
C SER A 651 25.72 6.31 23.19
N GLY A 652 26.71 6.95 22.55
CA GLY A 652 27.20 8.28 22.92
C GLY A 652 26.10 9.34 22.88
N LYS A 653 25.38 9.44 21.75
CA LYS A 653 24.23 10.35 21.58
C LYS A 653 23.11 10.09 22.60
N LEU A 654 22.86 8.82 22.96
CA LEU A 654 21.90 8.42 24.00
C LEU A 654 22.31 8.94 25.39
N VAL A 655 23.56 8.70 25.81
CA VAL A 655 24.12 9.17 27.09
C VAL A 655 24.14 10.70 27.15
N GLU A 656 24.56 11.37 26.07
CA GLU A 656 24.61 12.83 26.00
C GLU A 656 23.23 13.47 26.17
N THR A 657 22.21 12.96 25.47
CA THR A 657 20.86 13.54 25.47
C THR A 657 20.11 13.30 26.79
N THR A 658 20.31 12.13 27.41
CA THR A 658 19.77 11.80 28.73
C THR A 658 20.43 12.64 29.84
N THR A 659 21.76 12.80 29.80
CA THR A 659 22.51 13.66 30.74
C THR A 659 22.10 15.12 30.63
N LYS A 660 21.96 15.66 29.40
CA LYS A 660 21.45 17.03 29.15
C LYS A 660 20.04 17.22 29.72
N THR A 661 19.17 16.23 29.54
CA THR A 661 17.79 16.26 30.10
C THR A 661 17.80 16.39 31.62
N GLN A 662 18.63 15.62 32.33
CA GLN A 662 18.74 15.70 33.80
C GLN A 662 19.43 17.00 34.28
N THR A 663 20.35 17.58 33.51
CA THR A 663 20.96 18.87 33.90
C THR A 663 20.00 20.05 33.73
N MET A 664 19.09 19.98 32.75
CA MET A 664 18.08 21.04 32.56
C MET A 664 17.02 21.06 33.66
N SER A 665 16.53 19.90 34.12
CA SER A 665 15.57 19.86 35.25
C SER A 665 16.19 20.44 36.53
N HIS A 666 17.40 20.01 36.89
CA HIS A 666 18.11 20.54 38.08
C HIS A 666 18.51 22.02 37.99
N GLN A 667 18.63 22.60 36.78
CA GLN A 667 18.85 24.05 36.67
C GLN A 667 17.60 24.87 37.03
N SER A 668 16.40 24.36 36.80
CA SER A 668 15.13 24.98 37.24
C SER A 668 15.12 25.22 38.76
N ASP A 669 15.51 24.21 39.54
CA ASP A 669 15.52 24.24 41.01
C ASP A 669 16.60 25.19 41.58
N SER A 670 17.66 25.45 40.81
CA SER A 670 18.83 26.20 41.28
C SER A 670 18.60 27.71 41.48
N LEU A 671 17.45 28.24 41.04
CA LEU A 671 17.11 29.67 41.08
C LEU A 671 16.50 30.17 42.41
N HIS A 672 16.64 29.42 43.49
CA HIS A 672 16.28 29.86 44.85
C HIS A 672 17.49 29.90 45.80
N LYS A 673 18.06 31.11 45.96
CA LYS A 673 18.88 31.48 47.13
C LYS A 673 18.20 32.62 47.91
N PRO A 674 18.19 32.57 49.25
CA PRO A 674 17.46 33.53 50.07
C PRO A 674 18.17 34.89 50.12
N CYS A 675 17.40 35.98 50.04
CA CYS A 675 17.86 37.34 50.34
C CYS A 675 17.00 37.95 51.45
N GLY A 676 17.60 38.80 52.30
CA GLY A 676 17.06 39.20 53.59
C GLY A 676 15.92 40.22 53.58
N GLN A 677 15.22 40.32 54.71
CA GLN A 677 14.13 41.26 54.93
C GLN A 677 14.63 42.70 55.12
N ILE A 678 14.04 43.66 54.38
CA ILE A 678 13.87 45.05 54.83
C ILE A 678 12.40 45.44 54.65
N LYS A 679 11.84 46.19 55.60
CA LYS A 679 10.40 46.41 55.75
C LYS A 679 9.87 47.58 54.91
N GLY A 680 8.91 47.27 54.04
CA GLY A 680 7.60 47.94 53.97
C GLY A 680 7.51 49.38 53.43
N GLN A 681 6.66 49.54 52.42
CA GLN A 681 5.36 50.20 52.59
C GLN A 681 4.33 49.47 51.71
N GLY A 682 3.05 49.57 52.03
CA GLY A 682 2.06 48.56 51.62
C GLY A 682 0.91 49.06 50.74
N LEU A 683 0.28 48.10 50.05
CA LEU A 683 -1.04 48.21 49.44
C LEU A 683 -1.81 46.93 49.79
N LYS A 684 -3.03 47.07 50.31
CA LYS A 684 -3.92 45.95 50.62
C LYS A 684 -4.61 45.49 49.34
N THR A 685 -4.51 44.21 48.99
CA THR A 685 -5.45 43.55 48.07
C THR A 685 -6.35 42.60 48.86
N GLN A 686 -7.60 42.47 48.43
CA GLN A 686 -8.68 41.87 49.21
C GLN A 686 -8.82 40.36 48.91
N LYS A 687 -9.46 39.62 49.82
CA LYS A 687 -9.94 38.26 49.54
C LYS A 687 -11.14 38.32 48.56
N PRO A 688 -11.33 37.33 47.67
CA PRO A 688 -12.57 37.21 46.89
C PRO A 688 -13.82 37.11 47.77
N HIS A 689 -14.94 37.58 47.22
CA HIS A 689 -16.20 37.81 47.95
C HIS A 689 -17.03 36.52 48.07
N PRO A 690 -17.47 36.08 49.28
CA PRO A 690 -18.12 34.78 49.48
C PRO A 690 -19.35 34.52 48.59
N ARG A 691 -20.13 35.58 48.33
CA ARG A 691 -21.42 35.55 47.64
C ARG A 691 -21.35 35.04 46.19
N VAL A 692 -20.17 35.07 45.56
CA VAL A 692 -19.96 34.49 44.22
C VAL A 692 -19.96 32.96 44.28
N MET A 693 -19.39 32.38 45.35
CA MET A 693 -19.36 30.92 45.51
C MET A 693 -20.74 30.37 45.92
N GLU A 694 -21.53 31.14 46.66
CA GLU A 694 -22.96 30.84 46.90
C GLU A 694 -23.74 30.79 45.58
N LEU A 695 -23.65 31.82 44.73
CA LEU A 695 -24.33 31.84 43.43
C LEU A 695 -23.93 30.64 42.55
N ILE A 696 -22.65 30.28 42.49
CA ILE A 696 -22.15 29.13 41.72
C ILE A 696 -22.69 27.80 42.29
N MET A 697 -22.81 27.67 43.62
CA MET A 697 -23.41 26.49 44.25
C MET A 697 -24.92 26.41 43.99
N SER A 698 -25.64 27.53 44.04
CA SER A 698 -27.08 27.59 43.70
C SER A 698 -27.33 27.23 42.24
N LEU A 699 -26.56 27.80 41.29
CA LEU A 699 -26.63 27.45 39.86
C LEU A 699 -26.35 25.96 39.63
N ARG A 700 -25.31 25.41 40.28
CA ARG A 700 -25.00 23.98 40.22
C ARG A 700 -26.12 23.11 40.78
N GLN A 701 -26.78 23.52 41.86
CA GLN A 701 -27.90 22.76 42.42
C GLN A 701 -29.13 22.80 41.51
N ILE A 702 -29.51 23.98 40.99
CA ILE A 702 -30.64 24.13 40.06
C ILE A 702 -30.42 23.32 38.77
N VAL A 703 -29.22 23.38 38.19
CA VAL A 703 -28.86 22.58 37.00
C VAL A 703 -28.90 21.08 37.30
N ASN A 704 -28.40 20.64 38.46
CA ASN A 704 -28.47 19.22 38.85
C ASN A 704 -29.91 18.75 39.10
N GLU A 705 -30.77 19.57 39.72
CA GLU A 705 -32.19 19.24 39.93
C GLU A 705 -32.96 19.20 38.60
N TYR A 706 -32.64 20.08 37.65
CA TYR A 706 -33.21 20.05 36.29
C TYR A 706 -32.78 18.79 35.51
N ILE A 707 -31.51 18.38 35.61
CA ILE A 707 -31.00 17.14 35.02
C ILE A 707 -31.69 15.91 35.63
N LEU A 708 -31.81 15.84 36.96
CA LEU A 708 -32.52 14.74 37.63
C LEU A 708 -34.03 14.68 37.26
N GLN A 709 -34.66 15.83 36.99
CA GLN A 709 -36.03 15.91 36.46
C GLN A 709 -36.14 15.55 34.96
N LEU A 710 -35.03 15.42 34.24
CA LEU A 710 -35.00 14.86 32.88
C LEU A 710 -34.74 13.34 32.92
N GLU A 711 -33.75 12.90 33.70
CA GLU A 711 -33.41 11.48 33.88
C GLU A 711 -34.58 10.67 34.47
N SER A 712 -35.30 11.21 35.47
CA SER A 712 -36.46 10.54 36.08
C SER A 712 -37.66 10.36 35.15
N ARG A 713 -37.70 11.03 33.99
CA ARG A 713 -38.78 10.89 32.99
C ARG A 713 -38.48 9.86 31.89
N HIS A 714 -37.39 9.10 32.00
CA HIS A 714 -37.11 7.95 31.12
C HIS A 714 -37.74 6.61 31.59
N GLN A 715 -38.68 6.63 32.55
CA GLN A 715 -39.28 5.39 33.12
C GLN A 715 -40.82 5.32 33.12
N GLN A 716 -41.54 6.24 32.46
CA GLN A 716 -42.99 6.11 32.26
C GLN A 716 -43.39 6.49 30.83
N GLU A 717 -44.05 5.54 30.15
CA GLU A 717 -44.64 5.71 28.82
C GLU A 717 -46.13 6.06 28.97
N ASP A 718 -46.56 7.26 28.56
CA ASP A 718 -47.76 7.45 27.71
C ASP A 718 -47.86 8.90 27.15
N LEU A 719 -48.87 9.21 26.34
CA LEU A 719 -48.75 10.19 25.25
C LEU A 719 -49.43 11.58 25.42
N GLN A 720 -48.76 12.55 24.81
CA GLN A 720 -49.29 13.76 24.14
C GLN A 720 -49.89 14.94 24.93
N GLN A 721 -50.62 14.80 26.04
CA GLN A 721 -51.24 16.01 26.65
C GLN A 721 -50.30 16.92 27.44
N GLU A 722 -49.16 16.44 27.96
CA GLU A 722 -48.22 17.29 28.70
C GLU A 722 -47.51 18.36 27.81
N LYS A 723 -47.26 18.05 26.53
CA LYS A 723 -46.30 18.81 25.71
C LYS A 723 -46.62 20.31 25.62
N GLN A 724 -47.91 20.70 25.64
CA GLN A 724 -48.31 22.10 25.47
C GLN A 724 -48.21 22.92 26.77
N GLN A 725 -48.47 22.31 27.93
CA GLN A 725 -48.22 22.92 29.24
C GLN A 725 -46.71 22.97 29.53
N HIS A 726 -45.98 21.91 29.17
CA HIS A 726 -44.55 21.78 29.42
C HIS A 726 -43.71 22.78 28.62
N SER A 727 -44.05 23.06 27.35
CA SER A 727 -43.40 24.12 26.57
C SER A 727 -43.52 25.52 27.19
N GLN A 728 -44.48 25.78 28.08
CA GLN A 728 -44.56 27.06 28.78
C GLN A 728 -43.66 27.06 30.02
N ASN A 729 -43.72 26.02 30.86
CA ASN A 729 -42.83 25.89 32.02
C ASN A 729 -41.34 25.90 31.63
N ILE A 730 -40.96 25.32 30.49
CA ILE A 730 -39.58 25.40 29.97
C ILE A 730 -39.23 26.86 29.65
N ARG A 731 -40.03 27.56 28.83
CA ARG A 731 -39.77 28.97 28.48
C ARG A 731 -39.72 29.89 29.69
N ASP A 732 -40.56 29.65 30.70
CA ASP A 732 -40.60 30.46 31.91
C ASP A 732 -39.35 30.20 32.79
N GLN A 733 -38.82 28.97 32.83
CA GLN A 733 -37.55 28.66 33.51
C GLN A 733 -36.32 29.13 32.71
N GLU A 734 -36.34 29.05 31.38
CA GLU A 734 -35.30 29.61 30.50
C GLU A 734 -35.24 31.14 30.63
N ALA A 735 -36.39 31.82 30.72
CA ALA A 735 -36.46 33.25 30.98
C ALA A 735 -35.84 33.62 32.35
N ILE A 736 -36.08 32.81 33.39
CA ILE A 736 -35.43 32.97 34.70
C ILE A 736 -33.91 32.76 34.60
N LEU A 737 -33.46 31.74 33.87
CA LEU A 737 -32.03 31.45 33.68
C LEU A 737 -31.31 32.58 32.94
N VAL A 738 -31.90 33.09 31.86
CA VAL A 738 -31.39 34.24 31.09
C VAL A 738 -31.39 35.50 31.95
N HIS A 739 -32.44 35.76 32.74
CA HIS A 739 -32.48 36.92 33.63
C HIS A 739 -31.39 36.85 34.71
N LEU A 740 -31.14 35.67 35.30
CA LEU A 740 -30.05 35.46 36.25
C LEU A 740 -28.66 35.64 35.60
N MET A 741 -28.46 35.15 34.38
CA MET A 741 -27.21 35.35 33.65
C MET A 741 -26.99 36.83 33.30
N CYS A 742 -28.05 37.56 32.92
CA CYS A 742 -27.99 39.01 32.74
C CYS A 742 -27.68 39.76 34.04
N GLU A 743 -28.24 39.36 35.19
CA GLU A 743 -27.86 39.94 36.49
C GLU A 743 -26.40 39.68 36.84
N VAL A 744 -25.87 38.47 36.59
CA VAL A 744 -24.45 38.16 36.82
C VAL A 744 -23.54 39.03 35.95
N VAL A 745 -23.85 39.20 34.67
CA VAL A 745 -23.09 40.08 33.76
C VAL A 745 -23.18 41.56 34.19
N ASN A 746 -24.35 42.01 34.64
CA ASN A 746 -24.55 43.37 35.12
C ASN A 746 -23.87 43.65 36.48
N LEU A 747 -23.85 42.67 37.40
CA LEU A 747 -23.12 42.77 38.68
C LEU A 747 -21.61 42.81 38.46
N LEU A 748 -21.09 42.03 37.51
CA LEU A 748 -19.69 42.05 37.10
C LEU A 748 -19.27 43.39 36.47
N HIS A 749 -20.20 44.15 35.88
CA HIS A 749 -19.93 45.47 35.28
C HIS A 749 -20.22 46.68 36.20
N SER A 750 -21.17 46.59 37.13
CA SER A 750 -21.69 47.75 37.87
C SER A 750 -21.18 47.91 39.31
N GLY A 751 -20.74 46.82 39.96
CA GLY A 751 -20.05 46.89 41.27
C GLY A 751 -20.88 47.42 42.46
N ALA A 752 -22.21 47.51 42.34
CA ALA A 752 -23.12 47.95 43.40
C ALA A 752 -24.16 46.87 43.73
N SER A 753 -24.80 46.93 44.91
CA SER A 753 -25.78 45.92 45.35
C SER A 753 -27.00 46.52 46.06
N SER A 754 -28.20 46.07 45.70
CA SER A 754 -29.44 46.32 46.46
C SER A 754 -30.53 45.29 46.12
N SER A 755 -30.63 44.28 46.99
CA SER A 755 -31.79 43.42 47.33
C SER A 755 -33.13 43.53 46.56
N LEU A 756 -33.69 42.35 46.26
CA LEU A 756 -35.07 41.99 46.64
C LEU A 756 -35.21 40.46 46.83
N GLU A 757 -36.25 39.99 47.55
CA GLU A 757 -36.54 38.57 47.84
C GLU A 757 -37.94 38.18 47.33
N LEU A 758 -38.22 36.87 47.14
CA LEU A 758 -39.58 36.29 47.15
C LEU A 758 -39.55 34.73 47.31
N GLN A 759 -40.68 34.11 47.67
CA GLN A 759 -40.76 32.74 48.22
C GLN A 759 -41.63 31.74 47.39
N LEU A 760 -41.45 30.44 47.64
CA LEU A 760 -42.21 29.30 47.08
C LEU A 760 -43.56 29.00 47.77
N PRO A 761 -44.50 28.37 47.04
CA PRO A 761 -45.53 27.46 47.57
C PRO A 761 -45.42 26.01 47.03
N GLN A 762 -46.22 25.06 47.55
CA GLN A 762 -46.16 23.61 47.25
C GLN A 762 -47.52 22.96 46.87
N LEU A 763 -47.45 21.89 46.07
CA LEU A 763 -48.22 20.61 46.05
C LEU A 763 -49.77 20.57 46.08
N SER A 764 -50.34 19.77 45.16
CA SER A 764 -51.51 18.90 45.38
C SER A 764 -51.59 17.74 44.35
N GLN A 765 -52.36 16.67 44.63
CA GLN A 765 -52.53 15.45 43.81
C GLN A 765 -53.90 15.41 43.10
N ASP A 766 -54.11 14.51 42.11
CA ASP A 766 -54.85 13.21 42.27
C ASP A 766 -55.59 12.63 41.01
N SER A 767 -55.67 11.29 40.93
CA SER A 767 -56.78 10.43 40.40
C SER A 767 -57.07 10.08 38.90
N ARG A 768 -56.93 8.76 38.57
CA ARG A 768 -57.84 7.77 37.87
C ARG A 768 -58.27 7.91 36.37
N GLY A 769 -58.45 6.79 35.60
CA GLY A 769 -59.16 6.86 34.30
C GLY A 769 -59.53 5.68 33.33
N ASP A 770 -59.21 4.39 33.50
CA ASP A 770 -59.88 3.17 32.93
C ASP A 770 -60.08 2.85 31.37
N ALA A 771 -60.01 1.52 31.06
CA ALA A 771 -60.64 0.66 30.01
C ALA A 771 -60.59 0.82 28.44
N GLY A 772 -60.05 -0.22 27.76
CA GLY A 772 -60.54 -0.84 26.48
C GLY A 772 -59.97 -0.33 25.13
N GLY A 773 -59.88 -1.09 24.01
CA GLY A 773 -60.01 -2.54 23.75
C GLY A 773 -60.48 -2.91 22.30
N GLY A 774 -59.87 -3.91 21.62
CA GLY A 774 -60.55 -4.67 20.52
C GLY A 774 -59.86 -4.93 19.16
N GLN A 775 -59.51 -6.21 18.92
CA GLN A 775 -59.61 -7.00 17.67
C GLN A 775 -58.72 -6.76 16.41
N GLN A 776 -58.79 -7.75 15.51
CA GLN A 776 -57.87 -8.05 14.40
C GLN A 776 -58.55 -7.90 13.03
N ALA A 777 -57.76 -7.85 11.94
CA ALA A 777 -58.18 -8.28 10.61
C ALA A 777 -57.02 -8.97 9.85
N GLN A 778 -57.30 -10.11 9.22
CA GLN A 778 -56.43 -10.76 8.24
C GLN A 778 -56.97 -10.53 6.82
N SER A 779 -56.10 -10.46 5.82
CA SER A 779 -56.47 -10.77 4.43
C SER A 779 -55.29 -11.40 3.68
N SER A 780 -55.46 -12.65 3.24
CA SER A 780 -54.50 -13.37 2.41
C SER A 780 -54.71 -13.09 0.92
N ARG A 781 -53.64 -13.24 0.13
CA ARG A 781 -53.69 -13.61 -1.30
C ARG A 781 -52.34 -14.22 -1.71
N GLU A 782 -52.38 -15.21 -2.59
CA GLU A 782 -51.24 -16.07 -2.92
C GLU A 782 -50.39 -15.51 -4.08
N PRO A 783 -49.11 -15.92 -4.20
CA PRO A 783 -48.20 -15.45 -5.24
C PRO A 783 -48.13 -16.43 -6.42
N ASP A 784 -48.18 -15.92 -7.66
CA ASP A 784 -47.73 -16.72 -8.81
C ASP A 784 -47.27 -15.86 -10.01
N GLN A 785 -46.00 -15.43 -10.00
CA GLN A 785 -45.21 -14.97 -11.18
C GLN A 785 -43.74 -14.66 -10.81
N LEU A 786 -43.01 -15.64 -10.25
CA LEU A 786 -41.57 -15.46 -9.93
C LEU A 786 -40.68 -16.70 -10.13
N SER A 787 -41.24 -17.76 -10.74
CA SER A 787 -40.62 -19.09 -10.83
C SER A 787 -39.60 -19.28 -11.97
N HIS A 788 -39.50 -18.31 -12.91
CA HIS A 788 -38.72 -18.47 -14.15
C HIS A 788 -37.44 -17.62 -14.27
N GLN A 789 -37.16 -16.70 -13.34
CA GLN A 789 -35.88 -15.94 -13.28
C GLN A 789 -34.89 -16.46 -12.23
N LEU A 790 -35.25 -17.52 -11.47
CA LEU A 790 -34.45 -18.05 -10.36
C LEU A 790 -33.67 -19.34 -10.68
N ARG A 791 -33.52 -19.71 -11.96
CA ARG A 791 -32.76 -20.92 -12.36
C ARG A 791 -31.28 -20.66 -12.66
N ASP A 792 -30.92 -19.48 -13.17
CA ASP A 792 -29.56 -19.19 -13.66
C ASP A 792 -28.61 -18.60 -12.59
N LEU A 793 -29.04 -18.59 -11.31
CA LEU A 793 -28.22 -18.15 -10.16
C LEU A 793 -27.60 -19.31 -9.36
N LYS A 794 -27.78 -20.56 -9.79
CA LYS A 794 -27.38 -21.77 -9.03
C LYS A 794 -25.90 -22.17 -9.11
N THR A 795 -24.99 -21.19 -9.10
CA THR A 795 -23.56 -21.42 -8.86
C THR A 795 -22.91 -20.38 -7.93
N ALA A 796 -23.71 -19.55 -7.25
CA ALA A 796 -23.21 -18.69 -6.17
C ALA A 796 -22.85 -19.53 -4.93
N PHE A 797 -21.61 -20.02 -4.87
CA PHE A 797 -21.03 -20.54 -3.63
C PHE A 797 -21.00 -19.43 -2.58
N ILE A 798 -21.77 -19.57 -1.51
CA ILE A 798 -21.73 -18.64 -0.37
C ILE A 798 -20.50 -19.00 0.45
N SER A 799 -19.38 -18.31 0.19
CA SER A 799 -18.21 -18.38 1.06
C SER A 799 -18.58 -17.92 2.46
N CYS A 800 -18.16 -18.70 3.47
CA CYS A 800 -18.33 -18.36 4.88
C CYS A 800 -17.12 -17.59 5.46
N ASP A 801 -15.99 -17.60 4.76
CA ASP A 801 -14.71 -17.02 5.21
C ASP A 801 -14.39 -15.67 4.55
N LEU A 802 -14.74 -15.51 3.26
CA LEU A 802 -14.59 -14.24 2.55
C LEU A 802 -15.52 -13.16 3.10
N SER A 803 -15.11 -11.90 2.92
CA SER A 803 -16.02 -10.75 2.99
C SER A 803 -16.76 -10.53 1.67
N ASN A 804 -17.73 -9.61 1.62
CA ASN A 804 -18.37 -9.21 0.35
C ASN A 804 -17.31 -8.66 -0.61
N ARG A 805 -16.33 -7.88 -0.12
CA ARG A 805 -15.17 -7.44 -0.92
C ARG A 805 -14.36 -8.62 -1.44
N GLY A 806 -14.14 -9.65 -0.63
CA GLY A 806 -13.46 -10.88 -1.04
C GLY A 806 -14.20 -11.60 -2.18
N ILE A 807 -15.54 -11.71 -2.07
CA ILE A 807 -16.40 -12.30 -3.10
C ILE A 807 -16.39 -11.45 -4.38
N ASP A 808 -16.50 -10.13 -4.27
CA ASP A 808 -16.39 -9.19 -5.40
C ASP A 808 -15.04 -9.34 -6.12
N VAL A 809 -13.92 -9.40 -5.36
CA VAL A 809 -12.57 -9.61 -5.90
C VAL A 809 -12.46 -10.98 -6.58
N SER A 810 -13.03 -12.03 -5.98
CA SER A 810 -13.02 -13.39 -6.54
C SER A 810 -13.74 -13.44 -7.89
N ALA A 811 -14.97 -12.93 -7.95
CA ALA A 811 -15.76 -12.87 -9.19
C ALA A 811 -15.11 -11.97 -10.26
N LEU A 812 -14.56 -10.81 -9.87
CA LEU A 812 -13.83 -9.92 -10.77
C LEU A 812 -12.55 -10.57 -11.31
N TYR A 813 -11.81 -11.31 -10.47
CA TYR A 813 -10.59 -12.00 -10.86
C TYR A 813 -10.87 -13.17 -11.80
N GLN A 814 -11.82 -14.05 -11.45
CA GLN A 814 -12.26 -15.15 -12.32
C GLN A 814 -12.70 -14.61 -13.70
N SER A 815 -13.61 -13.64 -13.74
CA SER A 815 -14.14 -13.09 -14.99
C SER A 815 -13.15 -12.31 -15.86
N ASN A 816 -11.98 -11.90 -15.34
CA ASN A 816 -10.94 -11.20 -16.12
C ASN A 816 -9.67 -12.04 -16.38
N PHE A 817 -9.47 -13.15 -15.67
CA PHE A 817 -8.22 -13.93 -15.71
C PHE A 817 -8.38 -15.45 -15.86
N GLN A 818 -9.60 -16.01 -15.91
CA GLN A 818 -9.83 -17.45 -16.11
C GLN A 818 -9.05 -18.01 -17.32
N ASP A 819 -9.11 -17.33 -18.48
CA ASP A 819 -8.40 -17.76 -19.69
C ASP A 819 -6.87 -17.66 -19.53
N PHE A 820 -6.38 -16.68 -18.77
CA PHE A 820 -4.96 -16.54 -18.46
C PHE A 820 -4.47 -17.65 -17.51
N ILE A 821 -5.29 -18.07 -16.55
CA ILE A 821 -5.01 -19.21 -15.65
C ILE A 821 -4.95 -20.50 -16.46
N ALA A 822 -5.92 -20.74 -17.35
CA ALA A 822 -5.92 -21.88 -18.28
C ALA A 822 -4.67 -21.88 -19.19
N TYR A 823 -4.31 -20.73 -19.75
CA TYR A 823 -3.07 -20.55 -20.51
C TYR A 823 -1.80 -20.85 -19.69
N GLN A 824 -1.72 -20.41 -18.43
CA GLN A 824 -0.54 -20.67 -17.59
C GLN A 824 -0.35 -22.16 -17.29
N GLY A 825 -1.45 -22.92 -17.11
CA GLY A 825 -1.41 -24.36 -16.86
C GLY A 825 -1.16 -25.23 -18.09
N ASP A 826 -1.49 -24.75 -19.29
CA ASP A 826 -1.38 -25.49 -20.56
C ASP A 826 -0.76 -24.61 -21.66
N LYS A 827 0.48 -24.14 -21.43
CA LYS A 827 1.22 -23.32 -22.41
C LYS A 827 1.67 -24.16 -23.61
N TYR A 828 1.52 -23.59 -24.81
CA TYR A 828 2.22 -24.10 -26.00
C TYR A 828 3.74 -24.05 -25.82
N HIS A 829 4.43 -25.13 -26.19
CA HIS A 829 5.89 -25.21 -26.26
C HIS A 829 6.30 -26.11 -27.43
N GLU A 830 7.19 -25.60 -28.29
CA GLU A 830 7.59 -26.18 -29.57
C GLU A 830 7.89 -27.69 -29.50
N ASP A 831 8.71 -28.16 -28.55
CA ASP A 831 9.02 -29.59 -28.39
C ASP A 831 8.23 -30.34 -27.30
N LYS A 832 7.62 -29.61 -26.35
CA LYS A 832 7.07 -30.20 -25.10
C LYS A 832 5.54 -30.23 -25.04
N ASN A 833 4.86 -29.33 -25.74
CA ASN A 833 3.42 -29.23 -25.78
C ASN A 833 2.96 -28.47 -27.04
N THR A 834 2.93 -29.18 -28.18
CA THR A 834 2.50 -28.62 -29.47
C THR A 834 0.98 -28.36 -29.55
N LEU A 835 0.20 -28.91 -28.61
CA LEU A 835 -1.26 -28.75 -28.55
C LEU A 835 -1.71 -27.65 -27.57
N GLY A 836 -0.82 -27.18 -26.68
CA GLY A 836 -1.15 -26.16 -25.69
C GLY A 836 -1.56 -24.80 -26.26
N PHE A 837 -2.00 -23.92 -25.37
CA PHE A 837 -2.48 -22.58 -25.68
C PHE A 837 -1.36 -21.64 -26.17
N ILE A 838 -1.60 -20.98 -27.32
CA ILE A 838 -0.83 -19.81 -27.76
C ILE A 838 -1.61 -18.55 -27.38
N ASN A 839 -0.94 -17.55 -26.79
CA ASN A 839 -1.58 -16.34 -26.28
C ASN A 839 -1.12 -15.09 -27.04
N LEU A 840 -1.93 -14.69 -28.03
CA LEU A 840 -1.83 -13.40 -28.72
C LEU A 840 -2.77 -12.34 -28.11
N GLY A 841 -3.64 -12.74 -27.18
CA GLY A 841 -4.53 -11.85 -26.43
C GLY A 841 -3.79 -10.94 -25.47
N LEU A 842 -2.62 -11.35 -24.96
CA LEU A 842 -1.76 -10.56 -24.07
C LEU A 842 -0.68 -9.77 -24.84
N SER A 843 -0.60 -8.46 -24.59
CA SER A 843 0.38 -7.57 -25.23
C SER A 843 1.74 -7.67 -24.54
N GLU A 844 2.65 -8.47 -25.10
CA GLU A 844 4.04 -8.60 -24.69
C GLU A 844 4.99 -8.66 -25.89
N ASN A 845 6.19 -8.09 -25.73
CA ASN A 845 7.21 -8.12 -26.76
C ASN A 845 8.26 -9.20 -26.45
N LYS A 846 8.10 -10.38 -27.04
CA LYS A 846 9.02 -11.51 -26.89
C LYS A 846 10.11 -11.53 -27.97
N LEU A 847 10.08 -10.60 -28.92
CA LEU A 847 10.95 -10.59 -30.11
C LEU A 847 12.43 -10.30 -29.81
N CYS A 848 12.76 -9.66 -28.68
CA CYS A 848 14.14 -9.31 -28.29
C CYS A 848 14.52 -9.83 -26.90
N ILE A 849 13.91 -10.95 -26.50
CA ILE A 849 14.17 -11.60 -25.20
C ILE A 849 15.59 -12.19 -25.13
N ASP A 850 16.12 -12.65 -26.26
CA ASP A 850 17.52 -13.05 -26.47
C ASP A 850 18.52 -11.94 -26.11
N LEU A 851 18.33 -10.74 -26.67
CA LEU A 851 19.19 -9.58 -26.44
C LEU A 851 19.14 -9.13 -24.97
N LEU A 852 17.97 -9.24 -24.34
CA LEU A 852 17.79 -8.86 -22.94
C LEU A 852 18.38 -9.89 -21.98
N THR A 853 18.16 -11.19 -22.20
CA THR A 853 18.76 -12.26 -21.40
C THR A 853 20.28 -12.20 -21.47
N GLU A 854 20.87 -11.94 -22.65
CA GLU A 854 22.32 -11.70 -22.80
C GLU A 854 22.76 -10.45 -22.02
N ARG A 855 22.11 -9.30 -22.25
CA ARG A 855 22.49 -8.02 -21.62
C ARG A 855 22.37 -8.05 -20.09
N LEU A 856 21.30 -8.63 -19.54
CA LEU A 856 20.97 -8.69 -18.12
C LEU A 856 21.83 -9.69 -17.33
N SER A 857 22.47 -10.65 -18.03
CA SER A 857 23.38 -11.65 -17.45
C SER A 857 24.82 -11.15 -17.29
N ARG A 858 25.18 -10.03 -17.92
CA ARG A 858 26.53 -9.44 -17.83
C ARG A 858 26.87 -9.02 -16.40
N SER A 859 28.15 -9.08 -16.04
CA SER A 859 28.64 -8.84 -14.67
C SER A 859 28.29 -7.44 -14.13
N ASP A 860 28.28 -6.41 -14.99
CA ASP A 860 27.90 -5.03 -14.62
C ASP A 860 26.42 -4.87 -14.23
N MET A 861 25.59 -5.89 -14.50
CA MET A 861 24.18 -5.95 -14.10
C MET A 861 23.96 -6.73 -12.81
N ASN A 862 25.00 -7.35 -12.25
CA ASN A 862 24.91 -8.33 -11.16
C ASN A 862 25.57 -7.85 -9.85
N TYR A 863 25.87 -6.55 -9.76
CA TYR A 863 26.41 -5.92 -8.57
C TYR A 863 25.38 -5.91 -7.42
N ILE A 864 25.87 -6.19 -6.21
CA ILE A 864 25.13 -6.18 -4.94
C ILE A 864 25.90 -5.25 -4.00
N ASP A 865 25.17 -4.44 -3.23
CA ASP A 865 25.71 -3.46 -2.29
C ASP A 865 24.80 -3.34 -1.05
N ASP A 866 25.36 -2.90 0.07
CA ASP A 866 24.68 -2.75 1.37
C ASP A 866 23.35 -1.98 1.23
N ASP A 867 23.33 -0.89 0.46
CA ASP A 867 22.13 -0.04 0.32
C ASP A 867 21.07 -0.63 -0.62
N LEU A 868 21.41 -1.60 -1.47
CA LEU A 868 20.44 -2.37 -2.27
C LEU A 868 19.75 -3.47 -1.44
N LEU A 869 20.32 -3.83 -0.29
CA LEU A 869 19.77 -4.81 0.65
C LEU A 869 18.88 -4.16 1.73
N GLN A 870 18.92 -2.84 1.89
CA GLN A 870 18.14 -2.05 2.86
C GLN A 870 16.84 -1.45 2.26
N TYR A 871 15.94 -0.88 3.08
CA TYR A 871 14.74 -0.22 2.55
C TYR A 871 15.07 1.06 1.74
N PRO A 872 14.55 1.22 0.50
CA PRO A 872 14.74 2.43 -0.30
C PRO A 872 13.90 3.63 0.19
N ASP A 873 14.14 4.82 -0.38
CA ASP A 873 13.12 5.88 -0.46
C ASP A 873 11.84 5.25 -1.06
N TRP A 874 10.68 5.54 -0.49
CA TRP A 874 9.40 4.97 -0.95
C TRP A 874 9.05 5.41 -2.38
N ARG A 875 9.66 6.48 -2.91
CA ARG A 875 9.56 6.85 -4.33
C ARG A 875 10.49 6.05 -5.25
N GLY A 876 11.34 5.18 -4.72
CA GLY A 876 12.45 4.52 -5.41
C GLY A 876 13.79 5.20 -5.13
N HIS A 877 14.89 4.45 -5.23
CA HIS A 877 16.25 4.94 -5.00
C HIS A 877 16.56 6.14 -5.90
N ALA A 878 17.27 7.14 -5.35
CA ALA A 878 17.62 8.37 -6.05
C ALA A 878 18.34 8.12 -7.39
N PHE A 879 19.24 7.12 -7.46
CA PHE A 879 19.96 6.78 -8.69
C PHE A 879 19.00 6.37 -9.82
N LEU A 880 17.95 5.57 -9.52
CA LEU A 880 16.99 5.15 -10.53
C LEU A 880 16.04 6.29 -10.90
N ARG A 881 15.61 7.11 -9.93
CA ARG A 881 14.78 8.29 -10.21
C ARG A 881 15.50 9.29 -11.10
N GLU A 882 16.78 9.53 -10.86
CA GLU A 882 17.63 10.37 -11.71
C GLU A 882 17.81 9.77 -13.11
N GLU A 883 18.01 8.45 -13.22
CA GLU A 883 18.17 7.82 -14.52
C GLU A 883 16.88 7.76 -15.33
N VAL A 884 15.73 7.51 -14.69
CA VAL A 884 14.41 7.61 -15.32
C VAL A 884 14.16 9.04 -15.80
N ALA A 885 14.51 10.06 -15.02
CA ALA A 885 14.40 11.46 -15.45
C ALA A 885 15.31 11.76 -16.66
N ARG A 886 16.58 11.33 -16.65
CA ARG A 886 17.48 11.43 -17.81
C ARG A 886 16.94 10.70 -19.05
N PHE A 887 16.39 9.51 -18.86
CA PHE A 887 15.86 8.65 -19.93
C PHE A 887 14.60 9.25 -20.58
N LEU A 888 13.63 9.67 -19.77
CA LEU A 888 12.42 10.33 -20.25
C LEU A 888 12.75 11.67 -20.93
N THR A 889 13.67 12.48 -20.36
CA THR A 889 14.16 13.72 -21.01
C THR A 889 14.61 13.45 -22.45
N HIS A 890 15.40 12.39 -22.66
CA HIS A 890 15.93 12.03 -23.98
C HIS A 890 14.85 11.49 -24.93
N TYR A 891 14.12 10.44 -24.53
CA TYR A 891 13.20 9.72 -25.42
C TYR A 891 11.87 10.45 -25.67
N CYS A 892 11.37 11.19 -24.69
CA CYS A 892 10.21 12.07 -24.88
C CYS A 892 10.59 13.38 -25.58
N LYS A 893 11.90 13.68 -25.73
CA LYS A 893 12.45 14.94 -26.25
C LYS A 893 11.99 16.16 -25.44
N ALA A 894 12.07 16.07 -24.12
CA ALA A 894 11.65 17.17 -23.25
C ALA A 894 12.52 18.42 -23.50
N PRO A 895 11.92 19.63 -23.50
CA PRO A 895 12.65 20.87 -23.78
C PRO A 895 13.66 21.23 -22.67
N GLU A 896 13.43 20.75 -21.45
CA GLU A 896 14.31 20.91 -20.29
C GLU A 896 14.58 19.55 -19.61
N ARG A 897 15.64 19.48 -18.79
CA ARG A 897 15.94 18.27 -18.00
C ARG A 897 14.86 18.08 -16.93
N LEU A 898 14.18 16.94 -16.98
CA LEU A 898 13.16 16.57 -16.01
C LEU A 898 13.75 16.41 -14.59
N ASP A 899 13.01 16.85 -13.57
CA ASP A 899 13.43 16.82 -12.16
C ASP A 899 13.28 15.38 -11.58
N PRO A 900 14.32 14.77 -10.98
CA PRO A 900 14.20 13.45 -10.36
C PRO A 900 13.27 13.40 -9.15
N GLU A 901 13.04 14.51 -8.44
CA GLU A 901 12.10 14.55 -7.30
C GLU A 901 10.63 14.50 -7.74
N ASN A 902 10.36 14.73 -9.03
CA ASN A 902 9.06 14.59 -9.70
C ASN A 902 8.80 13.15 -10.21
N VAL A 903 9.75 12.23 -10.04
CA VAL A 903 9.64 10.81 -10.43
C VAL A 903 9.18 9.96 -9.24
N VAL A 904 8.26 9.03 -9.46
CA VAL A 904 7.86 8.01 -8.46
C VAL A 904 7.84 6.63 -9.10
N VAL A 905 8.65 5.70 -8.59
CA VAL A 905 8.79 4.33 -9.08
C VAL A 905 7.97 3.35 -8.24
N LEU A 906 7.08 2.60 -8.88
CA LEU A 906 6.27 1.53 -8.29
C LEU A 906 6.39 0.24 -9.12
N ASN A 907 5.81 -0.86 -8.64
CA ASN A 907 5.91 -2.18 -9.27
C ASN A 907 5.06 -2.40 -10.55
N SER A 908 4.21 -1.45 -10.96
CA SER A 908 3.61 -1.47 -12.30
C SER A 908 3.00 -0.12 -12.69
N CYS A 909 2.77 0.08 -14.00
CA CYS A 909 2.03 1.23 -14.52
C CYS A 909 0.58 1.28 -14.01
N LEU A 910 -0.02 0.12 -13.74
CA LEU A 910 -1.35 0.02 -13.13
C LEU A 910 -1.32 0.37 -11.63
N SER A 911 -0.22 0.10 -10.94
CA SER A 911 0.01 0.57 -9.56
C SER A 911 0.13 2.09 -9.53
N VAL A 912 0.82 2.70 -10.52
CA VAL A 912 0.86 4.17 -10.68
C VAL A 912 -0.53 4.74 -10.98
N PHE A 913 -1.29 4.14 -11.91
CA PHE A 913 -2.66 4.57 -12.22
C PHE A 913 -3.59 4.47 -11.00
N LEU A 914 -3.57 3.32 -10.30
CA LEU A 914 -4.32 3.09 -9.06
C LEU A 914 -4.02 4.18 -8.03
N THR A 915 -2.75 4.44 -7.77
CA THR A 915 -2.33 5.37 -6.72
C THR A 915 -2.61 6.82 -7.10
N LEU A 916 -2.53 7.19 -8.38
CA LEU A 916 -3.08 8.46 -8.88
C LEU A 916 -4.60 8.57 -8.63
N THR A 917 -5.40 7.56 -8.96
CA THR A 917 -6.86 7.62 -8.72
C THR A 917 -7.23 7.61 -7.23
N MET A 918 -6.42 6.99 -6.36
CA MET A 918 -6.58 7.11 -4.90
C MET A 918 -6.35 8.55 -4.40
N VAL A 919 -5.37 9.24 -4.98
CA VAL A 919 -4.87 10.57 -4.56
C VAL A 919 -5.65 11.73 -5.18
N LEU A 920 -6.12 11.59 -6.42
CA LEU A 920 -6.80 12.64 -7.19
C LEU A 920 -8.34 12.57 -7.13
N CYS A 921 -8.91 11.46 -6.66
CA CYS A 921 -10.36 11.28 -6.52
C CYS A 921 -10.77 10.89 -5.10
N ASP A 922 -11.96 11.31 -4.70
CA ASP A 922 -12.72 10.69 -3.59
C ASP A 922 -13.60 9.54 -4.15
N PRO A 923 -14.06 8.56 -3.36
CA PRO A 923 -14.96 7.52 -3.83
C PRO A 923 -16.22 8.10 -4.49
N GLY A 924 -16.54 7.67 -5.71
CA GLY A 924 -17.66 8.18 -6.51
C GLY A 924 -17.36 9.41 -7.39
N ASP A 925 -16.17 10.02 -7.27
CA ASP A 925 -15.62 10.87 -8.35
C ASP A 925 -15.39 10.03 -9.62
N ALA A 926 -15.20 10.70 -10.76
CA ALA A 926 -15.06 10.04 -12.07
C ALA A 926 -13.88 10.55 -12.90
N PHE A 927 -13.40 9.73 -13.83
CA PHE A 927 -12.52 10.12 -14.94
C PHE A 927 -13.23 9.89 -16.28
N LEU A 928 -12.96 10.72 -17.29
CA LEU A 928 -13.27 10.39 -18.68
C LEU A 928 -12.22 9.41 -19.23
N ILE A 929 -12.64 8.44 -20.05
CA ILE A 929 -11.72 7.56 -20.80
C ILE A 929 -12.27 7.24 -22.20
N PRO A 930 -11.49 7.42 -23.29
CA PRO A 930 -11.92 7.05 -24.64
C PRO A 930 -12.03 5.54 -24.83
N THR A 931 -13.10 5.04 -25.49
CA THR A 931 -13.24 3.61 -25.82
C THR A 931 -12.95 3.33 -27.30
N PRO A 932 -12.20 2.27 -27.66
CA PRO A 932 -11.71 1.20 -26.79
C PRO A 932 -10.46 1.57 -25.97
N PHE A 933 -10.33 0.98 -24.77
CA PHE A 933 -9.19 1.15 -23.85
C PHE A 933 -8.86 -0.15 -23.09
N TYR A 934 -7.70 -0.19 -22.43
CA TYR A 934 -7.24 -1.34 -21.65
C TYR A 934 -8.00 -1.54 -20.32
N SER A 935 -8.68 -2.68 -20.18
CA SER A 935 -9.53 -3.05 -19.02
C SER A 935 -8.85 -3.01 -17.65
N GLY A 936 -7.52 -3.05 -17.57
CA GLY A 936 -6.77 -2.93 -16.30
C GLY A 936 -7.06 -1.62 -15.54
N PHE A 937 -7.45 -0.55 -16.24
CA PHE A 937 -7.89 0.70 -15.62
C PHE A 937 -9.26 0.56 -14.92
N SER A 938 -10.21 -0.20 -15.48
CA SER A 938 -11.46 -0.53 -14.78
C SER A 938 -11.15 -1.39 -13.55
N LEU A 939 -10.44 -2.51 -13.74
CA LEU A 939 -10.11 -3.46 -12.68
C LEU A 939 -9.51 -2.78 -11.43
N THR A 940 -8.54 -1.88 -11.62
CA THR A 940 -7.91 -1.14 -10.51
C THR A 940 -8.83 -0.12 -9.84
N SER A 941 -9.67 0.56 -10.63
CA SER A 941 -10.66 1.51 -10.12
C SER A 941 -11.76 0.81 -9.31
N ASP A 942 -12.25 -0.33 -9.82
CA ASP A 942 -13.31 -1.14 -9.22
C ASP A 942 -12.85 -1.82 -7.92
N LEU A 943 -11.61 -2.32 -7.86
CA LEU A 943 -11.06 -2.99 -6.66
C LEU A 943 -10.85 -2.03 -5.48
N TYR A 944 -10.16 -0.92 -5.72
CA TYR A 944 -9.56 -0.11 -4.66
C TYR A 944 -10.06 1.33 -4.61
N SER A 945 -9.89 2.12 -5.68
CA SER A 945 -10.12 3.57 -5.61
C SER A 945 -11.59 3.97 -5.65
N LYS A 946 -12.47 3.08 -6.13
CA LYS A 946 -13.92 3.27 -6.28
C LYS A 946 -14.27 4.53 -7.08
N VAL A 947 -13.57 4.70 -8.19
CA VAL A 947 -13.66 5.81 -9.14
C VAL A 947 -14.38 5.33 -10.41
N GLU A 948 -15.32 6.10 -10.94
CA GLU A 948 -16.06 5.73 -12.15
C GLU A 948 -15.29 6.12 -13.42
N LEU A 949 -15.19 5.20 -14.38
CA LEU A 949 -14.63 5.48 -15.71
C LEU A 949 -15.75 5.75 -16.71
N ILE A 950 -15.96 7.03 -17.03
CA ILE A 950 -17.00 7.50 -17.94
C ILE A 950 -16.50 7.38 -19.39
N HIS A 951 -17.13 6.49 -20.14
CA HIS A 951 -16.73 6.13 -21.49
C HIS A 951 -17.00 7.23 -22.53
N VAL A 952 -15.93 7.75 -23.14
CA VAL A 952 -16.00 8.65 -24.30
C VAL A 952 -16.03 7.78 -25.56
N HIS A 953 -17.24 7.44 -26.01
CA HIS A 953 -17.43 6.42 -27.05
C HIS A 953 -16.99 6.88 -28.45
N LEU A 954 -15.98 6.18 -29.00
CA LEU A 954 -15.50 6.34 -30.37
C LEU A 954 -16.14 5.27 -31.27
N GLN A 955 -16.06 5.45 -32.60
CA GLN A 955 -16.74 4.63 -33.59
C GLN A 955 -15.82 4.34 -34.77
N SER A 956 -15.91 3.16 -35.41
CA SER A 956 -15.06 2.81 -36.54
C SER A 956 -15.48 3.49 -37.85
N LYS A 957 -16.69 4.07 -37.91
CA LYS A 957 -17.24 4.67 -39.13
C LYS A 957 -16.65 6.06 -39.39
N ILE A 958 -15.91 6.16 -40.50
CA ILE A 958 -15.45 7.42 -41.10
C ILE A 958 -16.68 8.23 -41.56
N THR A 959 -16.69 9.52 -41.26
CA THR A 959 -17.74 10.51 -41.62
C THR A 959 -17.10 11.89 -41.76
N GLU A 960 -17.84 12.92 -42.15
CA GLU A 960 -17.34 14.31 -42.16
C GLU A 960 -16.82 14.77 -40.77
N ALA A 961 -17.36 14.22 -39.67
CA ALA A 961 -16.94 14.47 -38.30
C ALA A 961 -15.93 13.44 -37.72
N ASN A 962 -15.60 12.38 -38.49
CA ASN A 962 -14.62 11.35 -38.14
C ASN A 962 -13.73 11.12 -39.37
N THR A 963 -12.65 11.88 -39.54
CA THR A 963 -11.71 11.69 -40.66
C THR A 963 -10.87 10.41 -40.54
N GLN A 964 -10.83 9.78 -39.36
CA GLN A 964 -10.23 8.46 -39.12
C GLN A 964 -11.16 7.55 -38.30
N PRO A 965 -11.05 6.21 -38.43
CA PRO A 965 -11.70 5.26 -37.53
C PRO A 965 -11.30 5.51 -36.07
N PHE A 966 -12.24 5.38 -35.14
CA PHE A 966 -12.04 5.56 -33.70
C PHE A 966 -11.37 6.89 -33.30
N GLN A 967 -11.48 7.94 -34.11
CA GLN A 967 -10.93 9.26 -33.79
C GLN A 967 -11.56 9.88 -32.52
N LEU A 968 -10.74 10.29 -31.57
CA LEU A 968 -11.15 11.17 -30.46
C LEU A 968 -11.27 12.62 -30.96
N THR A 969 -12.24 13.37 -30.44
CA THR A 969 -12.43 14.80 -30.73
C THR A 969 -12.91 15.54 -29.48
N VAL A 970 -12.67 16.85 -29.41
CA VAL A 970 -13.10 17.69 -28.28
C VAL A 970 -14.63 17.64 -28.09
N ASP A 971 -15.42 17.62 -29.15
CA ASP A 971 -16.90 17.52 -29.05
C ASP A 971 -17.37 16.25 -28.33
N LYS A 972 -16.65 15.13 -28.48
CA LYS A 972 -16.96 13.87 -27.79
C LYS A 972 -16.63 13.97 -26.30
N LEU A 973 -15.54 14.67 -25.95
CA LEU A 973 -15.15 14.97 -24.57
C LEU A 973 -16.16 15.92 -23.89
N GLU A 974 -16.56 17.01 -24.57
CA GLU A 974 -17.59 17.93 -24.10
C GLU A 974 -18.95 17.22 -23.91
N LYS A 975 -19.35 16.36 -24.86
CA LYS A 975 -20.56 15.54 -24.73
C LYS A 975 -20.51 14.59 -23.52
N ALA A 976 -19.36 13.94 -23.29
CA ALA A 976 -19.17 13.08 -22.12
C ALA A 976 -19.20 13.87 -20.80
N MET A 977 -18.70 15.11 -20.77
CA MET A 977 -18.86 16.01 -19.62
C MET A 977 -20.31 16.39 -19.35
N VAL A 978 -21.13 16.60 -20.39
CA VAL A 978 -22.57 16.83 -20.23
C VAL A 978 -23.28 15.59 -19.70
N GLU A 979 -22.95 14.40 -20.20
CA GLU A 979 -23.51 13.13 -19.69
C GLU A 979 -23.10 12.86 -18.24
N ALA A 980 -21.84 13.13 -17.86
CA ALA A 980 -21.36 13.03 -16.49
C ALA A 980 -22.10 13.98 -15.55
N LYS A 981 -22.28 15.25 -15.95
CA LYS A 981 -23.05 16.26 -15.20
C LYS A 981 -24.52 15.83 -15.04
N PHE A 982 -25.14 15.26 -16.07
CA PHE A 982 -26.50 14.70 -15.98
C PHE A 982 -26.60 13.53 -14.98
N LYS A 983 -25.60 12.62 -14.98
CA LYS A 983 -25.46 11.54 -13.98
C LYS A 983 -25.03 12.02 -12.58
N ARG A 984 -24.90 13.35 -12.36
CA ARG A 984 -24.42 13.99 -11.13
C ARG A 984 -23.00 13.54 -10.72
N LYS A 985 -22.15 13.16 -11.68
CA LYS A 985 -20.78 12.70 -11.44
C LYS A 985 -19.79 13.86 -11.44
N LYS A 986 -18.97 13.94 -10.39
CA LYS A 986 -17.86 14.89 -10.27
C LYS A 986 -16.64 14.35 -11.04
N VAL A 987 -16.49 14.79 -12.28
CA VAL A 987 -15.33 14.44 -13.10
C VAL A 987 -14.09 15.16 -12.56
N ARG A 988 -13.03 14.42 -12.27
CA ARG A 988 -11.73 14.93 -11.80
C ARG A 988 -10.66 14.91 -12.88
N GLY A 989 -10.81 14.08 -13.91
CA GLY A 989 -9.79 13.99 -14.94
C GLY A 989 -10.18 13.30 -16.25
N LEU A 990 -9.19 13.16 -17.12
CA LEU A 990 -9.19 12.46 -18.41
C LEU A 990 -8.02 11.46 -18.43
N VAL A 991 -8.27 10.24 -18.87
CA VAL A 991 -7.25 9.19 -19.08
C VAL A 991 -7.00 9.04 -20.59
N LEU A 992 -5.73 9.07 -20.99
CA LEU A 992 -5.27 8.84 -22.36
C LEU A 992 -4.19 7.75 -22.38
N THR A 993 -4.03 7.09 -23.52
CA THR A 993 -2.96 6.12 -23.79
C THR A 993 -2.38 6.44 -25.16
N ASN A 994 -1.06 6.59 -25.26
CA ASN A 994 -0.37 7.14 -26.44
C ASN A 994 1.01 6.49 -26.65
N PRO A 995 1.21 5.62 -27.66
CA PRO A 995 0.21 5.05 -28.57
C PRO A 995 -0.97 4.34 -27.88
N ASN A 996 -2.15 4.40 -28.49
CA ASN A 996 -3.39 3.84 -27.93
C ASN A 996 -3.37 2.29 -27.90
N ASN A 997 -3.88 1.73 -26.80
CA ASN A 997 -4.17 0.31 -26.64
C ASN A 997 -5.70 0.13 -26.55
N PRO A 998 -6.38 -0.51 -27.53
CA PRO A 998 -5.85 -1.50 -28.47
C PRO A 998 -5.61 -1.02 -29.91
N LEU A 999 -5.82 0.25 -30.26
CA LEU A 999 -5.86 0.70 -31.65
C LEU A 999 -4.48 0.75 -32.36
N GLY A 1000 -3.40 1.05 -31.62
CA GLY A 1000 -2.06 1.26 -32.17
C GLY A 1000 -1.83 2.66 -32.77
N ASP A 1001 -2.81 3.56 -32.63
CA ASP A 1001 -2.77 4.94 -33.10
C ASP A 1001 -1.93 5.85 -32.19
N ILE A 1002 -1.31 6.87 -32.77
CA ILE A 1002 -0.55 7.92 -32.06
C ILE A 1002 -1.32 9.24 -32.21
N TYR A 1003 -1.50 9.97 -31.11
CA TYR A 1003 -2.10 11.31 -31.19
C TYR A 1003 -1.12 12.32 -31.79
N SER A 1004 -1.60 13.20 -32.67
CA SER A 1004 -0.79 14.33 -33.14
C SER A 1004 -0.51 15.32 -32.01
N GLN A 1005 0.56 16.10 -32.14
CA GLN A 1005 0.89 17.16 -31.18
C GLN A 1005 -0.25 18.17 -31.00
N ASP A 1006 -0.96 18.51 -32.08
CA ASP A 1006 -2.15 19.36 -32.04
C ASP A 1006 -3.32 18.68 -31.30
N SER A 1007 -3.56 17.39 -31.56
CA SER A 1007 -4.60 16.61 -30.85
C SER A 1007 -4.34 16.59 -29.35
N LEU A 1008 -3.10 16.30 -28.92
CA LEU A 1008 -2.71 16.33 -27.52
C LEU A 1008 -2.94 17.72 -26.90
N LYS A 1009 -2.55 18.78 -27.61
CA LYS A 1009 -2.76 20.17 -27.17
C LYS A 1009 -4.24 20.51 -27.03
N GLU A 1010 -5.10 20.09 -27.96
CA GLU A 1010 -6.55 20.27 -27.88
C GLU A 1010 -7.17 19.55 -26.66
N TYR A 1011 -6.75 18.31 -26.39
CA TYR A 1011 -7.24 17.54 -25.24
C TYR A 1011 -6.77 18.13 -23.90
N LEU A 1012 -5.53 18.64 -23.84
CA LEU A 1012 -4.97 19.29 -22.65
C LEU A 1012 -5.62 20.67 -22.41
N GLU A 1013 -5.88 21.47 -23.45
CA GLU A 1013 -6.65 22.72 -23.32
C GLU A 1013 -8.12 22.44 -22.96
N PHE A 1014 -8.74 21.36 -23.47
CA PHE A 1014 -10.04 20.89 -22.99
C PHE A 1014 -10.00 20.57 -21.49
N ALA A 1015 -9.02 19.80 -21.05
CA ALA A 1015 -8.91 19.41 -19.64
C ALA A 1015 -8.76 20.64 -18.74
N LYS A 1016 -7.88 21.58 -19.11
CA LYS A 1016 -7.69 22.86 -18.45
C LYS A 1016 -8.98 23.69 -18.34
N ARG A 1017 -9.76 23.81 -19.43
CA ARG A 1017 -11.05 24.54 -19.41
C ARG A 1017 -12.05 23.96 -18.38
N HIS A 1018 -12.02 22.66 -18.13
CA HIS A 1018 -12.88 21.98 -17.16
C HIS A 1018 -12.19 21.68 -15.81
N ASN A 1019 -10.99 22.24 -15.57
CA ASN A 1019 -10.17 22.02 -14.37
C ASN A 1019 -9.85 20.54 -14.08
N LEU A 1020 -9.59 19.75 -15.12
CA LEU A 1020 -9.37 18.31 -15.09
C LEU A 1020 -7.89 17.94 -15.02
N HIS A 1021 -7.57 16.91 -14.26
CA HIS A 1021 -6.29 16.20 -14.33
C HIS A 1021 -6.21 15.35 -15.60
N VAL A 1022 -5.02 15.20 -16.18
CA VAL A 1022 -4.79 14.35 -17.36
C VAL A 1022 -3.74 13.31 -17.02
N ILE A 1023 -4.12 12.04 -17.08
CA ILE A 1023 -3.23 10.90 -16.91
C ILE A 1023 -2.96 10.33 -18.30
N ILE A 1024 -1.70 10.35 -18.74
CA ILE A 1024 -1.28 9.85 -20.05
C ILE A 1024 -0.34 8.66 -19.88
N ASP A 1025 -0.80 7.48 -20.31
CA ASP A 1025 0.02 6.27 -20.36
C ASP A 1025 0.80 6.21 -21.68
N GLU A 1026 2.11 6.40 -21.60
CA GLU A 1026 3.04 6.38 -22.74
C GLU A 1026 3.94 5.14 -22.75
N ILE A 1027 3.54 4.05 -22.08
CA ILE A 1027 4.30 2.78 -21.96
C ILE A 1027 4.79 2.18 -23.31
N TYR A 1028 4.10 2.50 -24.41
CA TYR A 1028 4.39 2.06 -25.78
C TYR A 1028 5.32 3.03 -26.56
N MET A 1029 5.90 4.08 -25.95
CA MET A 1029 6.68 5.10 -26.67
C MET A 1029 7.86 4.56 -27.50
N LEU A 1030 8.52 3.47 -27.06
CA LEU A 1030 9.60 2.82 -27.83
C LEU A 1030 9.12 1.70 -28.76
N SER A 1031 7.82 1.37 -28.72
CA SER A 1031 7.16 0.39 -29.59
C SER A 1031 6.69 0.99 -30.92
N VAL A 1032 7.31 2.07 -31.39
CA VAL A 1032 7.06 2.66 -32.73
C VAL A 1032 8.07 2.12 -33.73
N PHE A 1033 7.59 1.35 -34.70
CA PHE A 1033 8.43 0.61 -35.65
C PHE A 1033 8.34 1.13 -37.09
N ARG A 1034 7.31 1.91 -37.45
CA ARG A 1034 7.19 2.52 -38.78
C ARG A 1034 7.79 3.92 -38.80
N ALA A 1035 8.98 4.07 -39.40
CA ALA A 1035 9.76 5.32 -39.38
C ALA A 1035 9.04 6.56 -39.99
N SER A 1036 7.97 6.36 -40.77
CA SER A 1036 7.14 7.45 -41.31
C SER A 1036 6.10 8.00 -40.33
N ILE A 1037 6.00 7.47 -39.10
CA ILE A 1037 5.07 7.93 -38.07
C ILE A 1037 5.90 8.42 -36.87
N PRO A 1038 5.94 9.74 -36.60
CA PRO A 1038 6.61 10.27 -35.42
C PRO A 1038 5.81 9.95 -34.15
N PHE A 1039 6.53 9.60 -33.07
CA PHE A 1039 5.97 9.66 -31.72
C PHE A 1039 6.07 11.09 -31.17
N HIS A 1040 4.98 11.57 -30.57
CA HIS A 1040 4.95 12.81 -29.81
C HIS A 1040 4.56 12.47 -28.37
N SER A 1041 5.50 12.64 -27.44
CA SER A 1041 5.23 12.61 -26.00
C SER A 1041 4.64 13.93 -25.56
N VAL A 1042 3.72 13.90 -24.59
CA VAL A 1042 3.30 15.13 -23.90
C VAL A 1042 4.47 15.86 -23.22
N LEU A 1043 5.50 15.15 -22.74
CA LEU A 1043 6.67 15.77 -22.10
C LEU A 1043 7.58 16.49 -23.09
N GLY A 1044 7.43 16.25 -24.40
CA GLY A 1044 8.16 16.93 -25.47
C GLY A 1044 7.50 18.24 -25.94
N MET A 1045 6.43 18.70 -25.30
CA MET A 1045 5.76 19.96 -25.64
C MET A 1045 6.50 21.16 -25.01
N GLU A 1046 6.83 22.17 -25.82
CA GLU A 1046 7.47 23.43 -25.37
C GLU A 1046 6.69 24.15 -24.26
N SER A 1047 5.35 23.99 -24.24
CA SER A 1047 4.49 24.51 -23.20
C SER A 1047 3.28 23.59 -23.02
N LEU A 1048 3.11 23.08 -21.79
CA LEU A 1048 1.93 22.35 -21.37
C LEU A 1048 0.82 23.34 -20.95
N PRO A 1049 -0.45 23.13 -21.37
CA PRO A 1049 -1.57 23.93 -20.91
C PRO A 1049 -1.69 24.02 -19.39
N ASP A 1050 -1.48 22.92 -18.68
CA ASP A 1050 -1.31 22.86 -17.22
C ASP A 1050 -0.26 21.79 -16.86
N PRO A 1051 0.97 22.17 -16.47
CA PRO A 1051 2.01 21.22 -16.07
C PRO A 1051 1.70 20.43 -14.78
N ASN A 1052 0.95 21.03 -13.84
CA ASN A 1052 0.67 20.47 -12.51
C ASN A 1052 -0.51 19.49 -12.51
N ARG A 1053 -1.39 19.61 -13.51
CA ARG A 1053 -2.49 18.67 -13.75
C ARG A 1053 -2.19 17.65 -14.84
N THR A 1054 -0.99 17.67 -15.42
CA THR A 1054 -0.51 16.65 -16.37
C THR A 1054 0.38 15.62 -15.66
N HIS A 1055 0.04 14.34 -15.81
CA HIS A 1055 0.69 13.21 -15.15
C HIS A 1055 1.00 12.13 -16.20
N VAL A 1056 2.25 11.67 -16.27
CA VAL A 1056 2.69 10.69 -17.28
C VAL A 1056 3.08 9.38 -16.62
N ILE A 1057 2.61 8.27 -17.19
CA ILE A 1057 2.93 6.91 -16.78
C ILE A 1057 3.80 6.25 -17.86
N TRP A 1058 4.89 5.62 -17.45
CA TRP A 1058 5.74 4.81 -18.34
C TRP A 1058 6.25 3.54 -17.64
N GLY A 1059 6.71 2.56 -18.41
CA GLY A 1059 7.34 1.35 -17.87
C GLY A 1059 7.98 0.47 -18.94
N THR A 1060 8.92 -0.39 -18.51
CA THR A 1060 9.77 -1.21 -19.40
C THR A 1060 9.05 -2.41 -20.01
N SER A 1061 7.88 -2.79 -19.50
CA SER A 1061 7.18 -4.03 -19.89
C SER A 1061 6.72 -4.11 -21.36
N LYS A 1062 6.66 -2.98 -22.08
CA LYS A 1062 6.32 -2.91 -23.52
C LYS A 1062 7.44 -2.29 -24.35
N SER A 1063 8.05 -1.22 -23.83
CA SER A 1063 9.20 -0.55 -24.43
C SER A 1063 10.45 -1.44 -24.53
N PHE A 1064 10.64 -2.39 -23.61
CA PHE A 1064 11.70 -3.40 -23.66
C PHE A 1064 11.20 -4.85 -23.73
N GLY A 1065 10.07 -5.16 -23.08
CA GLY A 1065 9.50 -6.53 -23.04
C GLY A 1065 9.69 -7.27 -21.72
N ILE A 1066 10.41 -6.68 -20.76
CA ILE A 1066 10.64 -7.22 -19.41
C ILE A 1066 9.44 -7.02 -18.47
N SER A 1067 8.29 -7.61 -18.79
CA SER A 1067 7.07 -7.53 -17.96
C SER A 1067 7.25 -8.17 -16.56
N GLY A 1068 8.10 -9.19 -16.47
CA GLY A 1068 8.54 -9.87 -15.24
C GLY A 1068 9.46 -9.07 -14.35
N PHE A 1069 9.98 -7.92 -14.79
CA PHE A 1069 10.70 -6.99 -13.90
C PHE A 1069 9.78 -6.22 -12.95
N ARG A 1070 8.46 -6.22 -13.18
CA ARG A 1070 7.44 -5.52 -12.37
C ARG A 1070 7.86 -4.07 -12.10
N PHE A 1071 7.87 -3.21 -13.12
CA PHE A 1071 8.24 -1.80 -13.00
C PHE A 1071 7.26 -0.88 -13.75
N GLY A 1072 6.91 0.24 -13.12
CA GLY A 1072 6.29 1.41 -13.74
C GLY A 1072 6.67 2.68 -12.98
N THR A 1073 6.60 3.81 -13.66
CA THR A 1073 6.97 5.11 -13.10
C THR A 1073 5.92 6.16 -13.40
N LEU A 1074 5.71 7.05 -12.42
CA LEU A 1074 5.09 8.36 -12.60
C LEU A 1074 6.18 9.37 -12.97
N TYR A 1075 5.83 10.34 -13.81
CA TYR A 1075 6.41 11.68 -13.80
C TYR A 1075 5.29 12.73 -13.73
N THR A 1076 5.44 13.74 -12.86
CA THR A 1076 4.54 14.89 -12.81
C THR A 1076 5.21 16.12 -12.18
N HIS A 1077 4.94 17.32 -12.70
CA HIS A 1077 5.48 18.57 -12.14
C HIS A 1077 4.93 18.89 -10.73
N ASN A 1078 3.83 18.23 -10.35
CA ASN A 1078 3.13 18.47 -9.10
C ASN A 1078 3.78 17.71 -7.93
N LYS A 1079 4.54 18.43 -7.11
CA LYS A 1079 5.28 17.86 -5.97
C LYS A 1079 4.36 17.35 -4.85
N GLU A 1080 3.14 17.86 -4.72
CA GLU A 1080 2.15 17.32 -3.77
C GLU A 1080 1.65 15.95 -4.25
N VAL A 1081 1.28 15.82 -5.53
CA VAL A 1081 0.88 14.54 -6.13
C VAL A 1081 2.03 13.53 -6.12
N ALA A 1082 3.26 13.94 -6.47
CA ALA A 1082 4.42 13.06 -6.41
C ALA A 1082 4.71 12.56 -4.97
N SER A 1083 4.60 13.43 -3.97
CA SER A 1083 4.75 13.02 -2.56
C SER A 1083 3.61 12.11 -2.10
N ALA A 1084 2.36 12.42 -2.44
CA ALA A 1084 1.18 11.64 -2.07
C ALA A 1084 1.17 10.25 -2.72
N VAL A 1085 1.58 10.13 -3.99
CA VAL A 1085 1.76 8.84 -4.69
C VAL A 1085 2.96 8.06 -4.13
N GLY A 1086 4.05 8.75 -3.76
CA GLY A 1086 5.22 8.16 -3.09
C GLY A 1086 4.90 7.39 -1.81
N THR A 1087 3.84 7.77 -1.10
CA THR A 1087 3.25 7.04 0.04
C THR A 1087 3.07 5.54 -0.22
N PHE A 1088 2.59 5.20 -1.41
CA PHE A 1088 2.21 3.83 -1.76
C PHE A 1088 3.42 2.92 -2.04
N GLY A 1089 4.62 3.48 -2.17
CA GLY A 1089 5.86 2.69 -2.22
C GLY A 1089 6.05 1.78 -1.02
N PHE A 1090 5.49 2.13 0.14
CA PHE A 1090 5.49 1.23 1.31
C PHE A 1090 4.88 -0.16 1.02
N LEU A 1091 3.91 -0.24 0.09
CA LEU A 1091 3.30 -1.49 -0.39
C LEU A 1091 3.77 -1.92 -1.78
N HIS A 1092 4.11 -0.97 -2.67
CA HIS A 1092 4.39 -1.24 -4.10
C HIS A 1092 5.85 -1.01 -4.54
N SER A 1093 6.79 -0.77 -3.62
CA SER A 1093 8.23 -0.61 -3.95
C SER A 1093 8.84 -1.86 -4.58
N ILE A 1094 9.68 -1.68 -5.59
CA ILE A 1094 10.45 -2.75 -6.23
C ILE A 1094 11.79 -2.97 -5.54
N SER A 1095 12.35 -4.18 -5.65
CA SER A 1095 13.59 -4.55 -4.95
C SER A 1095 14.82 -3.76 -5.43
N GLY A 1096 15.75 -3.47 -4.52
CA GLY A 1096 16.95 -2.67 -4.82
C GLY A 1096 17.78 -3.24 -5.97
N ILE A 1097 17.93 -4.57 -6.01
CA ILE A 1097 18.61 -5.29 -7.11
C ILE A 1097 17.93 -5.11 -8.48
N THR A 1098 16.60 -5.02 -8.52
CA THR A 1098 15.85 -4.75 -9.75
C THR A 1098 15.99 -3.29 -10.14
N GLN A 1099 15.99 -2.37 -9.17
CA GLN A 1099 16.25 -0.95 -9.40
C GLN A 1099 17.65 -0.72 -9.99
N HIS A 1100 18.68 -1.43 -9.48
CA HIS A 1100 20.04 -1.36 -10.01
C HIS A 1100 20.12 -1.85 -11.46
N LYS A 1101 19.57 -3.04 -11.78
CA LYS A 1101 19.52 -3.56 -13.16
C LYS A 1101 18.77 -2.62 -14.11
N LEU A 1102 17.67 -2.02 -13.67
CA LEU A 1102 16.94 -1.02 -14.46
C LEU A 1102 17.80 0.23 -14.71
N CYS A 1103 18.43 0.79 -13.68
CA CYS A 1103 19.31 1.95 -13.83
C CYS A 1103 20.45 1.67 -14.82
N ARG A 1104 21.12 0.52 -14.70
CA ARG A 1104 22.20 0.12 -15.60
C ARG A 1104 21.71 -0.07 -17.04
N LEU A 1105 20.53 -0.63 -17.26
CA LEU A 1105 19.92 -0.77 -18.59
C LEU A 1105 19.61 0.60 -19.22
N LEU A 1106 18.96 1.51 -18.49
CA LEU A 1106 18.56 2.83 -19.01
C LEU A 1106 19.77 3.75 -19.31
N GLN A 1107 20.92 3.50 -18.68
CA GLN A 1107 22.18 4.19 -18.95
C GLN A 1107 22.79 3.87 -20.32
N ASP A 1108 22.49 2.70 -20.89
CA ASP A 1108 23.08 2.25 -22.17
C ASP A 1108 22.43 2.93 -23.41
N ARG A 1109 21.92 4.16 -23.28
CA ARG A 1109 21.26 4.95 -24.35
C ARG A 1109 22.22 5.80 -25.21
N GLY A 1110 23.46 5.97 -24.80
CA GLY A 1110 24.51 6.55 -25.64
C GLY A 1110 24.77 8.05 -25.58
N VAL A 1111 24.52 8.70 -24.43
CA VAL A 1111 24.85 10.12 -24.25
C VAL A 1111 26.21 10.28 -23.53
N MET A 1112 27.02 11.24 -23.97
CA MET A 1112 28.26 11.63 -23.27
C MET A 1112 27.94 12.13 -21.86
N VAL A 1113 28.50 11.47 -20.85
CA VAL A 1113 28.30 11.81 -19.43
C VAL A 1113 29.39 12.78 -19.00
N GLU A 1114 29.01 14.01 -18.63
CA GLU A 1114 29.92 15.00 -18.03
C GLU A 1114 30.18 14.74 -16.52
N ASP A 1115 29.34 13.92 -15.89
CA ASP A 1115 29.46 13.52 -14.47
C ASP A 1115 30.68 12.61 -14.22
N ARG A 1116 31.85 13.22 -13.96
CA ARG A 1116 33.13 12.54 -13.64
C ARG A 1116 33.16 11.87 -12.25
N LYS A 1117 32.21 10.98 -11.95
CA LYS A 1117 32.14 10.23 -10.68
C LYS A 1117 32.17 8.70 -10.80
N PHE A 1118 32.05 8.14 -12.01
CA PHE A 1118 32.19 6.70 -12.26
C PHE A 1118 33.08 6.42 -13.49
N GLU A 1119 34.36 6.77 -13.41
CA GLU A 1119 35.36 6.44 -14.45
C GLU A 1119 35.97 5.04 -14.25
N GLY A 1120 35.18 4.02 -14.58
CA GLY A 1120 35.72 2.72 -15.00
C GLY A 1120 35.96 2.72 -16.51
N ARG A 1121 37.15 2.28 -16.97
CA ARG A 1121 37.42 2.10 -18.41
C ARG A 1121 36.70 0.86 -18.95
N GLN A 1122 35.48 1.03 -19.44
CA GLN A 1122 34.77 0.07 -20.28
C GLN A 1122 34.20 0.76 -21.53
N ASP A 1123 34.00 -0.01 -22.60
CA ASP A 1123 33.99 0.50 -23.97
C ASP A 1123 32.88 1.51 -24.28
N ALA A 1124 33.25 2.54 -25.06
CA ALA A 1124 32.30 3.51 -25.61
C ALA A 1124 31.20 2.83 -26.45
N ALA A 1125 31.49 1.69 -27.07
CA ALA A 1125 30.52 0.87 -27.80
C ALA A 1125 29.39 0.30 -26.91
N GLN A 1126 29.64 0.06 -25.61
CA GLN A 1126 28.62 -0.46 -24.69
C GLN A 1126 27.65 0.63 -24.21
N LYS A 1127 28.11 1.89 -24.09
CA LYS A 1127 27.29 3.00 -23.60
C LYS A 1127 26.08 3.31 -24.49
N GLU A 1128 26.08 2.87 -25.75
CA GLU A 1128 25.04 3.16 -26.76
C GLU A 1128 24.20 1.93 -27.16
N TRP A 1129 24.24 0.84 -26.38
CA TRP A 1129 23.60 -0.44 -26.75
C TRP A 1129 22.11 -0.34 -27.10
N ILE A 1130 21.35 0.56 -26.46
CA ILE A 1130 19.92 0.74 -26.78
C ILE A 1130 19.74 1.29 -28.21
N GLU A 1131 20.49 2.33 -28.58
CA GLU A 1131 20.39 2.98 -29.90
C GLU A 1131 21.07 2.18 -31.01
N LYS A 1132 22.22 1.54 -30.72
CA LYS A 1132 22.99 0.80 -31.73
C LYS A 1132 22.58 -0.67 -31.89
N VAL A 1133 21.94 -1.29 -30.90
CA VAL A 1133 21.61 -2.73 -30.93
C VAL A 1133 20.14 -3.00 -30.67
N TYR A 1134 19.59 -2.57 -29.53
CA TYR A 1134 18.23 -2.94 -29.13
C TYR A 1134 17.16 -2.33 -30.04
N LEU A 1135 17.08 -1.01 -30.17
CA LEU A 1135 16.03 -0.35 -30.94
C LEU A 1135 16.06 -0.67 -32.45
N PRO A 1136 17.22 -0.73 -33.14
CA PRO A 1136 17.27 -1.16 -34.53
C PRO A 1136 16.77 -2.60 -34.72
N THR A 1137 17.23 -3.54 -33.86
CA THR A 1137 16.83 -4.95 -33.95
C THR A 1137 15.36 -5.15 -33.61
N ASN A 1138 14.88 -4.50 -32.54
CA ASN A 1138 13.49 -4.54 -32.11
C ASN A 1138 12.54 -3.96 -33.17
N ARG A 1139 12.87 -2.81 -33.76
CA ARG A 1139 12.09 -2.24 -34.89
C ARG A 1139 12.09 -3.17 -36.10
N SER A 1140 13.22 -3.76 -36.45
CA SER A 1140 13.33 -4.71 -37.57
C SER A 1140 12.47 -5.96 -37.34
N ARG A 1141 12.60 -6.62 -36.18
CA ARG A 1141 11.80 -7.80 -35.82
C ARG A 1141 10.30 -7.48 -35.71
N MET A 1142 9.93 -6.31 -35.16
CA MET A 1142 8.53 -5.86 -35.14
C MET A 1142 7.98 -5.61 -36.56
N GLN A 1143 8.75 -4.97 -37.45
CA GLN A 1143 8.36 -4.79 -38.85
C GLN A 1143 8.14 -6.14 -39.56
N GLU A 1144 9.00 -7.13 -39.30
CA GLU A 1144 8.91 -8.47 -39.88
C GLU A 1144 7.63 -9.19 -39.44
N ALA A 1145 7.44 -9.33 -38.12
CA ALA A 1145 6.29 -10.02 -37.55
C ALA A 1145 4.96 -9.31 -37.88
N HIS A 1146 4.92 -7.97 -37.86
CA HIS A 1146 3.77 -7.20 -38.33
C HIS A 1146 3.48 -7.47 -39.82
N ARG A 1147 4.50 -7.54 -40.68
CA ARG A 1147 4.31 -7.81 -42.12
C ARG A 1147 3.81 -9.23 -42.36
N TYR A 1148 4.29 -10.21 -41.61
CA TYR A 1148 3.81 -11.59 -41.64
C TYR A 1148 2.31 -11.67 -41.31
N ILE A 1149 1.89 -11.14 -40.15
CA ILE A 1149 0.49 -11.17 -39.73
C ILE A 1149 -0.40 -10.37 -40.69
N THR A 1150 -0.02 -9.14 -41.04
CA THR A 1150 -0.83 -8.30 -41.94
C THR A 1150 -0.89 -8.81 -43.38
N ASN A 1151 0.04 -9.65 -43.83
CA ASN A 1151 -0.09 -10.34 -45.11
C ASN A 1151 -1.08 -11.52 -45.02
N ASN A 1152 -1.01 -12.33 -43.96
CA ASN A 1152 -1.99 -13.40 -43.74
C ASN A 1152 -3.43 -12.85 -43.62
N LEU A 1153 -3.64 -11.77 -42.88
CA LEU A 1153 -4.95 -11.11 -42.79
C LEU A 1153 -5.47 -10.62 -44.15
N LYS A 1154 -4.61 -10.04 -45.01
CA LYS A 1154 -4.99 -9.67 -46.39
C LYS A 1154 -5.35 -10.88 -47.25
N THR A 1155 -4.60 -11.99 -47.15
CA THR A 1155 -4.88 -13.22 -47.89
C THR A 1155 -6.24 -13.81 -47.51
N MET A 1156 -6.58 -13.81 -46.22
CA MET A 1156 -7.90 -14.20 -45.71
C MET A 1156 -9.01 -13.14 -45.95
N LYS A 1157 -8.65 -11.97 -46.52
CA LYS A 1157 -9.51 -10.79 -46.71
C LYS A 1157 -10.08 -10.17 -45.43
N VAL A 1158 -9.51 -10.49 -44.27
CA VAL A 1158 -9.94 -9.98 -42.96
C VAL A 1158 -9.52 -8.50 -42.82
N PRO A 1159 -10.44 -7.55 -42.58
CA PRO A 1159 -10.09 -6.14 -42.38
C PRO A 1159 -9.41 -5.88 -41.02
N PHE A 1160 -8.50 -4.90 -40.97
CA PHE A 1160 -7.79 -4.53 -39.73
C PHE A 1160 -7.26 -3.09 -39.79
N LEU A 1161 -6.93 -2.51 -38.63
CA LEU A 1161 -6.24 -1.22 -38.54
C LEU A 1161 -4.72 -1.41 -38.72
N ASN A 1162 -4.16 -0.81 -39.77
CA ASN A 1162 -2.77 -1.01 -40.21
C ASN A 1162 -1.81 0.03 -39.57
N CYS A 1163 -1.75 0.07 -38.24
CA CYS A 1163 -1.02 1.10 -37.50
C CYS A 1163 0.48 0.76 -37.39
N GLY A 1164 1.33 1.78 -37.23
CA GLY A 1164 2.80 1.62 -37.25
C GLY A 1164 3.47 1.57 -35.88
N SER A 1165 2.70 1.33 -34.83
CA SER A 1165 3.15 1.32 -33.45
C SER A 1165 2.34 0.37 -32.57
N GLY A 1166 2.82 0.14 -31.35
CA GLY A 1166 2.26 -0.85 -30.43
C GLY A 1166 2.81 -2.25 -30.71
N LEU A 1167 2.17 -3.25 -30.13
CA LEU A 1167 2.60 -4.66 -30.19
C LEU A 1167 1.54 -5.57 -30.85
N TYR A 1168 0.47 -4.97 -31.38
CA TYR A 1168 -0.77 -5.64 -31.75
C TYR A 1168 -1.43 -4.95 -32.94
N ILE A 1169 -2.38 -5.68 -33.53
CA ILE A 1169 -3.27 -5.23 -34.61
C ILE A 1169 -4.71 -5.33 -34.10
N TRP A 1170 -5.54 -4.33 -34.44
CA TRP A 1170 -6.97 -4.32 -34.16
C TRP A 1170 -7.72 -4.85 -35.40
N VAL A 1171 -8.29 -6.06 -35.26
CA VAL A 1171 -8.83 -6.89 -36.35
C VAL A 1171 -10.37 -6.84 -36.32
N ASN A 1172 -10.99 -6.75 -37.49
CA ASN A 1172 -12.44 -6.74 -37.65
C ASN A 1172 -12.91 -8.11 -38.17
N LEU A 1173 -13.66 -8.83 -37.35
CA LEU A 1173 -14.28 -10.13 -37.64
C LEU A 1173 -15.83 -10.04 -37.70
N LYS A 1174 -16.41 -8.85 -37.90
CA LYS A 1174 -17.88 -8.67 -38.04
C LYS A 1174 -18.52 -9.55 -39.12
N GLU A 1175 -17.78 -9.87 -40.19
CA GLU A 1175 -18.22 -10.79 -41.26
C GLU A 1175 -18.31 -12.27 -40.84
N TYR A 1176 -17.97 -12.58 -39.59
CA TYR A 1176 -18.02 -13.92 -39.00
C TYR A 1176 -19.01 -14.01 -37.82
N LEU A 1177 -19.86 -12.98 -37.64
CA LEU A 1177 -20.89 -12.91 -36.61
C LEU A 1177 -22.26 -12.69 -37.27
N ASP A 1178 -23.18 -13.67 -37.17
CA ASP A 1178 -24.55 -13.54 -37.66
C ASP A 1178 -25.55 -14.09 -36.62
N PRO A 1179 -26.39 -13.24 -35.98
CA PRO A 1179 -26.42 -11.78 -36.10
C PRO A 1179 -25.20 -11.12 -35.44
N CYS A 1180 -24.75 -9.99 -36.01
CA CYS A 1180 -23.56 -9.27 -35.55
C CYS A 1180 -23.73 -8.64 -34.15
N THR A 1181 -23.43 -9.41 -33.10
CA THR A 1181 -23.72 -9.12 -31.68
C THR A 1181 -22.51 -9.38 -30.78
N PHE A 1182 -22.57 -8.93 -29.53
CA PHE A 1182 -21.51 -9.21 -28.53
C PHE A 1182 -21.61 -10.61 -27.91
N GLU A 1183 -22.63 -11.36 -28.30
CA GLU A 1183 -22.95 -12.69 -27.85
C GLU A 1183 -22.31 -13.67 -28.85
N GLU A 1184 -22.49 -13.42 -30.15
CA GLU A 1184 -21.71 -14.04 -31.21
C GLU A 1184 -20.21 -13.69 -31.13
N GLU A 1185 -19.82 -12.46 -30.77
CA GLU A 1185 -18.40 -12.14 -30.53
C GLU A 1185 -17.77 -13.07 -29.48
N GLN A 1186 -18.53 -13.44 -28.45
CA GLN A 1186 -18.07 -14.36 -27.40
C GLN A 1186 -18.17 -15.83 -27.80
N LEU A 1187 -19.10 -16.21 -28.70
CA LEU A 1187 -19.11 -17.55 -29.29
C LEU A 1187 -17.89 -17.76 -30.22
N LEU A 1188 -17.57 -16.77 -31.05
CA LEU A 1188 -16.37 -16.76 -31.87
C LEU A 1188 -15.09 -16.76 -31.00
N TYR A 1189 -15.08 -16.02 -29.89
CA TYR A 1189 -13.96 -16.07 -28.93
C TYR A 1189 -13.77 -17.48 -28.34
N ARG A 1190 -14.85 -18.15 -27.92
CA ARG A 1190 -14.81 -19.55 -27.44
C ARG A 1190 -14.25 -20.49 -28.50
N ARG A 1191 -14.69 -20.39 -29.76
CA ARG A 1191 -14.12 -21.20 -30.86
C ARG A 1191 -12.60 -21.05 -30.98
N PHE A 1192 -12.05 -19.84 -30.80
CA PHE A 1192 -10.59 -19.65 -30.73
C PHE A 1192 -9.96 -20.30 -29.49
N LEU A 1193 -10.58 -20.23 -28.31
CA LEU A 1193 -10.12 -20.94 -27.10
C LEU A 1193 -10.13 -22.47 -27.27
N ASP A 1194 -11.16 -23.02 -27.92
CA ASP A 1194 -11.28 -24.45 -28.22
C ASP A 1194 -10.14 -24.92 -29.14
N HIS A 1195 -9.76 -24.09 -30.12
CA HIS A 1195 -8.58 -24.29 -30.99
C HIS A 1195 -7.27 -23.78 -30.32
N LYS A 1196 -7.26 -23.64 -29.00
CA LYS A 1196 -6.10 -23.34 -28.16
C LYS A 1196 -5.39 -22.03 -28.55
N LEU A 1197 -6.16 -21.01 -28.95
CA LEU A 1197 -5.67 -19.69 -29.34
C LEU A 1197 -6.36 -18.59 -28.53
N LEU A 1198 -5.64 -17.97 -27.59
CA LEU A 1198 -6.13 -16.78 -26.91
C LEU A 1198 -5.92 -15.56 -27.81
N LEU A 1199 -7.02 -14.95 -28.24
CA LEU A 1199 -7.11 -13.54 -28.66
C LEU A 1199 -7.63 -12.68 -27.49
N ALA A 1200 -7.96 -11.41 -27.74
CA ALA A 1200 -8.73 -10.60 -26.78
C ALA A 1200 -9.89 -9.85 -27.48
N PRO A 1201 -11.17 -10.13 -27.14
CA PRO A 1201 -12.34 -9.62 -27.87
C PRO A 1201 -12.66 -8.14 -27.57
N GLY A 1202 -13.45 -7.52 -28.45
CA GLY A 1202 -13.82 -6.11 -28.43
C GLY A 1202 -14.53 -5.68 -27.16
N LYS A 1203 -15.44 -6.52 -26.66
CA LYS A 1203 -16.15 -6.40 -25.38
C LYS A 1203 -15.19 -6.18 -24.20
N ALA A 1204 -14.00 -6.81 -24.23
CA ALA A 1204 -12.99 -6.68 -23.18
C ALA A 1204 -12.37 -5.26 -23.12
N TYR A 1205 -12.19 -4.60 -24.27
CA TYR A 1205 -11.67 -3.22 -24.34
C TYR A 1205 -12.78 -2.15 -24.24
N LYS A 1206 -13.98 -2.55 -23.80
CA LYS A 1206 -15.19 -1.70 -23.79
C LYS A 1206 -15.51 -1.08 -25.16
N CYS A 1207 -15.15 -1.77 -26.26
CA CYS A 1207 -15.56 -1.36 -27.59
C CYS A 1207 -17.10 -1.27 -27.66
N LYS A 1208 -17.64 -0.25 -28.33
CA LYS A 1208 -19.09 -0.07 -28.49
C LYS A 1208 -19.66 -0.90 -29.66
N GLU A 1209 -18.80 -1.40 -30.53
CA GLU A 1209 -19.17 -2.20 -31.70
C GLU A 1209 -18.67 -3.64 -31.52
N PRO A 1210 -19.50 -4.68 -31.76
CA PRO A 1210 -19.06 -6.07 -31.76
C PRO A 1210 -18.22 -6.40 -32.99
N GLY A 1211 -17.58 -7.57 -32.96
CA GLY A 1211 -16.77 -8.12 -34.04
C GLY A 1211 -15.40 -7.46 -34.17
N TRP A 1212 -14.85 -6.90 -33.09
CA TRP A 1212 -13.47 -6.42 -33.06
C TRP A 1212 -12.61 -7.30 -32.14
N PHE A 1213 -11.34 -7.50 -32.48
CA PHE A 1213 -10.41 -8.33 -31.69
C PHE A 1213 -9.00 -7.73 -31.70
N ARG A 1214 -8.27 -7.83 -30.58
CA ARG A 1214 -6.83 -7.55 -30.53
C ARG A 1214 -6.03 -8.83 -30.74
N LEU A 1215 -5.07 -8.77 -31.66
CA LEU A 1215 -4.09 -9.83 -31.93
C LEU A 1215 -2.67 -9.24 -31.77
N THR A 1216 -1.93 -9.72 -30.77
CA THR A 1216 -0.51 -9.33 -30.53
C THR A 1216 0.39 -10.05 -31.52
N PHE A 1217 1.21 -9.33 -32.27
CA PHE A 1217 2.08 -9.92 -33.30
C PHE A 1217 3.52 -10.16 -32.83
N THR A 1218 3.89 -9.77 -31.61
CA THR A 1218 5.28 -9.76 -31.13
C THR A 1218 5.68 -11.03 -30.33
N ASP A 1219 5.41 -12.21 -30.88
CA ASP A 1219 5.88 -13.52 -30.38
C ASP A 1219 6.90 -14.17 -31.35
N LYS A 1220 7.46 -15.33 -31.00
CA LYS A 1220 8.47 -16.05 -31.82
C LYS A 1220 7.84 -16.55 -33.15
N PRO A 1221 8.52 -16.44 -34.32
CA PRO A 1221 7.90 -16.68 -35.64
C PRO A 1221 7.14 -18.00 -35.79
N GLN A 1222 7.72 -19.10 -35.31
CA GLN A 1222 7.14 -20.45 -35.35
C GLN A 1222 5.80 -20.54 -34.62
N ARG A 1223 5.60 -19.72 -33.57
CA ARG A 1223 4.35 -19.64 -32.82
C ARG A 1223 3.33 -18.75 -33.51
N LEU A 1224 3.79 -17.73 -34.24
CA LEU A 1224 2.91 -16.92 -35.08
C LEU A 1224 2.41 -17.74 -36.27
N GLU A 1225 3.23 -18.65 -36.82
CA GLU A 1225 2.83 -19.61 -37.87
C GLU A 1225 1.69 -20.51 -37.36
N VAL A 1226 1.92 -21.30 -36.30
CA VAL A 1226 0.90 -22.18 -35.71
C VAL A 1226 -0.33 -21.41 -35.22
N ALA A 1227 -0.18 -20.19 -34.72
CA ALA A 1227 -1.31 -19.35 -34.33
C ALA A 1227 -2.12 -18.84 -35.52
N MET A 1228 -1.49 -18.50 -36.65
CA MET A 1228 -2.21 -18.09 -37.86
C MET A 1228 -2.87 -19.27 -38.58
N GLU A 1229 -2.30 -20.47 -38.51
CA GLU A 1229 -2.95 -21.72 -38.93
C GLU A 1229 -4.25 -21.92 -38.15
N ARG A 1230 -4.17 -22.03 -36.81
CA ARG A 1230 -5.34 -22.15 -35.90
C ARG A 1230 -6.37 -21.03 -36.11
N PHE A 1231 -5.90 -19.79 -36.32
CA PHE A 1231 -6.78 -18.65 -36.61
C PHE A 1231 -7.54 -18.83 -37.93
N SER A 1232 -6.85 -19.28 -38.99
CA SER A 1232 -7.47 -19.51 -40.30
C SER A 1232 -8.45 -20.70 -40.28
N GLU A 1233 -8.15 -21.74 -39.51
CA GLU A 1233 -9.00 -22.92 -39.30
C GLU A 1233 -10.32 -22.55 -38.63
N VAL A 1234 -10.29 -21.80 -37.52
CA VAL A 1234 -11.51 -21.30 -36.84
C VAL A 1234 -12.39 -20.49 -37.80
N LEU A 1235 -11.80 -19.61 -38.60
CA LEU A 1235 -12.53 -18.78 -39.57
C LEU A 1235 -13.05 -19.59 -40.78
N ALA A 1236 -12.41 -20.69 -41.15
CA ALA A 1236 -12.93 -21.63 -42.15
C ALA A 1236 -14.12 -22.41 -41.60
N ASN A 1237 -13.99 -22.97 -40.39
CA ASN A 1237 -15.02 -23.77 -39.72
C ASN A 1237 -16.31 -22.97 -39.52
N VAL A 1238 -16.23 -21.71 -39.04
CA VAL A 1238 -17.40 -20.81 -38.93
C VAL A 1238 -18.12 -20.62 -40.28
N LYS A 1239 -17.35 -20.51 -41.39
CA LYS A 1239 -17.94 -20.35 -42.73
C LYS A 1239 -18.52 -21.65 -43.30
N GLN A 1240 -18.01 -22.82 -42.88
CA GLN A 1240 -18.61 -24.10 -43.22
C GLN A 1240 -19.94 -24.31 -42.48
N ASP A 1241 -19.98 -24.09 -41.17
CA ASP A 1241 -21.20 -24.22 -40.35
C ASP A 1241 -22.36 -23.39 -40.93
N TRP A 1242 -22.09 -22.16 -41.37
CA TRP A 1242 -23.08 -21.30 -42.00
C TRP A 1242 -23.62 -21.85 -43.33
N VAL A 1243 -22.79 -22.50 -44.14
CA VAL A 1243 -23.23 -23.17 -45.38
C VAL A 1243 -24.08 -24.40 -45.05
N GLU A 1244 -23.71 -25.17 -44.02
CA GLU A 1244 -24.48 -26.34 -43.58
C GLU A 1244 -25.85 -25.95 -43.00
N VAL A 1245 -25.92 -24.86 -42.22
CA VAL A 1245 -27.20 -24.29 -41.72
C VAL A 1245 -28.05 -23.77 -42.88
N GLN A 1246 -27.49 -22.99 -43.81
CA GLN A 1246 -28.24 -22.49 -44.97
C GLN A 1246 -28.77 -23.62 -45.87
N LEU A 1247 -28.03 -24.73 -46.01
CA LEU A 1247 -28.51 -25.93 -46.69
C LEU A 1247 -29.63 -26.63 -45.90
N ALA A 1248 -29.51 -26.74 -44.59
CA ALA A 1248 -30.53 -27.35 -43.73
C ALA A 1248 -31.84 -26.54 -43.74
N ASP A 1249 -31.77 -25.22 -43.63
CA ASP A 1249 -32.92 -24.32 -43.68
C ASP A 1249 -33.60 -24.37 -45.05
N ALA A 1250 -32.84 -24.32 -46.15
CA ALA A 1250 -33.38 -24.46 -47.50
C ALA A 1250 -34.07 -25.83 -47.70
N MET A 1251 -33.51 -26.90 -47.14
CA MET A 1251 -34.15 -28.23 -47.14
C MET A 1251 -35.42 -28.25 -46.27
N ALA A 1252 -35.44 -27.56 -45.13
CA ALA A 1252 -36.61 -27.45 -44.26
C ALA A 1252 -37.75 -26.65 -44.93
N GLU A 1253 -37.45 -25.55 -45.62
CA GLU A 1253 -38.43 -24.80 -46.42
C GLU A 1253 -39.01 -25.67 -47.56
N ILE A 1254 -38.16 -26.43 -48.26
CA ILE A 1254 -38.62 -27.37 -49.29
C ILE A 1254 -39.57 -28.42 -48.69
N VAL A 1255 -39.22 -29.05 -47.57
CA VAL A 1255 -40.07 -30.05 -46.89
C VAL A 1255 -41.37 -29.44 -46.36
N SER A 1256 -41.33 -28.19 -45.87
CA SER A 1256 -42.53 -27.43 -45.48
C SER A 1256 -43.46 -27.18 -46.67
N SER A 1257 -42.92 -26.68 -47.79
CA SER A 1257 -43.70 -26.41 -49.01
C SER A 1257 -44.34 -27.66 -49.64
N LEU A 1258 -43.74 -28.84 -49.42
CA LEU A 1258 -44.27 -30.13 -49.86
C LEU A 1258 -45.38 -30.67 -48.95
N SER A 1259 -45.36 -30.33 -47.65
CA SER A 1259 -46.33 -30.80 -46.66
C SER A 1259 -47.58 -29.91 -46.53
N THR A 1260 -47.59 -28.69 -47.10
CA THR A 1260 -48.76 -27.80 -47.13
C THR A 1260 -49.76 -28.06 -48.27
N ARG A 1261 -49.67 -29.18 -49.00
CA ARG A 1261 -50.66 -29.55 -50.03
C ARG A 1261 -51.87 -30.25 -49.38
N PRO A 1262 -53.11 -29.72 -49.52
CA PRO A 1262 -54.29 -30.39 -49.00
C PRO A 1262 -54.61 -31.69 -49.78
N PRO A 1263 -55.19 -32.72 -49.14
CA PRO A 1263 -55.56 -33.96 -49.81
C PRO A 1263 -56.68 -33.71 -50.84
N ALA A 1264 -56.47 -34.20 -52.07
CA ALA A 1264 -57.47 -34.08 -53.13
C ALA A 1264 -58.66 -35.01 -52.90
N HIS A 1265 -59.89 -34.49 -53.07
CA HIS A 1265 -61.10 -35.32 -53.04
C HIS A 1265 -61.14 -36.32 -54.21
N PRO A 1266 -61.57 -37.57 -54.00
CA PRO A 1266 -61.72 -38.56 -55.07
C PRO A 1266 -62.97 -38.26 -55.93
N PRO A 1267 -62.93 -38.50 -57.26
CA PRO A 1267 -64.09 -38.38 -58.13
C PRO A 1267 -65.07 -39.55 -57.97
N ALA A 1268 -66.36 -39.30 -58.23
CA ALA A 1268 -67.39 -40.34 -58.23
C ALA A 1268 -67.46 -41.09 -59.58
N ALA A 1269 -67.88 -42.36 -59.53
CA ALA A 1269 -68.19 -43.20 -60.70
C ALA A 1269 -69.50 -42.73 -61.38
N THR A 1270 -69.92 -43.16 -62.58
CA THR A 1270 -70.07 -44.52 -63.15
C THR A 1270 -70.33 -44.44 -64.67
N PRO A 1271 -70.37 -45.55 -65.44
CA PRO A 1271 -70.12 -46.95 -65.07
C PRO A 1271 -68.84 -47.55 -65.66
#